data_AF-A0A6P2ZT23-F1
#
_entry.id   AF-A0A6P2ZT23-F1
#
_cell.length_a   1.000
_cell.length_b   1.000
_cell.length_c   1.000
_cell.angle_alpha   90.00
_cell.angle_beta   90.00
_cell.angle_gamma   90.00
#
_symmetry.space_group_name_H-M   'P 1'
#
loop_
_entity.id
_entity.type
_entity.pdbx_description
1 polymer ?
#
loop_
_entity_poly.entity_id
_entity_poly.type
_entity_poly.pdbx_seq_one_letter_code
_entity_poly.pdbx_strand_id
1 'polypeptide(L)'
;MQNHYPSGPSDVPAGFTRPGASYKRKAWLAVAGLITFIVLYLALTVWFALTGINRLLALNAHSGPLDFLVCACSLFLTVFLVKALFFIKKGEYAGVIELKRAEQPGLFAFLDQVADDAGAPRPHKVFVSGRVNAAVFYDLSLVNLVFPSRKNLEIGLGLVNMLNLSEFKAVCAHEFGHFAQRSMALGRWVYTTQQIAAHIVGKRDALDGFLRQLSRFDIRIAWIGWGLSLIVWALRSIVDSGFRLVMIVQRALSREMEMQADLVAVSLTGSDALIHALHQLQVADDAWDRAVGFVRGEAAAERPPRDVFVVQQAIATRLGRIYNDPAYGQRPQVPVTDAAAFRVFKAELAQPPRMWATHPQNHEREENAKRTYLASPEDTRSAWTLFDDAPALRERMTRSLIGDTSHAVVEPAVTLQRLDDQFAIEPLKPHYRGIYLGFPITRHAARADELYAPVPADGALDPETLYPASITQDLEALRALDHEHALLCSLRDGVYTAADGVIRHRGRILKHSELQPAIDSVGTERAAIRARLATTLKRVRSLHQAHAGQLSPQWQAYLKGLLHVLHYAHHAEAELRDTQAALARCWQRVSASGSVNARGVKDVLARAEAVQQALIEVFGARNEVQPGERVLAELGHESWPAILGELGLGQPVRENVGDWLRVADSWVNHAAGCLSRLGRAVLAELLHAEASVAAATRGEPLPATPAIIPAAPPAYTTLVTDTERFHRIENPDFWDRFRSANGFLPGLARAAVALGIVGAVLVFGWSLDESTVTVYNPLARTIVATIDGKEVTLAPDAHASIDVHSGREITVAARTEDGDPIDAFQASIDRADSHVVYTVAGAAPLRQWTAVYGAASAPPPRLLSPQRWQPAVTDVVFAAPPASIKTNGGGGIRTVLEGSDDMAPGELVEQLKDASAAAPMLLSHVRFDAPESARLNDWLNLAGAVPGFDDAFAARRARFPIDVVAMRFEQNAAKGTAAHDAVCARQRALAEKAPDQPDLAYLVARCMPTGPAQDAAFDAGYRRWPDSAWYANAAGWNASAQGRYRDALADYQTALAGSPALREYAAVELLRVARLVDPEAARSRFVTLAGQSATVRGLLMYEPGETPPAGAFQPIALLAGGRLDDAVASSAGTPAHAHVLRMAAASNGASAALRTRALGLAADDGIDQYTAILALAMGAPAGTPAIRTLLSALETQYDVPDLPARLNRFLALARNGNATEAERALDGLPVVLRAQALVAGIYVMKDRAPEEWRTFARRALFAAERPYLG
;
A
#
# COMPACT_ATOMS: atom_id res chain seq x y z
N MET A 1 58.83 -7.06 36.14
CA MET A 1 57.97 -7.48 35.01
C MET A 1 58.75 -7.24 33.73
N GLN A 2 58.91 -8.26 32.89
CA GLN A 2 59.48 -8.07 31.55
C GLN A 2 58.51 -7.21 30.73
N ASN A 3 59.01 -6.18 30.04
CA ASN A 3 58.18 -5.33 29.21
C ASN A 3 57.84 -6.07 27.89
N HIS A 4 56.62 -6.60 27.81
CA HIS A 4 56.11 -7.31 26.63
C HIS A 4 55.34 -6.39 25.66
N TYR A 5 55.41 -5.07 25.85
CA TYR A 5 54.75 -4.09 24.99
C TYR A 5 55.74 -3.53 23.93
N PRO A 6 55.56 -3.82 22.62
CA PRO A 6 56.38 -3.25 21.56
C PRO A 6 56.32 -1.71 21.54
N SER A 7 57.46 -1.07 21.26
CA SER A 7 57.52 0.38 21.04
C SER A 7 56.75 0.79 19.77
N GLY A 8 56.16 1.97 19.79
CA GLY A 8 55.50 2.58 18.64
C GLY A 8 56.38 3.60 17.91
N PRO A 9 55.86 4.21 16.83
CA PRO A 9 56.56 5.27 16.11
C PRO A 9 56.76 6.52 16.99
N SER A 10 57.90 7.20 16.84
CA SER A 10 58.28 8.36 17.68
C SER A 10 57.56 9.66 17.32
N ASP A 11 57.18 9.85 16.05
CA ASP A 11 56.67 11.13 15.51
C ASP A 11 55.32 10.95 14.78
N VAL A 12 54.24 10.72 15.52
CA VAL A 12 52.88 10.65 14.95
C VAL A 12 52.30 12.06 14.78
N PRO A 13 51.87 12.47 13.57
CA PRO A 13 51.29 13.80 13.35
C PRO A 13 50.04 14.07 14.20
N ALA A 14 49.90 15.28 14.73
CA ALA A 14 48.74 15.68 15.53
C ALA A 14 47.44 15.57 14.71
N GLY A 15 46.51 14.72 15.17
CA GLY A 15 45.25 14.48 14.49
C GLY A 15 45.29 13.45 13.35
N PHE A 16 46.38 12.67 13.22
CA PHE A 16 46.52 11.58 12.25
C PHE A 16 45.33 10.60 12.28
N THR A 17 44.82 10.28 13.47
CA THR A 17 43.69 9.38 13.71
C THR A 17 42.33 10.09 13.73
N ARG A 18 42.20 11.33 13.21
CA ARG A 18 40.90 12.02 13.13
C ARG A 18 40.09 11.53 11.91
N PRO A 19 38.76 11.31 12.04
CA PRO A 19 37.94 10.88 10.92
C PRO A 19 37.86 11.93 9.81
N GLY A 20 38.06 11.50 8.56
CA GLY A 20 37.96 12.37 7.38
C GLY A 20 36.55 12.87 7.07
N ALA A 21 36.44 13.82 6.12
CA ALA A 21 35.15 14.37 5.69
C ALA A 21 34.23 13.33 5.02
N SER A 22 34.82 12.39 4.26
CA SER A 22 34.11 11.25 3.65
C SER A 22 33.43 10.37 4.71
N TYR A 23 34.20 9.97 5.72
CA TYR A 23 33.70 9.22 6.89
C TYR A 23 32.49 9.92 7.53
N LYS A 24 32.62 11.21 7.88
CA LYS A 24 31.54 11.97 8.54
C LYS A 24 30.27 12.03 7.70
N ARG A 25 30.40 12.25 6.39
CA ARG A 25 29.26 12.31 5.46
C ARG A 25 28.56 10.96 5.34
N LYS A 26 29.32 9.88 5.12
CA LYS A 26 28.78 8.51 5.02
C LYS A 26 28.15 8.05 6.32
N ALA A 27 28.74 8.40 7.47
CA ALA A 27 28.16 8.14 8.78
C ALA A 27 26.81 8.84 8.95
N TRP A 28 26.72 10.13 8.62
CA TRP A 28 25.48 10.88 8.72
C TRP A 28 24.40 10.34 7.76
N LEU A 29 24.75 10.01 6.51
CA LEU A 29 23.82 9.40 5.56
C LEU A 29 23.32 8.03 6.03
N ALA A 30 24.19 7.21 6.62
CA ALA A 30 23.80 5.90 7.14
C ALA A 30 22.86 6.05 8.35
N VAL A 31 23.13 6.99 9.26
CA VAL A 31 22.25 7.34 10.40
C VAL A 31 20.89 7.83 9.90
N ALA A 32 20.89 8.84 9.02
CA ALA A 32 19.67 9.43 8.49
C ALA A 32 18.82 8.39 7.74
N GLY A 33 19.45 7.55 6.91
CA GLY A 33 18.77 6.47 6.19
C GLY A 33 18.15 5.43 7.13
N LEU A 34 18.88 5.03 8.18
CA LEU A 34 18.37 4.08 9.17
C LEU A 34 17.23 4.64 10.01
N ILE A 35 17.34 5.88 10.50
CA ILE A 35 16.27 6.55 11.25
C ILE A 35 15.04 6.70 10.37
N THR A 36 15.21 7.17 9.13
CA THR A 36 14.10 7.32 8.18
C THR A 36 13.39 5.99 7.94
N PHE A 37 14.15 4.90 7.74
CA PHE A 37 13.59 3.56 7.58
C PHE A 37 12.78 3.12 8.81
N ILE A 38 13.33 3.30 10.03
CA ILE A 38 12.64 2.93 11.28
C ILE A 38 11.36 3.75 11.45
N VAL A 39 11.43 5.08 11.26
CA VAL A 39 10.29 5.98 11.41
C VAL A 39 9.18 5.62 10.41
N LEU A 40 9.50 5.41 9.13
CA LEU A 40 8.52 5.02 8.12
C LEU A 40 7.89 3.66 8.42
N TYR A 41 8.68 2.69 8.86
CA TYR A 41 8.19 1.37 9.24
C TYR A 41 7.24 1.43 10.44
N LEU A 42 7.62 2.17 11.49
CA LEU A 42 6.77 2.35 12.68
C LEU A 42 5.51 3.15 12.34
N ALA A 43 5.62 4.22 11.55
CA ALA A 43 4.48 5.02 11.10
C ALA A 43 3.47 4.16 10.33
N LEU A 44 3.93 3.32 9.40
CA LEU A 44 3.08 2.38 8.66
C LEU A 44 2.43 1.33 9.57
N THR A 45 3.17 0.83 10.56
CA THR A 45 2.64 -0.14 11.53
C THR A 45 1.57 0.48 12.43
N VAL A 46 1.84 1.66 12.97
CA VAL A 46 0.88 2.44 13.77
C VAL A 46 -0.34 2.81 12.94
N TRP A 47 -0.17 3.17 11.67
CA TRP A 47 -1.26 3.47 10.74
C TRP A 47 -2.24 2.29 10.61
N PHE A 48 -1.75 1.08 10.29
CA PHE A 48 -2.60 -0.10 10.20
C PHE A 48 -3.24 -0.47 11.56
N ALA A 49 -2.51 -0.29 12.67
CA ALA A 49 -3.03 -0.57 14.00
C ALA A 49 -4.18 0.37 14.37
N LEU A 50 -4.00 1.68 14.18
CA LEU A 50 -5.03 2.68 14.43
C LEU A 50 -6.24 2.46 13.53
N THR A 51 -6.02 2.17 12.24
CA THR A 51 -7.11 1.88 11.30
C THR A 51 -7.91 0.64 11.74
N GLY A 52 -7.23 -0.46 12.10
CA GLY A 52 -7.87 -1.68 12.56
C GLY A 52 -8.64 -1.51 13.88
N ILE A 53 -8.03 -0.84 14.87
CA ILE A 53 -8.66 -0.59 16.19
C ILE A 53 -9.85 0.35 16.03
N ASN A 54 -9.70 1.46 15.29
CA ASN A 54 -10.79 2.41 15.08
C ASN A 54 -11.99 1.75 14.41
N ARG A 55 -11.76 0.89 13.41
CA ARG A 55 -12.85 0.15 12.75
C ARG A 55 -13.45 -0.91 13.64
N LEU A 56 -12.64 -1.63 14.41
CA LEU A 56 -13.13 -2.60 15.41
C LEU A 56 -14.08 -1.95 16.43
N LEU A 57 -13.74 -0.75 16.92
CA LEU A 57 -14.58 0.01 17.86
C LEU A 57 -15.86 0.56 17.21
N ALA A 58 -15.86 0.77 15.89
CA ALA A 58 -17.00 1.28 15.14
C ALA A 58 -17.96 0.16 14.63
N LEU A 59 -17.61 -1.12 14.77
CA LEU A 59 -18.45 -2.23 14.34
C LEU A 59 -19.73 -2.31 15.20
N ASN A 60 -20.89 -2.31 14.55
CA ASN A 60 -22.22 -2.40 15.16
C ASN A 60 -23.16 -3.30 14.32
N ALA A 61 -24.43 -3.43 14.74
CA ALA A 61 -25.41 -4.30 14.07
C ALA A 61 -25.75 -3.88 12.62
N HIS A 62 -25.38 -2.67 12.20
CA HIS A 62 -25.60 -2.13 10.86
C HIS A 62 -24.33 -2.11 10.00
N SER A 63 -23.18 -2.57 10.52
CA SER A 63 -21.93 -2.60 9.76
C SER A 63 -22.00 -3.54 8.57
N GLY A 64 -21.56 -3.06 7.40
CA GLY A 64 -21.57 -3.84 6.16
C GLY A 64 -20.44 -4.88 6.12
N PRO A 65 -20.53 -5.89 5.24
CA PRO A 65 -19.47 -6.89 5.08
C PRO A 65 -18.11 -6.28 4.68
N LEU A 66 -18.11 -5.10 4.06
CA LEU A 66 -16.89 -4.35 3.74
C LEU A 66 -16.15 -3.84 4.99
N ASP A 67 -16.87 -3.37 6.01
CA ASP A 67 -16.26 -2.86 7.26
C ASP A 67 -15.55 -3.97 8.02
N PHE A 68 -16.19 -5.14 8.10
CA PHE A 68 -15.58 -6.34 8.68
C PHE A 68 -14.33 -6.76 7.90
N LEU A 69 -14.37 -6.70 6.56
CA LEU A 69 -13.24 -7.04 5.72
C LEU A 69 -12.05 -6.09 5.93
N VAL A 70 -12.29 -4.77 5.93
CA VAL A 70 -11.24 -3.75 6.13
C VAL A 70 -10.65 -3.84 7.54
N CYS A 71 -11.49 -4.05 8.56
CA CYS A 71 -11.06 -4.26 9.94
C CYS A 71 -10.15 -5.50 10.06
N ALA A 72 -10.62 -6.65 9.57
CA ALA A 72 -9.86 -7.90 9.61
C ALA A 72 -8.53 -7.81 8.84
N CYS A 73 -8.54 -7.21 7.64
CA CYS A 73 -7.33 -7.00 6.85
C CYS A 73 -6.33 -6.09 7.56
N SER A 74 -6.78 -4.97 8.16
CA SER A 74 -5.91 -4.02 8.85
C SER A 74 -5.28 -4.62 10.11
N LEU A 75 -6.06 -5.38 10.90
CA LEU A 75 -5.55 -6.12 12.06
C LEU A 75 -4.56 -7.22 11.64
N PHE A 76 -4.85 -7.96 10.57
CA PHE A 76 -3.94 -8.96 10.03
C PHE A 76 -2.60 -8.35 9.62
N LEU A 77 -2.61 -7.22 8.90
CA LEU A 77 -1.39 -6.51 8.49
C LEU A 77 -0.62 -5.95 9.70
N THR A 78 -1.33 -5.50 10.73
CA THR A 78 -0.73 -5.06 12.00
C THR A 78 0.04 -6.21 12.65
N VAL A 79 -0.59 -7.37 12.82
CA VAL A 79 0.06 -8.56 13.38
C VAL A 79 1.25 -8.99 12.51
N PHE A 80 1.10 -8.92 11.19
CA PHE A 80 2.18 -9.25 10.24
C PHE A 80 3.41 -8.34 10.40
N LEU A 81 3.23 -7.05 10.63
CA LEU A 81 4.34 -6.11 10.87
C LEU A 81 4.90 -6.27 12.29
N VAL A 82 4.05 -6.27 13.31
CA VAL A 82 4.47 -6.27 14.73
C VAL A 82 5.20 -7.54 15.12
N LYS A 83 4.82 -8.72 14.61
CA LYS A 83 5.47 -10.00 14.96
C LYS A 83 6.99 -9.96 14.77
N ALA A 84 7.47 -9.26 13.74
CA ALA A 84 8.88 -9.22 13.39
C ALA A 84 9.76 -8.50 14.44
N LEU A 85 9.15 -7.66 15.29
CA LEU A 85 9.85 -6.96 16.36
C LEU A 85 10.20 -7.88 17.54
N PHE A 86 9.57 -9.06 17.65
CA PHE A 86 9.71 -9.95 18.81
C PHE A 86 10.60 -11.19 18.56
N PHE A 87 10.97 -11.50 17.32
CA PHE A 87 11.79 -12.68 16.98
C PHE A 87 13.27 -12.33 16.74
N ILE A 88 14.01 -12.03 17.81
CA ILE A 88 15.48 -11.86 17.74
C ILE A 88 16.13 -13.13 18.30
N LYS A 89 16.91 -13.83 17.46
CA LYS A 89 17.73 -14.95 17.94
C LYS A 89 18.87 -14.39 18.77
N LYS A 90 19.00 -14.85 20.02
CA LYS A 90 20.24 -14.71 20.77
C LYS A 90 21.32 -15.50 20.02
N GLY A 91 22.46 -14.87 19.74
CA GLY A 91 23.60 -15.58 19.15
C GLY A 91 24.02 -16.69 20.10
N GLU A 92 24.06 -17.93 19.61
CA GLU A 92 24.67 -19.03 20.35
C GLU A 92 26.20 -18.88 20.31
N TYR A 93 26.82 -18.82 21.48
CA TYR A 93 28.27 -18.73 21.66
C TYR A 93 28.96 -20.10 21.54
N ALA A 94 28.61 -20.89 20.51
CA ALA A 94 29.19 -22.20 20.31
C ALA A 94 30.65 -22.08 19.82
N GLY A 95 31.60 -22.69 20.54
CA GLY A 95 33.02 -22.77 20.13
C GLY A 95 33.92 -21.59 20.53
N VAL A 96 33.53 -20.78 21.52
CA VAL A 96 34.37 -19.69 22.09
C VAL A 96 34.60 -19.89 23.58
N ILE A 97 35.77 -19.48 24.09
CA ILE A 97 36.16 -19.60 25.51
C ILE A 97 36.32 -18.19 26.11
N GLU A 98 35.58 -17.88 27.17
CA GLU A 98 35.75 -16.62 27.92
C GLU A 98 37.05 -16.66 28.74
N LEU A 99 37.92 -15.66 28.57
CA LEU A 99 39.12 -15.46 29.39
C LEU A 99 38.83 -14.49 30.54
N LYS A 100 39.25 -14.84 31.76
CA LYS A 100 39.13 -13.95 32.93
C LYS A 100 40.41 -13.19 33.19
N ARG A 101 40.30 -11.95 33.68
CA ARG A 101 41.45 -11.10 34.07
C ARG A 101 42.41 -11.78 35.04
N ALA A 102 41.89 -12.57 35.97
CA ALA A 102 42.69 -13.31 36.94
C ALA A 102 43.45 -14.51 36.33
N GLU A 103 42.97 -15.05 35.20
CA GLU A 103 43.59 -16.21 34.52
C GLU A 103 44.71 -15.78 33.56
N GLN A 104 44.64 -14.55 33.01
CA GLN A 104 45.53 -14.06 31.96
C GLN A 104 45.98 -12.60 32.22
N PRO A 105 46.59 -12.29 33.37
CA PRO A 105 46.96 -10.91 33.74
C PRO A 105 47.89 -10.23 32.71
N GLY A 106 48.81 -10.97 32.09
CA GLY A 106 49.73 -10.43 31.07
C GLY A 106 49.00 -9.90 29.84
N LEU A 107 48.10 -10.71 29.28
CA LEU A 107 47.27 -10.34 28.13
C LEU A 107 46.38 -9.13 28.44
N PHE A 108 45.71 -9.12 29.59
CA PHE A 108 44.82 -8.00 29.93
C PHE A 108 45.58 -6.70 30.18
N ALA A 109 46.79 -6.74 30.76
CA ALA A 109 47.64 -5.56 30.89
C ALA A 109 48.06 -5.01 29.51
N PHE A 110 48.43 -5.90 28.58
CA PHE A 110 48.72 -5.54 27.20
C PHE A 110 47.50 -4.90 26.51
N LEU A 111 46.33 -5.54 26.56
CA LEU A 111 45.10 -5.04 25.94
C LEU A 111 44.64 -3.71 26.55
N ASP A 112 44.75 -3.54 27.87
CA ASP A 112 44.42 -2.29 28.54
C ASP A 112 45.38 -1.16 28.08
N GLN A 113 46.68 -1.45 27.90
CA GLN A 113 47.64 -0.47 27.36
C GLN A 113 47.34 -0.10 25.91
N VAL A 114 47.03 -1.07 25.03
CA VAL A 114 46.63 -0.78 23.64
C VAL A 114 45.36 0.07 23.62
N ALA A 115 44.39 -0.23 24.49
CA ALA A 115 43.15 0.53 24.59
C ALA A 115 43.41 1.98 25.03
N ASP A 116 44.25 2.17 26.05
CA ASP A 116 44.61 3.48 26.57
C ASP A 116 45.37 4.31 25.50
N ASP A 117 46.34 3.70 24.80
CA ASP A 117 47.10 4.34 23.71
C ASP A 117 46.22 4.69 22.49
N ALA A 118 45.23 3.84 22.17
CA ALA A 118 44.27 4.07 21.09
C ALA A 118 43.17 5.08 21.46
N GLY A 119 43.09 5.53 22.72
CA GLY A 119 42.00 6.37 23.22
C GLY A 119 40.64 5.66 23.20
N ALA A 120 40.65 4.35 23.39
CA ALA A 120 39.50 3.46 23.28
C ALA A 120 39.04 2.93 24.65
N PRO A 121 37.75 2.63 24.85
CA PRO A 121 37.29 1.98 26.07
C PRO A 121 37.86 0.55 26.19
N ARG A 122 38.26 0.15 27.40
CA ARG A 122 38.74 -1.20 27.70
C ARG A 122 37.66 -2.28 27.44
N PRO A 123 38.05 -3.50 27.05
CA PRO A 123 37.09 -4.56 26.73
C PRO A 123 36.38 -5.08 27.99
N HIS A 124 35.08 -5.33 27.89
CA HIS A 124 34.28 -5.83 29.00
C HIS A 124 34.57 -7.31 29.29
N LYS A 125 34.51 -8.13 28.24
CA LYS A 125 34.90 -9.53 28.23
C LYS A 125 35.82 -9.80 27.05
N VAL A 126 36.77 -10.70 27.25
CA VAL A 126 37.67 -11.19 26.20
C VAL A 126 37.36 -12.66 25.99
N PHE A 127 37.09 -13.03 24.74
CA PHE A 127 36.84 -14.40 24.31
C PHE A 127 37.96 -14.84 23.39
N VAL A 128 38.28 -16.13 23.42
CA VAL A 128 39.17 -16.73 22.44
C VAL A 128 38.44 -17.80 21.63
N SER A 129 38.78 -17.90 20.36
CA SER A 129 38.24 -18.89 19.43
C SER A 129 39.36 -19.59 18.67
N GLY A 130 39.06 -20.67 17.95
CA GLY A 130 40.05 -21.32 17.08
C GLY A 130 40.38 -20.51 15.83
N ARG A 131 39.58 -19.51 15.47
CA ARG A 131 39.63 -18.85 14.16
C ARG A 131 40.96 -18.11 13.92
N VAL A 132 41.27 -17.82 12.65
CA VAL A 132 42.35 -16.92 12.25
C VAL A 132 41.78 -15.51 12.08
N ASN A 133 41.25 -14.94 13.16
CA ASN A 133 40.62 -13.62 13.13
C ASN A 133 40.66 -12.94 14.51
N ALA A 134 40.51 -11.63 14.56
CA ALA A 134 40.16 -10.89 15.76
C ALA A 134 38.91 -10.06 15.45
N ALA A 135 37.99 -9.93 16.41
CA ALA A 135 36.74 -9.21 16.14
C ALA A 135 36.16 -8.58 17.41
N VAL A 136 35.62 -7.36 17.26
CA VAL A 136 34.79 -6.73 18.27
C VAL A 136 33.32 -7.14 18.10
N PHE A 137 32.67 -7.58 19.18
CA PHE A 137 31.23 -7.88 19.17
C PHE A 137 30.50 -7.41 20.44
N TYR A 138 29.17 -7.51 20.46
CA TYR A 138 28.31 -7.05 21.55
C TYR A 138 27.21 -8.05 21.87
N ASP A 139 26.77 -8.08 23.13
CA ASP A 139 25.57 -8.82 23.54
C ASP A 139 24.32 -8.20 22.89
N LEU A 140 23.60 -9.00 22.11
CA LEU A 140 22.42 -8.56 21.35
C LEU A 140 21.17 -8.64 22.23
N SER A 141 20.48 -7.50 22.42
CA SER A 141 19.18 -7.41 23.09
C SER A 141 18.41 -6.16 22.59
N LEU A 142 17.07 -6.21 22.57
CA LEU A 142 16.21 -5.05 22.28
C LEU A 142 16.43 -3.91 23.28
N VAL A 143 16.80 -4.23 24.52
CA VAL A 143 17.12 -3.23 25.55
C VAL A 143 18.37 -2.42 25.15
N ASN A 144 19.29 -3.03 24.39
CA ASN A 144 20.52 -2.39 23.92
C ASN A 144 20.29 -1.48 22.69
N LEU A 145 19.05 -1.34 22.20
CA LEU A 145 18.66 -0.31 21.22
C LEU A 145 18.54 1.07 21.88
N VAL A 146 18.16 1.10 23.17
CA VAL A 146 17.99 2.32 23.97
C VAL A 146 19.15 2.53 24.93
N PHE A 147 19.78 1.46 25.43
CA PHE A 147 20.92 1.52 26.37
C PHE A 147 22.27 1.13 25.73
N PRO A 148 23.41 1.70 26.17
CA PRO A 148 24.73 1.34 25.66
C PRO A 148 25.10 -0.10 26.06
N SER A 149 25.38 -0.97 25.07
CA SER A 149 25.90 -2.32 25.32
C SER A 149 27.42 -2.28 25.52
N ARG A 150 27.92 -3.12 26.42
CA ARG A 150 29.36 -3.27 26.65
C ARG A 150 30.01 -4.05 25.49
N LYS A 151 31.20 -3.63 25.05
CA LYS A 151 31.94 -4.22 23.92
C LYS A 151 32.81 -5.38 24.40
N ASN A 152 32.74 -6.51 23.70
CA ASN A 152 33.54 -7.70 23.93
C ASN A 152 34.55 -7.87 22.79
N LEU A 153 35.70 -8.47 23.09
CA LEU A 153 36.77 -8.74 22.11
C LEU A 153 36.91 -10.25 21.91
N GLU A 154 36.86 -10.73 20.67
CA GLU A 154 37.24 -12.08 20.27
C GLU A 154 38.67 -12.07 19.74
N ILE A 155 39.51 -12.98 20.25
CA ILE A 155 40.88 -13.19 19.77
C ILE A 155 40.97 -14.64 19.28
N GLY A 156 41.14 -14.81 17.98
CA GLY A 156 41.38 -16.10 17.37
C GLY A 156 42.78 -16.61 17.68
N LEU A 157 42.89 -17.78 18.32
CA LEU A 157 44.18 -18.39 18.67
C LEU A 157 44.92 -18.90 17.44
N GLY A 158 44.21 -19.23 16.34
CA GLY A 158 44.84 -19.60 15.07
C GLY A 158 45.63 -18.43 14.47
N LEU A 159 45.20 -17.20 14.76
CA LEU A 159 45.93 -15.97 14.41
C LEU A 159 47.14 -15.78 15.32
N VAL A 160 46.96 -15.85 16.64
CA VAL A 160 48.05 -15.68 17.64
C VAL A 160 49.22 -16.60 17.35
N ASN A 161 48.95 -17.81 16.88
CA ASN A 161 49.97 -18.81 16.58
C ASN A 161 50.92 -18.44 15.43
N MET A 162 50.48 -17.58 14.51
CA MET A 162 51.25 -17.21 13.30
C MET A 162 51.85 -15.80 13.39
N LEU A 163 51.43 -14.97 14.36
CA LEU A 163 51.87 -13.58 14.49
C LEU A 163 52.99 -13.37 15.52
N ASN A 164 53.81 -12.36 15.27
CA ASN A 164 54.74 -11.78 16.25
C ASN A 164 54.05 -10.69 17.10
N LEU A 165 54.73 -10.15 18.11
CA LEU A 165 54.17 -9.14 19.01
C LEU A 165 53.76 -7.84 18.31
N SER A 166 54.51 -7.39 17.30
CA SER A 166 54.19 -6.14 16.60
C SER A 166 52.99 -6.29 15.67
N GLU A 167 52.92 -7.41 14.95
CA GLU A 167 51.77 -7.80 14.12
C GLU A 167 50.52 -7.99 15.00
N PHE A 168 50.64 -8.66 16.14
CA PHE A 168 49.53 -8.85 17.07
C PHE A 168 49.09 -7.54 17.72
N LYS A 169 50.03 -6.65 18.08
CA LYS A 169 49.72 -5.29 18.54
C LYS A 169 48.99 -4.52 17.44
N ALA A 170 49.38 -4.64 16.18
CA ALA A 170 48.74 -3.95 15.07
C ALA A 170 47.29 -4.43 14.88
N VAL A 171 47.05 -5.74 14.94
CA VAL A 171 45.69 -6.31 14.88
C VAL A 171 44.86 -5.85 16.08
N CYS A 172 45.38 -5.93 17.31
CA CYS A 172 44.65 -5.45 18.49
C CYS A 172 44.36 -3.95 18.39
N ALA A 173 45.32 -3.13 17.97
CA ALA A 173 45.15 -1.69 17.81
C ALA A 173 44.13 -1.35 16.71
N HIS A 174 44.04 -2.15 15.64
CA HIS A 174 42.97 -2.04 14.65
C HIS A 174 41.60 -2.31 15.28
N GLU A 175 41.44 -3.42 16.01
CA GLU A 175 40.21 -3.72 16.74
C GLU A 175 39.85 -2.60 17.73
N PHE A 176 40.82 -2.07 18.48
CA PHE A 176 40.62 -0.94 19.39
C PHE A 176 40.32 0.38 18.65
N GLY A 177 40.76 0.52 17.41
CA GLY A 177 40.30 1.55 16.48
C GLY A 177 38.77 1.49 16.30
N HIS A 178 38.20 0.30 16.19
CA HIS A 178 36.74 0.13 16.23
C HIS A 178 36.16 0.39 17.64
N PHE A 179 36.87 0.10 18.73
CA PHE A 179 36.41 0.48 20.09
C PHE A 179 36.25 2.00 20.26
N ALA A 180 37.17 2.81 19.74
CA ALA A 180 37.14 4.28 19.82
C ALA A 180 36.08 4.92 18.89
N GLN A 181 35.68 4.24 17.81
CA GLN A 181 34.70 4.78 16.85
C GLN A 181 33.28 4.81 17.43
N ARG A 182 32.69 6.01 17.56
CA ARG A 182 31.27 6.20 17.95
C ARG A 182 30.29 5.62 16.92
N SER A 183 30.69 5.54 15.65
CA SER A 183 29.89 5.00 14.54
C SER A 183 29.64 3.50 14.64
N MET A 184 30.35 2.77 15.50
CA MET A 184 30.06 1.36 15.80
C MET A 184 28.67 1.15 16.41
N ALA A 185 28.10 2.17 17.08
CA ALA A 185 26.72 2.11 17.52
C ALA A 185 25.75 1.89 16.34
N LEU A 186 26.11 2.37 15.14
CA LEU A 186 25.35 2.21 13.92
C LEU A 186 25.34 0.77 13.39
N GLY A 187 26.49 0.08 13.45
CA GLY A 187 26.60 -1.32 13.02
C GLY A 187 25.67 -2.25 13.80
N ARG A 188 25.52 -1.99 15.10
CA ARG A 188 24.55 -2.68 15.99
C ARG A 188 23.10 -2.47 15.54
N TRP A 189 22.71 -1.22 15.28
CA TRP A 189 21.35 -0.91 14.85
C TRP A 189 21.04 -1.57 13.51
N VAL A 190 21.98 -1.48 12.56
CA VAL A 190 21.85 -2.13 11.25
C VAL A 190 21.72 -3.65 11.39
N TYR A 191 22.50 -4.29 12.27
CA TYR A 191 22.38 -5.73 12.50
C TYR A 191 21.03 -6.14 13.10
N THR A 192 20.51 -5.39 14.09
CA THR A 192 19.17 -5.64 14.63
C THR A 192 18.09 -5.41 13.57
N THR A 193 18.18 -4.33 12.80
CA THR A 193 17.28 -4.06 11.68
C THR A 193 17.40 -5.13 10.59
N GLN A 194 18.58 -5.71 10.36
CA GLN A 194 18.82 -6.82 9.43
C GLN A 194 18.08 -8.08 9.89
N GLN A 195 18.13 -8.41 11.18
CA GLN A 195 17.38 -9.57 11.68
C GLN A 195 15.88 -9.37 11.53
N ILE A 196 15.37 -8.17 11.83
CA ILE A 196 13.96 -7.81 11.64
C ILE A 196 13.57 -7.90 10.15
N ALA A 197 14.33 -7.27 9.26
CA ALA A 197 14.09 -7.30 7.82
C ALA A 197 14.17 -8.73 7.24
N ALA A 198 15.16 -9.52 7.65
CA ALA A 198 15.32 -10.91 7.23
C ALA A 198 14.15 -11.78 7.70
N HIS A 199 13.60 -11.53 8.90
CA HIS A 199 12.41 -12.24 9.38
C HIS A 199 11.16 -11.88 8.58
N ILE A 200 10.97 -10.59 8.26
CA ILE A 200 9.83 -10.10 7.47
C ILE A 200 9.86 -10.64 6.04
N VAL A 201 11.04 -10.58 5.40
CA VAL A 201 11.23 -10.87 3.97
C VAL A 201 11.43 -12.36 3.73
N GLY A 202 12.25 -13.03 4.54
CA GLY A 202 12.76 -14.36 4.25
C GLY A 202 11.96 -15.52 4.84
N LYS A 203 11.35 -15.36 6.03
CA LYS A 203 10.68 -16.48 6.70
C LYS A 203 9.21 -16.55 6.29
N ARG A 204 8.85 -17.58 5.52
CA ARG A 204 7.44 -17.96 5.35
C ARG A 204 6.94 -18.60 6.63
N ASP A 205 5.85 -18.08 7.16
CA ASP A 205 5.32 -18.54 8.45
C ASP A 205 3.84 -18.94 8.37
N ALA A 206 3.22 -19.17 9.55
CA ALA A 206 1.84 -19.60 9.66
C ALA A 206 0.85 -18.63 8.96
N LEU A 207 1.15 -17.32 8.92
CA LEU A 207 0.30 -16.34 8.22
C LEU A 207 0.39 -16.52 6.70
N ASP A 208 1.56 -16.85 6.15
CA ASP A 208 1.69 -17.22 4.73
C ASP A 208 1.07 -18.58 4.40
N GLY A 209 1.01 -19.49 5.39
CA GLY A 209 0.25 -20.73 5.30
C GLY A 209 -1.25 -20.46 5.18
N PHE A 210 -1.77 -19.61 6.08
CA PHE A 210 -3.16 -19.17 6.09
C PHE A 210 -3.55 -18.47 4.77
N LEU A 211 -2.76 -17.50 4.29
CA LEU A 211 -3.03 -16.82 3.02
C LEU A 211 -3.07 -17.77 1.83
N ARG A 212 -2.18 -18.78 1.79
CA ARG A 212 -2.18 -19.80 0.74
C ARG A 212 -3.42 -20.69 0.80
N GLN A 213 -3.89 -21.03 2.00
CA GLN A 213 -5.11 -21.82 2.18
C GLN A 213 -6.35 -21.00 1.76
N LEU A 214 -6.42 -19.73 2.17
CA LEU A 214 -7.49 -18.81 1.78
C LEU A 214 -7.53 -18.57 0.26
N SER A 215 -6.36 -18.43 -0.37
CA SER A 215 -6.21 -18.23 -1.82
C SER A 215 -6.55 -19.47 -2.67
N ARG A 216 -6.69 -20.64 -2.05
CA ARG A 216 -7.05 -21.92 -2.68
C ARG A 216 -8.46 -22.39 -2.32
N PHE A 217 -9.17 -21.61 -1.51
CA PHE A 217 -10.56 -21.85 -1.17
C PHE A 217 -11.47 -21.53 -2.35
N ASP A 218 -12.79 -21.59 -2.14
CA ASP A 218 -13.79 -21.18 -3.13
C ASP A 218 -13.48 -19.79 -3.73
N ILE A 219 -13.69 -19.64 -5.04
CA ILE A 219 -13.37 -18.43 -5.80
C ILE A 219 -14.04 -17.16 -5.24
N ARG A 220 -15.19 -17.31 -4.56
CA ARG A 220 -15.91 -16.22 -3.89
C ARG A 220 -15.11 -15.56 -2.75
N ILE A 221 -14.15 -16.28 -2.17
CA ILE A 221 -13.32 -15.83 -1.04
C ILE A 221 -11.84 -15.72 -1.46
N ALA A 222 -11.40 -16.53 -2.43
CA ALA A 222 -10.00 -16.59 -2.88
C ALA A 222 -9.42 -15.23 -3.30
N TRP A 223 -10.24 -14.33 -3.87
CA TRP A 223 -9.81 -12.99 -4.28
C TRP A 223 -9.33 -12.13 -3.09
N ILE A 224 -9.89 -12.33 -1.89
CA ILE A 224 -9.42 -11.67 -0.64
C ILE A 224 -8.00 -12.16 -0.32
N GLY A 225 -7.78 -13.48 -0.43
CA GLY A 225 -6.47 -14.10 -0.25
C GLY A 225 -5.44 -13.60 -1.26
N TRP A 226 -5.82 -13.44 -2.53
CA TRP A 226 -4.95 -12.89 -3.58
C TRP A 226 -4.61 -11.42 -3.32
N GLY A 227 -5.59 -10.61 -2.94
CA GLY A 227 -5.40 -9.21 -2.59
C GLY A 227 -4.46 -9.03 -1.40
N LEU A 228 -4.71 -9.72 -0.28
CA LEU A 228 -3.82 -9.71 0.89
C LEU A 228 -2.41 -10.21 0.56
N SER A 229 -2.29 -11.25 -0.26
CA SER A 229 -0.98 -11.77 -0.69
C SER A 229 -0.20 -10.73 -1.52
N LEU A 230 -0.88 -9.96 -2.36
CA LEU A 230 -0.28 -8.87 -3.14
C LEU A 230 0.18 -7.73 -2.23
N ILE A 231 -0.63 -7.34 -1.24
CA ILE A 231 -0.27 -6.29 -0.26
C ILE A 231 0.93 -6.73 0.58
N VAL A 232 0.92 -7.97 1.09
CA VAL A 232 2.04 -8.52 1.86
C VAL A 232 3.31 -8.60 1.00
N TRP A 233 3.19 -8.99 -0.28
CA TRP A 233 4.31 -8.95 -1.22
C TRP A 233 4.85 -7.52 -1.42
N ALA A 234 3.98 -6.52 -1.54
CA ALA A 234 4.36 -5.12 -1.67
C ALA A 234 5.07 -4.61 -0.41
N LEU A 235 4.52 -4.88 0.78
CA LEU A 235 5.14 -4.54 2.07
C LEU A 235 6.53 -5.15 2.21
N ARG A 236 6.67 -6.46 1.93
CA ARG A 236 7.99 -7.14 1.93
C ARG A 236 8.95 -6.51 0.93
N SER A 237 8.46 -6.12 -0.24
CA SER A 237 9.28 -5.52 -1.29
C SER A 237 9.78 -4.12 -0.94
N ILE A 238 8.94 -3.30 -0.28
CA ILE A 238 9.35 -1.98 0.22
C ILE A 238 10.37 -2.14 1.36
N VAL A 239 10.09 -3.03 2.32
CA VAL A 239 11.00 -3.30 3.45
C VAL A 239 12.36 -3.80 2.95
N ASP A 240 12.38 -4.77 2.04
CA ASP A 240 13.62 -5.29 1.42
C ASP A 240 14.37 -4.22 0.63
N SER A 241 13.67 -3.42 -0.19
CA SER A 241 14.31 -2.37 -1.00
C SER A 241 14.89 -1.24 -0.14
N GLY A 242 14.11 -0.76 0.83
CA GLY A 242 14.54 0.27 1.78
C GLY A 242 15.73 -0.22 2.61
N PHE A 243 15.69 -1.46 3.08
CA PHE A 243 16.79 -2.05 3.84
C PHE A 243 18.06 -2.24 2.99
N ARG A 244 17.95 -2.70 1.73
CA ARG A 244 19.09 -2.79 0.80
C ARG A 244 19.76 -1.44 0.58
N LEU A 245 18.98 -0.36 0.49
CA LEU A 245 19.52 1.00 0.37
C LEU A 245 20.33 1.38 1.62
N VAL A 246 19.78 1.12 2.82
CA VAL A 246 20.50 1.33 4.09
C VAL A 246 21.80 0.52 4.13
N MET A 247 21.76 -0.74 3.69
CA MET A 247 22.95 -1.62 3.63
C MET A 247 24.02 -1.12 2.67
N ILE A 248 23.67 -0.54 1.52
CA ILE A 248 24.65 0.04 0.59
C ILE A 248 25.41 1.18 1.26
N VAL A 249 24.69 2.08 1.94
CA VAL A 249 25.29 3.21 2.66
C VAL A 249 26.10 2.72 3.86
N GLN A 250 25.61 1.72 4.59
CA GLN A 250 26.33 1.11 5.71
C GLN A 250 27.63 0.42 5.27
N ARG A 251 27.64 -0.33 4.17
CA ARG A 251 28.87 -0.96 3.66
C ARG A 251 29.89 0.08 3.21
N ALA A 252 29.44 1.18 2.62
CA ALA A 252 30.31 2.31 2.28
C ALA A 252 30.92 2.97 3.52
N LEU A 253 30.17 3.04 4.63
CA LEU A 253 30.68 3.48 5.93
C LEU A 253 31.64 2.45 6.54
N SER A 254 31.32 1.15 6.47
CA SER A 254 32.14 0.06 6.99
C SER A 254 33.57 0.12 6.44
N ARG A 255 33.72 0.33 5.13
CA ARG A 255 35.04 0.50 4.52
C ARG A 255 35.82 1.70 5.05
N GLU A 256 35.15 2.82 5.31
CA GLU A 256 35.80 3.98 5.93
C GLU A 256 36.14 3.74 7.40
N MET A 257 35.36 2.92 8.11
CA MET A 257 35.65 2.49 9.48
C MET A 257 36.91 1.62 9.55
N GLU A 258 37.10 0.72 8.58
CA GLU A 258 38.32 -0.11 8.44
C GLU A 258 39.54 0.76 8.15
N MET A 259 39.47 1.67 7.17
CA MET A 259 40.57 2.60 6.87
C MET A 259 40.93 3.47 8.08
N GLN A 260 39.93 3.88 8.87
CA GLN A 260 40.16 4.65 10.08
C GLN A 260 40.78 3.81 11.19
N ALA A 261 40.38 2.55 11.34
CA ALA A 261 40.97 1.61 12.29
C ALA A 261 42.42 1.28 11.92
N ASP A 262 42.73 1.16 10.62
CA ASP A 262 44.10 1.01 10.12
C ASP A 262 44.99 2.19 10.51
N LEU A 263 44.50 3.43 10.41
CA LEU A 263 45.26 4.60 10.84
C LEU A 263 45.52 4.61 12.36
N VAL A 264 44.59 4.06 13.17
CA VAL A 264 44.83 3.87 14.61
C VAL A 264 45.92 2.84 14.83
N ALA A 265 45.86 1.69 14.15
CA ALA A 265 46.91 0.67 14.22
C ALA A 265 48.29 1.26 13.84
N VAL A 266 48.36 1.94 12.70
CA VAL A 266 49.59 2.59 12.20
C VAL A 266 50.15 3.63 13.18
N SER A 267 49.28 4.36 13.89
CA SER A 267 49.75 5.32 14.91
C SER A 267 50.39 4.66 16.13
N LEU A 268 50.07 3.39 16.41
CA LEU A 268 50.58 2.65 17.58
C LEU A 268 51.74 1.69 17.22
N THR A 269 51.83 1.24 15.97
CA THR A 269 52.77 0.19 15.53
C THR A 269 53.61 0.53 14.30
N GLY A 270 53.38 1.67 13.65
CA GLY A 270 54.01 2.02 12.37
C GLY A 270 53.29 1.40 11.17
N SER A 271 53.69 1.83 9.97
CA SER A 271 53.00 1.49 8.72
C SER A 271 53.16 0.03 8.29
N ASP A 272 54.25 -0.65 8.66
CA ASP A 272 54.58 -1.98 8.11
C ASP A 272 53.97 -3.14 8.90
N ALA A 273 53.86 -3.04 10.24
CA ALA A 273 53.38 -4.12 11.09
C ALA A 273 51.95 -4.59 10.74
N LEU A 274 51.06 -3.66 10.37
CA LEU A 274 49.72 -3.99 9.89
C LEU A 274 49.76 -4.74 8.56
N ILE A 275 50.65 -4.35 7.64
CA ILE A 275 50.77 -4.94 6.31
C ILE A 275 51.37 -6.35 6.39
N HIS A 276 52.37 -6.54 7.25
CA HIS A 276 52.92 -7.87 7.54
C HIS A 276 51.86 -8.78 8.16
N ALA A 277 51.04 -8.28 9.10
CA ALA A 277 49.92 -9.04 9.65
C ALA A 277 48.89 -9.44 8.58
N LEU A 278 48.50 -8.52 7.68
CA LEU A 278 47.58 -8.81 6.56
C LEU A 278 48.14 -9.85 5.59
N HIS A 279 49.46 -9.86 5.36
CA HIS A 279 50.12 -10.87 4.53
C HIS A 279 50.14 -12.24 5.22
N GLN A 280 50.49 -12.27 6.51
CA GLN A 280 50.55 -13.51 7.31
C GLN A 280 49.18 -14.15 7.52
N LEU A 281 48.11 -13.35 7.61
CA LEU A 281 46.72 -13.82 7.69
C LEU A 281 46.36 -14.82 6.58
N GLN A 282 46.81 -14.60 5.34
CA GLN A 282 46.49 -15.49 4.21
C GLN A 282 47.09 -16.90 4.39
N VAL A 283 48.34 -16.97 4.87
CA VAL A 283 49.03 -18.24 5.12
C VAL A 283 48.48 -18.93 6.36
N ALA A 284 48.16 -18.13 7.39
CA ALA A 284 47.59 -18.62 8.63
C ALA A 284 46.22 -19.28 8.42
N ASP A 285 45.36 -18.71 7.56
CA ASP A 285 44.02 -19.22 7.25
C ASP A 285 44.07 -20.55 6.47
N ASP A 286 44.87 -20.64 5.39
CA ASP A 286 45.04 -21.89 4.61
C ASP A 286 45.64 -23.02 5.47
N ALA A 287 46.65 -22.70 6.30
CA ALA A 287 47.23 -23.67 7.21
C ALA A 287 46.24 -24.11 8.30
N TRP A 288 45.38 -23.21 8.78
CA TRP A 288 44.39 -23.49 9.82
C TRP A 288 43.29 -24.43 9.32
N ASP A 289 42.70 -24.15 8.16
CA ASP A 289 41.63 -24.98 7.59
C ASP A 289 42.09 -26.42 7.38
N ARG A 290 43.31 -26.60 6.87
CA ARG A 290 43.93 -27.93 6.71
C ARG A 290 44.24 -28.59 8.05
N ALA A 291 44.73 -27.84 9.04
CA ALA A 291 45.00 -28.36 10.38
C ALA A 291 43.72 -28.86 11.07
N VAL A 292 42.64 -28.07 11.01
CA VAL A 292 41.34 -28.48 11.57
C VAL A 292 40.81 -29.73 10.85
N GLY A 293 40.93 -29.81 9.52
CA GLY A 293 40.57 -31.00 8.75
C GLY A 293 41.34 -32.24 9.18
N PHE A 294 42.66 -32.13 9.29
CA PHE A 294 43.54 -33.22 9.74
C PHE A 294 43.22 -33.66 11.17
N VAL A 295 43.11 -32.72 12.11
CA VAL A 295 42.88 -33.01 13.53
C VAL A 295 41.50 -33.61 13.78
N ARG A 296 40.46 -33.19 13.04
CA ARG A 296 39.14 -33.85 13.06
C ARG A 296 39.21 -35.27 12.50
N GLY A 297 40.00 -35.49 11.45
CA GLY A 297 40.24 -36.83 10.90
C GLY A 297 40.90 -37.77 11.89
N GLU A 298 41.94 -37.31 12.58
CA GLU A 298 42.61 -38.09 13.63
C GLU A 298 41.70 -38.35 14.84
N ALA A 299 40.89 -37.36 15.25
CA ALA A 299 39.89 -37.55 16.31
C ALA A 299 38.82 -38.57 15.93
N ALA A 300 38.32 -38.55 14.69
CA ALA A 300 37.37 -39.54 14.17
C ALA A 300 38.00 -40.95 14.06
N ALA A 301 39.32 -41.02 13.91
CA ALA A 301 40.08 -42.27 13.94
C ALA A 301 40.52 -42.67 15.36
N GLU A 302 39.81 -42.18 16.39
CA GLU A 302 40.01 -42.50 17.81
C GLU A 302 41.38 -42.08 18.38
N ARG A 303 42.06 -41.13 17.71
CA ARG A 303 43.40 -40.63 18.06
C ARG A 303 43.40 -39.11 18.23
N PRO A 304 42.66 -38.55 19.20
CA PRO A 304 42.50 -37.11 19.33
C PRO A 304 43.85 -36.41 19.61
N PRO A 305 44.31 -35.49 18.73
CA PRO A 305 45.55 -34.75 18.96
C PRO A 305 45.50 -33.84 20.18
N ARG A 306 46.62 -33.73 20.92
CA ARG A 306 46.74 -32.81 22.07
C ARG A 306 46.65 -31.33 21.67
N ASP A 307 47.27 -30.94 20.55
CA ASP A 307 47.46 -29.54 20.19
C ASP A 307 47.41 -29.29 18.67
N VAL A 308 46.34 -28.65 18.20
CA VAL A 308 46.14 -28.28 16.78
C VAL A 308 47.10 -27.19 16.29
N PHE A 309 47.62 -26.34 17.17
CA PHE A 309 48.45 -25.19 16.77
C PHE A 309 49.85 -25.63 16.33
N VAL A 310 50.36 -26.74 16.89
CA VAL A 310 51.58 -27.39 16.38
C VAL A 310 51.36 -27.92 14.96
N VAL A 311 50.20 -28.50 14.70
CA VAL A 311 49.80 -29.01 13.37
C VAL A 311 49.72 -27.85 12.37
N GLN A 312 49.07 -26.74 12.72
CA GLN A 312 48.97 -25.54 11.86
C GLN A 312 50.34 -25.03 11.42
N GLN A 313 51.26 -24.83 12.36
CA GLN A 313 52.60 -24.31 12.04
C GLN A 313 53.41 -25.28 11.18
N ALA A 314 53.25 -26.58 11.43
CA ALA A 314 53.93 -27.61 10.70
C ALA A 314 53.34 -27.79 9.28
N ILE A 315 52.04 -27.57 9.07
CA ILE A 315 51.43 -27.51 7.73
C ILE A 315 51.97 -26.31 6.95
N ALA A 316 51.99 -25.11 7.53
CA ALA A 316 52.52 -23.92 6.85
C ALA A 316 53.97 -24.13 6.36
N THR A 317 54.81 -24.75 7.20
CA THR A 317 56.20 -25.09 6.84
C THR A 317 56.30 -26.13 5.73
N ARG A 318 55.44 -27.16 5.75
CA ARG A 318 55.45 -28.24 4.73
C ARG A 318 54.94 -27.75 3.38
N LEU A 319 53.93 -26.88 3.36
CA LEU A 319 53.43 -26.29 2.11
C LEU A 319 54.54 -25.52 1.37
N GLY A 320 55.38 -24.76 2.07
CA GLY A 320 56.54 -24.10 1.45
C GLY A 320 57.53 -25.07 0.82
N ARG A 321 57.78 -26.23 1.45
CA ARG A 321 58.64 -27.29 0.88
C ARG A 321 58.01 -27.97 -0.33
N ILE A 322 56.72 -28.26 -0.26
CA ILE A 322 55.97 -28.96 -1.32
C ILE A 322 55.84 -28.10 -2.57
N TYR A 323 55.60 -26.79 -2.40
CA TYR A 323 55.58 -25.84 -3.50
C TYR A 323 56.99 -25.47 -4.00
N ASN A 324 58.04 -25.94 -3.31
CA ASN A 324 59.44 -25.56 -3.55
C ASN A 324 59.62 -24.04 -3.63
N ASP A 325 58.86 -23.31 -2.81
CA ASP A 325 58.87 -21.85 -2.71
C ASP A 325 59.46 -21.47 -1.33
N PRO A 326 60.74 -21.07 -1.27
CA PRO A 326 61.36 -20.65 -0.03
C PRO A 326 60.66 -19.46 0.61
N ALA A 327 60.00 -18.60 -0.17
CA ALA A 327 59.34 -17.39 0.31
C ALA A 327 57.94 -17.63 0.90
N TYR A 328 57.35 -18.82 0.68
CA TYR A 328 56.02 -19.15 1.18
C TYR A 328 55.97 -19.11 2.72
N GLY A 329 55.07 -18.30 3.27
CA GLY A 329 54.95 -18.09 4.72
C GLY A 329 56.02 -17.17 5.33
N GLN A 330 56.98 -16.68 4.54
CA GLN A 330 57.96 -15.71 5.03
C GLN A 330 57.36 -14.31 5.15
N ARG A 331 57.88 -13.51 6.09
CA ARG A 331 57.51 -12.10 6.26
C ARG A 331 58.16 -11.25 5.14
N PRO A 332 57.41 -10.32 4.52
CA PRO A 332 57.99 -9.39 3.57
C PRO A 332 59.19 -8.65 4.17
N GLN A 333 60.28 -8.54 3.41
CA GLN A 333 61.47 -7.80 3.83
C GLN A 333 61.38 -6.38 3.29
N VAL A 334 61.14 -5.41 4.18
CA VAL A 334 61.06 -3.99 3.81
C VAL A 334 62.47 -3.49 3.47
N PRO A 335 62.70 -2.90 2.28
CA PRO A 335 64.00 -2.35 1.91
C PRO A 335 64.42 -1.19 2.83
N VAL A 336 65.71 -1.12 3.17
CA VAL A 336 66.28 -0.04 4.00
C VAL A 336 66.18 1.33 3.30
N THR A 337 66.20 1.34 1.96
CA THR A 337 66.00 2.54 1.14
C THR A 337 64.63 2.48 0.49
N ASP A 338 63.89 3.59 0.52
CA ASP A 338 62.55 3.73 -0.10
C ASP A 338 61.43 2.84 0.51
N ALA A 339 61.51 2.57 1.82
CA ALA A 339 60.48 1.83 2.57
C ALA A 339 59.05 2.39 2.38
N ALA A 340 58.92 3.71 2.24
CA ALA A 340 57.63 4.38 2.00
C ALA A 340 56.98 4.01 0.66
N ALA A 341 57.76 3.73 -0.39
CA ALA A 341 57.26 3.33 -1.71
C ALA A 341 57.08 1.81 -1.86
N PHE A 342 57.70 1.00 -0.98
CA PHE A 342 57.56 -0.45 -1.00
C PHE A 342 56.09 -0.88 -0.85
N ARG A 343 55.62 -1.76 -1.74
CA ARG A 343 54.25 -2.31 -1.73
C ARG A 343 54.29 -3.83 -1.72
N VAL A 344 53.53 -4.43 -0.80
CA VAL A 344 53.37 -5.87 -0.67
C VAL A 344 52.22 -6.35 -1.56
N PHE A 345 51.12 -5.60 -1.61
CA PHE A 345 49.91 -5.99 -2.34
C PHE A 345 49.79 -5.29 -3.69
N LYS A 346 49.40 -6.05 -4.73
CA LYS A 346 49.08 -5.51 -6.06
C LYS A 346 47.57 -5.32 -6.20
N ALA A 347 47.18 -4.28 -6.95
CA ALA A 347 45.78 -4.09 -7.31
C ALA A 347 45.34 -5.19 -8.30
N GLU A 348 44.28 -5.92 -7.94
CA GLU A 348 43.72 -6.97 -8.79
C GLU A 348 42.95 -6.38 -9.98
N LEU A 349 42.92 -7.14 -11.09
CA LEU A 349 42.20 -6.79 -12.31
C LEU A 349 40.69 -6.63 -12.08
N ALA A 350 40.12 -7.50 -11.24
CA ALA A 350 38.70 -7.59 -10.96
C ALA A 350 38.50 -7.82 -9.47
N GLN A 351 37.43 -7.26 -8.93
CA GLN A 351 37.08 -7.43 -7.54
C GLN A 351 35.58 -7.60 -7.34
N PRO A 352 35.13 -8.23 -6.24
CA PRO A 352 33.72 -8.22 -5.86
C PRO A 352 33.18 -6.78 -5.91
N PRO A 353 31.92 -6.55 -6.34
CA PRO A 353 31.45 -5.20 -6.55
C PRO A 353 31.51 -4.40 -5.26
N ARG A 354 31.98 -3.14 -5.33
CA ARG A 354 32.22 -2.30 -4.14
C ARG A 354 31.02 -2.16 -3.22
N MET A 355 29.79 -2.26 -3.73
CA MET A 355 28.57 -2.24 -2.92
C MET A 355 28.34 -3.52 -2.08
N TRP A 356 29.05 -4.62 -2.37
CA TRP A 356 28.97 -5.92 -1.71
C TRP A 356 30.19 -6.26 -0.84
N ALA A 357 31.32 -5.58 -1.05
CA ALA A 357 32.52 -5.74 -0.21
C ALA A 357 32.30 -5.17 1.20
N THR A 358 32.55 -6.00 2.22
CA THR A 358 32.47 -5.64 3.65
C THR A 358 33.75 -4.97 4.16
N HIS A 359 34.90 -5.31 3.59
CA HIS A 359 36.20 -4.71 3.86
C HIS A 359 36.79 -4.07 2.60
N PRO A 360 37.66 -3.04 2.73
CA PRO A 360 38.50 -2.59 1.63
C PRO A 360 39.53 -3.65 1.23
N GLN A 361 40.08 -3.53 0.03
CA GLN A 361 41.12 -4.45 -0.43
C GLN A 361 42.45 -4.20 0.28
N ASN A 362 43.28 -5.23 0.41
CA ASN A 362 44.59 -5.12 1.08
C ASN A 362 45.51 -4.06 0.44
N HIS A 363 45.47 -3.87 -0.89
CA HIS A 363 46.24 -2.79 -1.55
C HIS A 363 45.71 -1.38 -1.22
N GLU A 364 44.39 -1.21 -1.10
CA GLU A 364 43.78 0.07 -0.68
C GLU A 364 44.13 0.37 0.79
N ARG A 365 44.14 -0.66 1.64
CA ARG A 365 44.55 -0.56 3.05
C ARG A 365 46.04 -0.23 3.18
N GLU A 366 46.90 -0.85 2.36
CA GLU A 366 48.32 -0.52 2.29
C GLU A 366 48.56 0.91 1.82
N GLU A 367 47.84 1.38 0.80
CA GLU A 367 47.91 2.76 0.34
C GLU A 367 47.48 3.74 1.45
N ASN A 368 46.42 3.45 2.19
CA ASN A 368 45.97 4.25 3.32
C ASN A 368 47.00 4.25 4.48
N ALA A 369 47.55 3.09 4.83
CA ALA A 369 48.54 2.92 5.89
C ALA A 369 49.89 3.58 5.59
N LYS A 370 50.29 3.63 4.30
CA LYS A 370 51.56 4.22 3.83
C LYS A 370 51.40 5.62 3.24
N ARG A 371 50.18 6.19 3.19
CA ARG A 371 49.94 7.57 2.70
C ARG A 371 50.79 8.60 3.45
N THR A 372 50.96 8.39 4.75
CA THR A 372 51.97 9.07 5.56
C THR A 372 52.73 7.97 6.29
N TYR A 373 53.91 7.64 5.76
CA TYR A 373 54.69 6.52 6.26
C TYR A 373 55.26 6.81 7.65
N LEU A 374 54.98 5.92 8.61
CA LEU A 374 55.50 5.98 9.97
C LEU A 374 56.39 4.75 10.22
N ALA A 375 57.68 4.96 10.39
CA ALA A 375 58.62 3.89 10.71
C ALA A 375 58.52 3.51 12.21
N SER A 376 58.58 2.21 12.50
CA SER A 376 58.63 1.69 13.86
C SER A 376 59.46 0.40 13.89
N PRO A 377 60.27 0.14 14.92
CA PRO A 377 61.00 -1.12 15.05
C PRO A 377 60.03 -2.29 15.24
N GLU A 378 60.31 -3.41 14.59
CA GLU A 378 59.51 -4.64 14.70
C GLU A 378 60.04 -5.53 15.83
N ASP A 379 59.17 -5.86 16.78
CA ASP A 379 59.37 -6.90 17.79
C ASP A 379 58.94 -8.27 17.25
N THR A 380 59.92 -9.13 16.98
CA THR A 380 59.76 -10.43 16.32
C THR A 380 59.44 -11.59 17.27
N ARG A 381 59.32 -11.34 18.59
CA ARG A 381 58.93 -12.37 19.56
C ARG A 381 57.50 -12.86 19.27
N SER A 382 57.21 -14.12 19.61
CA SER A 382 55.88 -14.71 19.38
C SER A 382 54.79 -14.03 20.21
N ALA A 383 53.60 -13.86 19.64
CA ALA A 383 52.43 -13.35 20.35
C ALA A 383 52.00 -14.24 21.53
N TRP A 384 52.35 -15.54 21.52
CA TRP A 384 52.12 -16.44 22.65
C TRP A 384 52.79 -15.99 23.96
N THR A 385 53.81 -15.11 23.89
CA THR A 385 54.47 -14.56 25.09
C THR A 385 53.54 -13.69 25.95
N LEU A 386 52.38 -13.27 25.44
CA LEU A 386 51.37 -12.51 26.18
C LEU A 386 50.38 -13.39 26.97
N PHE A 387 50.35 -14.70 26.69
CA PHE A 387 49.38 -15.63 27.28
C PHE A 387 50.05 -16.44 28.40
N ASP A 388 49.49 -16.33 29.60
CA ASP A 388 49.89 -17.10 30.76
C ASP A 388 49.44 -18.57 30.56
N ASP A 389 50.33 -19.54 30.75
CA ASP A 389 50.06 -20.97 30.50
C ASP A 389 49.44 -21.25 29.10
N ALA A 390 50.07 -20.70 28.06
CA ALA A 390 49.69 -20.93 26.66
C ALA A 390 49.45 -22.41 26.29
N PRO A 391 50.24 -23.40 26.76
CA PRO A 391 49.99 -24.82 26.46
C PRO A 391 48.61 -25.29 26.92
N ALA A 392 48.19 -25.01 28.16
CA ALA A 392 46.88 -25.42 28.65
C ALA A 392 45.73 -24.79 27.86
N LEU A 393 45.86 -23.52 27.45
CA LEU A 393 44.86 -22.83 26.63
C LEU A 393 44.72 -23.46 25.24
N ARG A 394 45.84 -23.83 24.62
CA ARG A 394 45.91 -24.48 23.30
C ARG A 394 45.24 -25.85 23.32
N GLU A 395 45.48 -26.66 24.34
CA GLU A 395 44.82 -27.96 24.52
C GLU A 395 43.31 -27.81 24.72
N ARG A 396 42.90 -26.85 25.55
CA ARG A 396 41.48 -26.58 25.83
C ARG A 396 40.73 -26.17 24.55
N MET A 397 41.35 -25.33 23.71
CA MET A 397 40.78 -24.96 22.41
C MET A 397 40.75 -26.16 21.44
N THR A 398 41.80 -26.98 21.40
CA THR A 398 41.85 -28.18 20.57
C THR A 398 40.68 -29.12 20.90
N ARG A 399 40.41 -29.35 22.20
CA ARG A 399 39.25 -30.15 22.67
C ARG A 399 37.92 -29.55 22.21
N SER A 400 37.76 -28.23 22.30
CA SER A 400 36.55 -27.55 21.82
C SER A 400 36.32 -27.70 20.31
N LEU A 401 37.37 -27.89 19.50
CA LEU A 401 37.27 -28.01 18.04
C LEU A 401 36.94 -29.42 17.55
N ILE A 402 37.41 -30.44 18.27
CA ILE A 402 37.18 -31.86 17.95
C ILE A 402 35.93 -32.44 18.64
N GLY A 403 35.45 -31.79 19.70
CA GLY A 403 34.31 -32.27 20.50
C GLY A 403 34.73 -33.18 21.66
N ASP A 404 33.77 -33.53 22.52
CA ASP A 404 34.03 -34.45 23.64
C ASP A 404 34.34 -35.86 23.10
N THR A 405 35.45 -36.42 23.58
CA THR A 405 35.95 -37.75 23.20
C THR A 405 36.36 -38.52 24.45
N SER A 406 36.05 -39.82 24.49
CA SER A 406 36.47 -40.74 25.56
C SER A 406 37.87 -41.29 25.36
N HIS A 407 38.52 -41.01 24.22
CA HIS A 407 39.83 -41.54 23.88
C HIS A 407 40.97 -40.68 24.47
N ALA A 408 42.10 -41.31 24.79
CA ALA A 408 43.27 -40.63 25.32
C ALA A 408 43.91 -39.70 24.28
N VAL A 409 44.34 -38.50 24.72
CA VAL A 409 45.00 -37.53 23.84
C VAL A 409 46.37 -38.05 23.37
N VAL A 410 46.69 -37.77 22.11
CA VAL A 410 47.95 -38.19 21.47
C VAL A 410 48.98 -37.07 21.56
N GLU A 411 50.22 -37.42 21.91
CA GLU A 411 51.33 -36.47 22.04
C GLU A 411 51.70 -35.80 20.70
N PRO A 412 52.09 -34.51 20.69
CA PRO A 412 52.36 -33.75 19.48
C PRO A 412 53.40 -34.39 18.56
N ALA A 413 54.42 -35.05 19.10
CA ALA A 413 55.43 -35.74 18.30
C ALA A 413 54.84 -36.88 17.45
N VAL A 414 53.90 -37.65 18.01
CA VAL A 414 53.21 -38.74 17.29
C VAL A 414 52.25 -38.17 16.26
N THR A 415 51.49 -37.13 16.63
CA THR A 415 50.60 -36.42 15.69
C THR A 415 51.39 -35.83 14.52
N LEU A 416 52.54 -35.21 14.79
CA LEU A 416 53.41 -34.66 13.75
C LEU A 416 54.03 -35.75 12.88
N GLN A 417 54.43 -36.89 13.46
CA GLN A 417 54.91 -38.02 12.68
C GLN A 417 53.81 -38.55 11.74
N ARG A 418 52.57 -38.68 12.21
CA ARG A 418 51.43 -39.07 11.36
C ARG A 418 51.15 -38.05 10.26
N LEU A 419 51.28 -36.77 10.57
CA LEU A 419 51.21 -35.71 9.58
C LEU A 419 52.36 -35.84 8.57
N ASP A 420 53.59 -36.11 9.03
CA ASP A 420 54.74 -36.39 8.17
C ASP A 420 54.49 -37.61 7.28
N ASP A 421 53.89 -38.68 7.80
CA ASP A 421 53.53 -39.87 7.03
C ASP A 421 52.53 -39.50 5.90
N GLN A 422 51.57 -38.60 6.16
CA GLN A 422 50.66 -38.08 5.13
C GLN A 422 51.38 -37.23 4.07
N PHE A 423 52.50 -36.60 4.42
CA PHE A 423 53.33 -35.83 3.51
C PHE A 423 54.47 -36.66 2.87
N ALA A 424 54.75 -37.86 3.38
CA ALA A 424 55.78 -38.78 2.91
C ALA A 424 55.31 -39.71 1.79
N ILE A 425 54.05 -39.59 1.36
CA ILE A 425 53.51 -40.34 0.22
C ILE A 425 54.25 -40.00 -1.08
N GLU A 426 54.43 -41.00 -1.94
CA GLU A 426 55.21 -40.88 -3.18
C GLU A 426 54.89 -39.62 -3.99
N PRO A 427 53.62 -39.25 -4.27
CA PRO A 427 53.29 -38.10 -5.13
C PRO A 427 53.78 -36.73 -4.61
N LEU A 428 54.16 -36.64 -3.33
CA LEU A 428 54.59 -35.40 -2.66
C LEU A 428 56.11 -35.26 -2.58
N LYS A 429 56.88 -36.24 -3.04
CA LYS A 429 58.35 -36.16 -3.00
C LYS A 429 58.87 -34.98 -3.85
N PRO A 430 59.87 -34.23 -3.37
CA PRO A 430 60.34 -33.01 -4.03
C PRO A 430 60.82 -33.18 -5.47
N HIS A 431 61.33 -34.36 -5.84
CA HIS A 431 61.82 -34.63 -7.20
C HIS A 431 60.71 -34.63 -8.26
N TYR A 432 59.44 -34.81 -7.88
CA TYR A 432 58.29 -34.67 -8.79
C TYR A 432 57.93 -33.21 -9.10
N ARG A 433 58.62 -32.23 -8.49
CA ARG A 433 58.47 -30.79 -8.74
C ARG A 433 57.03 -30.28 -8.60
N GLY A 434 56.21 -30.95 -7.79
CA GLY A 434 54.81 -30.59 -7.52
C GLY A 434 53.81 -30.88 -8.64
N ILE A 435 54.21 -31.55 -9.74
CA ILE A 435 53.34 -31.75 -10.91
C ILE A 435 52.06 -32.53 -10.57
N TYR A 436 52.13 -33.49 -9.66
CA TYR A 436 50.97 -34.30 -9.25
C TYR A 436 50.01 -33.58 -8.30
N LEU A 437 50.38 -32.41 -7.80
CA LEU A 437 49.51 -31.53 -7.02
C LEU A 437 48.95 -30.38 -7.85
N GLY A 438 49.79 -29.79 -8.71
CA GLY A 438 49.48 -28.56 -9.44
C GLY A 438 48.85 -28.77 -10.82
N PHE A 439 48.78 -30.01 -11.33
CA PHE A 439 48.31 -30.30 -12.67
C PHE A 439 47.40 -31.54 -12.75
N PRO A 440 46.31 -31.52 -13.55
CA PRO A 440 45.42 -32.68 -13.74
C PRO A 440 46.13 -33.87 -14.38
N ILE A 441 46.25 -34.95 -13.60
CA ILE A 441 47.11 -36.11 -13.88
C ILE A 441 46.65 -36.91 -15.11
N THR A 442 45.33 -37.07 -15.29
CA THR A 442 44.76 -37.87 -16.39
C THR A 442 43.72 -37.11 -17.22
N ARG A 443 43.05 -36.11 -16.64
CA ARG A 443 41.96 -35.35 -17.27
C ARG A 443 42.38 -34.41 -18.41
N HIS A 444 43.63 -34.49 -18.85
CA HIS A 444 44.11 -33.83 -20.07
C HIS A 444 43.97 -34.74 -21.31
N ALA A 445 43.54 -36.00 -21.13
CA ALA A 445 43.22 -36.96 -22.18
C ALA A 445 41.75 -37.37 -22.08
N ALA A 446 41.12 -37.69 -23.22
CA ALA A 446 39.74 -38.18 -23.22
C ALA A 446 39.67 -39.70 -23.06
N ARG A 447 40.75 -40.41 -23.43
CA ARG A 447 40.87 -41.85 -23.33
C ARG A 447 42.17 -42.23 -22.63
N ALA A 448 42.15 -43.30 -21.84
CA ALA A 448 43.32 -43.72 -21.05
C ALA A 448 44.53 -44.12 -21.92
N ASP A 449 44.30 -44.61 -23.15
CA ASP A 449 45.36 -44.97 -24.11
C ASP A 449 46.09 -43.75 -24.70
N GLU A 450 45.55 -42.54 -24.55
CA GLU A 450 46.20 -41.30 -24.99
C GLU A 450 47.27 -40.80 -24.01
N LEU A 451 47.30 -41.33 -22.78
CA LEU A 451 48.23 -40.94 -21.70
C LEU A 451 49.65 -41.49 -21.87
N TYR A 452 49.85 -42.41 -22.81
CA TYR A 452 51.15 -42.96 -23.15
C TYR A 452 51.25 -43.16 -24.67
N ALA A 453 52.45 -43.42 -25.16
CA ALA A 453 52.72 -43.72 -26.56
C ALA A 453 53.85 -44.76 -26.66
N PRO A 454 53.93 -45.51 -27.76
CA PRO A 454 55.08 -46.37 -28.01
C PRO A 454 56.35 -45.52 -28.16
N VAL A 455 57.38 -45.83 -27.38
CA VAL A 455 58.71 -45.20 -27.47
C VAL A 455 59.80 -46.27 -27.33
N PRO A 456 61.01 -46.05 -27.88
CA PRO A 456 62.17 -46.90 -27.60
C PRO A 456 62.52 -46.85 -26.10
N ALA A 457 62.92 -47.99 -25.54
CA ALA A 457 63.41 -48.07 -24.17
C ALA A 457 64.94 -48.15 -24.18
N ASP A 458 65.57 -46.98 -24.34
CA ASP A 458 67.01 -46.80 -24.40
C ASP A 458 67.53 -46.11 -23.12
N GLY A 459 68.63 -46.61 -22.58
CA GLY A 459 69.29 -46.04 -21.39
C GLY A 459 68.60 -46.35 -20.06
N ALA A 460 69.06 -45.69 -18.99
CA ALA A 460 68.48 -45.81 -17.66
C ALA A 460 67.55 -44.62 -17.35
N LEU A 461 66.49 -44.88 -16.58
CA LEU A 461 65.54 -43.84 -16.17
C LEU A 461 66.08 -43.08 -14.96
N ASP A 462 66.45 -41.82 -15.16
CA ASP A 462 66.90 -40.89 -14.12
C ASP A 462 65.77 -39.92 -13.73
N PRO A 463 65.34 -39.88 -12.44
CA PRO A 463 64.28 -38.99 -11.96
C PRO A 463 64.51 -37.50 -12.27
N GLU A 464 65.75 -37.00 -12.21
CA GLU A 464 66.04 -35.58 -12.47
C GLU A 464 65.86 -35.21 -13.95
N THR A 465 66.13 -36.16 -14.85
CA THR A 465 65.89 -36.00 -16.30
C THR A 465 64.41 -36.16 -16.66
N LEU A 466 63.68 -37.01 -15.94
CA LEU A 466 62.24 -37.24 -16.14
C LEU A 466 61.38 -36.07 -15.67
N TYR A 467 61.79 -35.38 -14.59
CA TYR A 467 61.07 -34.26 -13.99
C TYR A 467 61.95 -32.99 -13.94
N PRO A 468 62.12 -32.31 -15.09
CA PRO A 468 63.00 -31.14 -15.18
C PRO A 468 62.50 -29.96 -14.32
N ALA A 469 63.42 -29.10 -13.91
CA ALA A 469 63.14 -27.91 -13.10
C ALA A 469 62.16 -26.91 -13.76
N SER A 470 61.98 -26.96 -15.08
CA SER A 470 61.01 -26.13 -15.81
C SER A 470 59.57 -26.38 -15.41
N ILE A 471 59.25 -27.56 -14.83
CA ILE A 471 57.91 -27.88 -14.32
C ILE A 471 57.46 -26.84 -13.28
N THR A 472 58.33 -26.42 -12.37
CA THR A 472 57.97 -25.45 -11.32
C THR A 472 57.56 -24.10 -11.93
N GLN A 473 58.32 -23.62 -12.91
CA GLN A 473 58.02 -22.37 -13.64
C GLN A 473 56.71 -22.48 -14.42
N ASP A 474 56.47 -23.62 -15.09
CA ASP A 474 55.23 -23.87 -15.82
C ASP A 474 54.02 -23.93 -14.87
N LEU A 475 54.15 -24.54 -13.69
CA LEU A 475 53.07 -24.58 -12.67
C LEU A 475 52.79 -23.21 -12.06
N GLU A 476 53.81 -22.38 -11.83
CA GLU A 476 53.64 -20.99 -11.38
C GLU A 476 52.94 -20.13 -12.43
N ALA A 477 53.39 -20.21 -13.68
CA ALA A 477 52.79 -19.50 -14.79
C ALA A 477 51.35 -19.95 -15.03
N LEU A 478 51.07 -21.26 -14.95
CA LEU A 478 49.71 -21.78 -15.08
C LEU A 478 48.79 -21.27 -13.98
N ARG A 479 49.23 -21.26 -12.71
CA ARG A 479 48.46 -20.71 -11.59
C ARG A 479 48.15 -19.22 -11.80
N ALA A 480 49.13 -18.43 -12.24
CA ALA A 480 48.94 -17.01 -12.52
C ALA A 480 47.93 -16.78 -13.67
N LEU A 481 48.03 -17.56 -14.75
CA LEU A 481 47.11 -17.47 -15.89
C LEU A 481 45.70 -18.00 -15.58
N ASP A 482 45.58 -19.07 -14.79
CA ASP A 482 44.28 -19.59 -14.32
C ASP A 482 43.56 -18.54 -13.47
N HIS A 483 44.30 -17.84 -12.58
CA HIS A 483 43.76 -16.72 -11.81
C HIS A 483 43.36 -15.54 -12.70
N GLU A 484 44.23 -15.11 -13.63
CA GLU A 484 43.94 -14.03 -14.59
C GLU A 484 42.68 -14.33 -15.44
N HIS A 485 42.57 -15.56 -15.95
CA HIS A 485 41.42 -16.02 -16.72
C HIS A 485 40.13 -16.02 -15.90
N ALA A 486 40.18 -16.48 -14.65
CA ALA A 486 39.03 -16.46 -13.76
C ALA A 486 38.53 -15.03 -13.46
N LEU A 487 39.45 -14.07 -13.26
CA LEU A 487 39.10 -12.66 -13.05
C LEU A 487 38.45 -12.04 -14.30
N LEU A 488 38.98 -12.32 -15.49
CA LEU A 488 38.40 -11.86 -16.76
C LEU A 488 37.00 -12.44 -17.00
N CYS A 489 36.82 -13.75 -16.77
CA CYS A 489 35.49 -14.38 -16.84
C CYS A 489 34.51 -13.76 -15.84
N SER A 490 34.97 -13.47 -14.62
CA SER A 490 34.15 -12.83 -13.58
C SER A 490 33.72 -11.40 -13.95
N LEU A 491 34.58 -10.64 -14.65
CA LEU A 491 34.22 -9.33 -15.21
C LEU A 491 33.19 -9.46 -16.34
N ARG A 492 33.39 -10.39 -17.27
CA ARG A 492 32.48 -10.62 -18.41
C ARG A 492 31.08 -11.02 -17.93
N ASP A 493 31.04 -11.86 -16.91
CA ASP A 493 29.79 -12.39 -16.36
C ASP A 493 29.12 -11.39 -15.39
N GLY A 494 29.80 -10.30 -15.03
CA GLY A 494 29.29 -9.25 -14.14
C GLY A 494 29.25 -9.66 -12.67
N VAL A 495 29.94 -10.74 -12.31
CA VAL A 495 30.12 -11.19 -10.92
C VAL A 495 31.01 -10.21 -10.19
N TYR A 496 32.13 -9.82 -10.83
CA TYR A 496 33.10 -8.86 -10.31
C TYR A 496 33.06 -7.57 -11.14
N THR A 497 33.58 -6.49 -10.57
CA THR A 497 33.72 -5.18 -11.21
C THR A 497 35.18 -4.73 -11.17
N ALA A 498 35.57 -3.89 -12.14
CA ALA A 498 36.88 -3.25 -12.10
C ALA A 498 36.98 -2.23 -10.95
N ALA A 499 38.20 -2.04 -10.42
CA ALA A 499 38.42 -1.26 -9.20
C ALA A 499 37.82 0.16 -9.24
N ASP A 500 38.04 0.85 -10.35
CA ASP A 500 37.57 2.22 -10.58
C ASP A 500 36.52 2.30 -11.69
N GLY A 501 35.88 1.17 -12.02
CA GLY A 501 35.03 1.05 -13.21
C GLY A 501 35.80 0.96 -14.54
N VAL A 502 37.13 1.01 -14.50
CA VAL A 502 38.02 0.89 -15.67
C VAL A 502 38.77 -0.44 -15.61
N ILE A 503 38.53 -1.32 -16.58
CA ILE A 503 39.18 -2.63 -16.66
C ILE A 503 40.61 -2.43 -17.19
N ARG A 504 41.62 -2.57 -16.33
CA ARG A 504 43.04 -2.42 -16.71
C ARG A 504 43.70 -3.78 -16.81
N HIS A 505 44.01 -4.22 -18.03
CA HIS A 505 44.59 -5.53 -18.31
C HIS A 505 45.90 -5.37 -19.08
N ARG A 506 47.01 -5.90 -18.52
CA ARG A 506 48.36 -5.86 -19.12
C ARG A 506 48.75 -4.46 -19.65
N GLY A 507 48.48 -3.42 -18.87
CA GLY A 507 48.80 -2.02 -19.20
C GLY A 507 47.81 -1.32 -20.14
N ARG A 508 46.74 -1.99 -20.60
CA ARG A 508 45.69 -1.44 -21.47
C ARG A 508 44.36 -1.30 -20.73
N ILE A 509 43.54 -0.35 -21.17
CA ILE A 509 42.15 -0.23 -20.73
C ILE A 509 41.26 -1.03 -21.69
N LEU A 510 40.50 -1.99 -21.16
CA LEU A 510 39.56 -2.81 -21.95
C LEU A 510 38.12 -2.30 -21.81
N LYS A 511 37.38 -2.31 -22.91
CA LYS A 511 35.90 -2.23 -22.90
C LYS A 511 35.30 -3.60 -22.61
N HIS A 512 34.05 -3.62 -22.16
CA HIS A 512 33.35 -4.89 -21.88
C HIS A 512 33.23 -5.80 -23.13
N SER A 513 33.15 -5.22 -24.34
CA SER A 513 33.16 -5.97 -25.60
C SER A 513 34.50 -6.64 -25.91
N GLU A 514 35.60 -6.15 -25.33
CA GLU A 514 36.96 -6.66 -25.54
C GLU A 514 37.37 -7.72 -24.50
N LEU A 515 36.50 -7.99 -23.50
CA LEU A 515 36.75 -9.02 -22.49
C LEU A 515 36.81 -10.42 -23.08
N GLN A 516 35.91 -10.79 -24.01
CA GLN A 516 35.92 -12.12 -24.60
C GLN A 516 37.22 -12.40 -25.39
N PRO A 517 37.67 -11.49 -26.29
CA PRO A 517 38.99 -11.63 -26.91
C PRO A 517 40.15 -11.76 -25.92
N ALA A 518 40.13 -11.03 -24.79
CA ALA A 518 41.16 -11.14 -23.75
C ALA A 518 41.11 -12.51 -23.04
N ILE A 519 39.92 -13.01 -22.73
CA ILE A 519 39.71 -14.36 -22.17
C ILE A 519 40.27 -15.42 -23.12
N ASP A 520 39.96 -15.32 -24.41
CA ASP A 520 40.41 -16.28 -25.42
C ASP A 520 41.94 -16.26 -25.57
N SER A 521 42.56 -15.08 -25.50
CA SER A 521 44.03 -14.92 -25.51
C SER A 521 44.68 -15.60 -24.30
N VAL A 522 44.23 -15.30 -23.08
CA VAL A 522 44.75 -15.93 -21.85
C VAL A 522 44.45 -17.43 -21.86
N GLY A 523 43.29 -17.85 -22.38
CA GLY A 523 42.92 -19.25 -22.58
C GLY A 523 43.90 -19.99 -23.50
N THR A 524 44.36 -19.34 -24.57
CA THR A 524 45.37 -19.90 -25.48
C THR A 524 46.72 -20.08 -24.77
N GLU A 525 47.16 -19.08 -23.98
CA GLU A 525 48.38 -19.17 -23.18
C GLU A 525 48.30 -20.32 -22.16
N ARG A 526 47.16 -20.43 -21.44
CA ARG A 526 46.88 -21.54 -20.50
C ARG A 526 46.97 -22.90 -21.18
N ALA A 527 46.31 -23.06 -22.33
CA ALA A 527 46.30 -24.29 -23.09
C ALA A 527 47.72 -24.69 -23.52
N ALA A 528 48.56 -23.73 -23.92
CA ALA A 528 49.95 -23.98 -24.28
C ALA A 528 50.79 -24.50 -23.11
N ILE A 529 50.66 -23.93 -21.90
CA ILE A 529 51.37 -24.44 -20.71
C ILE A 529 50.86 -25.83 -20.31
N ARG A 530 49.54 -26.02 -20.30
CA ARG A 530 48.93 -27.32 -19.99
C ARG A 530 49.39 -28.42 -20.96
N ALA A 531 49.52 -28.10 -22.25
CA ALA A 531 50.04 -29.03 -23.26
C ALA A 531 51.50 -29.44 -23.00
N ARG A 532 52.37 -28.52 -22.53
CA ARG A 532 53.76 -28.86 -22.14
C ARG A 532 53.81 -29.79 -20.95
N LEU A 533 53.03 -29.51 -19.90
CA LEU A 533 52.94 -30.36 -18.70
C LEU A 533 52.36 -31.75 -19.04
N ALA A 534 51.30 -31.81 -19.85
CA ALA A 534 50.71 -33.05 -20.35
C ALA A 534 51.70 -33.87 -21.19
N THR A 535 52.46 -33.21 -22.06
CA THR A 535 53.50 -33.87 -22.89
C THR A 535 54.61 -34.45 -22.00
N THR A 536 54.99 -33.74 -20.93
CA THR A 536 55.99 -34.22 -19.97
C THR A 536 55.49 -35.47 -19.26
N LEU A 537 54.28 -35.47 -18.71
CA LEU A 537 53.69 -36.65 -18.09
C LEU A 537 53.54 -37.81 -19.08
N LYS A 538 53.05 -37.56 -20.29
CA LYS A 538 52.92 -38.58 -21.34
C LYS A 538 54.27 -39.21 -21.68
N ARG A 539 55.33 -38.40 -21.83
CA ARG A 539 56.69 -38.90 -22.07
C ARG A 539 57.17 -39.78 -20.92
N VAL A 540 57.00 -39.34 -19.68
CA VAL A 540 57.36 -40.11 -18.48
C VAL A 540 56.64 -41.46 -18.46
N ARG A 541 55.31 -41.47 -18.66
CA ARG A 541 54.54 -42.73 -18.70
C ARG A 541 54.98 -43.63 -19.85
N SER A 542 55.24 -43.06 -21.02
CA SER A 542 55.67 -43.82 -22.21
C SER A 542 57.00 -44.54 -21.98
N LEU A 543 57.98 -43.86 -21.38
CA LEU A 543 59.28 -44.43 -21.07
C LEU A 543 59.16 -45.58 -20.05
N HIS A 544 58.43 -45.37 -18.95
CA HIS A 544 58.20 -46.44 -17.96
C HIS A 544 57.47 -47.64 -18.57
N GLN A 545 56.48 -47.41 -19.45
CA GLN A 545 55.78 -48.48 -20.17
C GLN A 545 56.69 -49.27 -21.10
N ALA A 546 57.63 -48.61 -21.79
CA ALA A 546 58.57 -49.26 -22.69
C ALA A 546 59.59 -50.12 -21.92
N HIS A 547 60.19 -49.57 -20.85
CA HIS A 547 61.15 -50.30 -20.02
C HIS A 547 60.48 -51.44 -19.23
N ALA A 548 59.27 -51.23 -18.71
CA ALA A 548 58.50 -52.30 -18.07
C ALA A 548 58.25 -53.44 -19.05
N GLY A 549 57.92 -53.16 -20.31
CA GLY A 549 57.72 -54.18 -21.34
C GLY A 549 58.98 -54.99 -21.68
N GLN A 550 60.15 -54.35 -21.67
CA GLN A 550 61.44 -55.05 -21.84
C GLN A 550 61.80 -55.94 -20.64
N LEU A 551 61.51 -55.47 -19.42
CA LEU A 551 61.83 -56.20 -18.18
C LEU A 551 60.84 -57.34 -17.91
N SER A 552 59.53 -57.09 -18.07
CA SER A 552 58.45 -58.04 -17.83
C SER A 552 57.13 -57.59 -18.47
N PRO A 553 56.54 -58.38 -19.39
CA PRO A 553 55.22 -58.09 -19.96
C PRO A 553 54.12 -57.89 -18.91
N GLN A 554 54.25 -58.57 -17.76
CA GLN A 554 53.30 -58.46 -16.65
C GLN A 554 53.39 -57.09 -15.95
N TRP A 555 54.60 -56.55 -15.75
CA TRP A 555 54.79 -55.21 -15.21
C TRP A 555 54.24 -54.12 -16.16
N GLN A 556 54.40 -54.31 -17.47
CA GLN A 556 53.79 -53.41 -18.44
C GLN A 556 52.25 -53.42 -18.35
N ALA A 557 51.65 -54.61 -18.28
CA ALA A 557 50.20 -54.75 -18.10
C ALA A 557 49.73 -54.13 -16.76
N TYR A 558 50.49 -54.32 -15.68
CA TYR A 558 50.21 -53.75 -14.36
C TYR A 558 50.21 -52.22 -14.37
N LEU A 559 51.24 -51.59 -14.95
CA LEU A 559 51.32 -50.12 -15.07
C LEU A 559 50.17 -49.56 -15.93
N LYS A 560 49.80 -50.24 -17.03
CA LYS A 560 48.64 -49.82 -17.85
C LYS A 560 47.35 -49.92 -17.05
N GLY A 561 47.16 -51.01 -16.33
CA GLY A 561 46.02 -51.25 -15.47
C GLY A 561 45.83 -50.12 -14.45
N LEU A 562 46.89 -49.81 -13.68
CA LEU A 562 46.87 -48.71 -12.71
C LEU A 562 46.51 -47.37 -13.36
N LEU A 563 47.12 -47.06 -14.51
CA LEU A 563 46.86 -45.81 -15.22
C LEU A 563 45.40 -45.71 -15.72
N HIS A 564 44.81 -46.82 -16.15
CA HIS A 564 43.41 -46.87 -16.58
C HIS A 564 42.44 -46.70 -15.41
N VAL A 565 42.71 -47.34 -14.26
CA VAL A 565 41.92 -47.14 -13.03
C VAL A 565 42.03 -45.71 -12.55
N LEU A 566 43.23 -45.11 -12.61
CA LEU A 566 43.45 -43.72 -12.25
C LEU A 566 42.66 -42.76 -13.16
N HIS A 567 42.66 -43.01 -14.47
CA HIS A 567 41.86 -42.25 -15.43
C HIS A 567 40.37 -42.37 -15.11
N TYR A 568 39.84 -43.58 -14.90
CA TYR A 568 38.46 -43.78 -14.47
C TYR A 568 38.12 -42.99 -13.20
N ALA A 569 38.92 -43.13 -12.14
CA ALA A 569 38.65 -42.50 -10.85
C ALA A 569 38.56 -40.97 -10.98
N HIS A 570 39.52 -40.33 -11.67
CA HIS A 570 39.52 -38.88 -11.85
C HIS A 570 38.36 -38.37 -12.73
N HIS A 571 38.00 -39.09 -13.80
CA HIS A 571 36.90 -38.67 -14.67
C HIS A 571 35.53 -38.89 -14.02
N ALA A 572 35.33 -40.03 -13.35
CA ALA A 572 34.09 -40.31 -12.61
C ALA A 572 33.88 -39.33 -11.45
N GLU A 573 34.95 -38.99 -10.70
CA GLU A 573 34.88 -37.99 -9.65
C GLU A 573 34.52 -36.61 -10.23
N ALA A 574 35.19 -36.20 -11.31
CA ALA A 574 34.94 -34.90 -11.93
C ALA A 574 33.51 -34.79 -12.50
N GLU A 575 32.98 -35.85 -13.09
CA GLU A 575 31.61 -35.90 -13.60
C GLU A 575 30.56 -35.78 -12.47
N LEU A 576 30.75 -36.49 -11.37
CA LEU A 576 29.89 -36.35 -10.18
C LEU A 576 29.94 -34.93 -9.60
N ARG A 577 31.14 -34.35 -9.49
CA ARG A 577 31.32 -32.99 -8.97
C ARG A 577 30.72 -31.94 -9.90
N ASP A 578 30.87 -32.08 -11.21
CA ASP A 578 30.32 -31.14 -12.20
C ASP A 578 28.78 -31.18 -12.24
N THR A 579 28.18 -32.38 -12.24
CA THR A 579 26.72 -32.54 -12.16
C THR A 579 26.15 -32.01 -10.84
N GLN A 580 26.83 -32.24 -9.72
CA GLN A 580 26.48 -31.65 -8.42
C GLN A 580 26.54 -30.12 -8.46
N ALA A 581 27.62 -29.55 -9.00
CA ALA A 581 27.77 -28.10 -9.14
C ALA A 581 26.71 -27.50 -10.09
N ALA A 582 26.36 -28.21 -11.17
CA ALA A 582 25.28 -27.84 -12.08
C ALA A 582 23.91 -27.81 -11.37
N LEU A 583 23.60 -28.83 -10.55
CA LEU A 583 22.38 -28.88 -9.76
C LEU A 583 22.35 -27.75 -8.72
N ALA A 584 23.45 -27.52 -7.98
CA ALA A 584 23.54 -26.47 -6.98
C ALA A 584 23.33 -25.08 -7.60
N ARG A 585 23.94 -24.79 -8.76
CA ARG A 585 23.74 -23.54 -9.51
C ARG A 585 22.31 -23.39 -10.00
N CYS A 586 21.72 -24.47 -10.54
CA CYS A 586 20.32 -24.47 -10.97
C CYS A 586 19.39 -24.17 -9.78
N TRP A 587 19.62 -24.81 -8.64
CA TRP A 587 18.88 -24.58 -7.41
C TRP A 587 19.02 -23.14 -6.92
N GLN A 588 20.23 -22.58 -6.88
CA GLN A 588 20.45 -21.17 -6.50
C GLN A 588 19.67 -20.21 -7.41
N ARG A 589 19.70 -20.42 -8.74
CA ARG A 589 18.96 -19.61 -9.71
C ARG A 589 17.45 -19.72 -9.51
N VAL A 590 16.93 -20.94 -9.38
CA VAL A 590 15.49 -21.21 -9.28
C VAL A 590 14.91 -20.81 -7.92
N SER A 591 15.72 -20.88 -6.85
CA SER A 591 15.34 -20.48 -5.49
C SER A 591 15.54 -18.99 -5.21
N ALA A 592 16.22 -18.24 -6.07
CA ALA A 592 16.51 -16.81 -5.88
C ALA A 592 15.25 -15.93 -5.67
N SER A 593 14.11 -16.31 -6.25
CA SER A 593 12.83 -15.60 -6.05
C SER A 593 12.04 -16.07 -4.81
N GLY A 594 12.59 -16.97 -4.00
CA GLY A 594 11.95 -17.55 -2.82
C GLY A 594 10.80 -18.53 -3.13
N SER A 595 10.18 -18.50 -4.31
CA SER A 595 9.21 -19.49 -4.80
C SER A 595 9.68 -20.13 -6.10
N VAL A 596 9.52 -21.44 -6.22
CA VAL A 596 9.83 -22.22 -7.44
C VAL A 596 8.56 -22.40 -8.26
N ASN A 597 8.56 -21.93 -9.51
CA ASN A 597 7.45 -22.13 -10.44
C ASN A 597 7.58 -23.49 -11.16
N ALA A 598 6.57 -23.89 -11.94
CA ALA A 598 6.55 -25.19 -12.63
C ALA A 598 7.76 -25.39 -13.57
N ARG A 599 8.23 -24.33 -14.24
CA ARG A 599 9.44 -24.36 -15.08
C ARG A 599 10.69 -24.62 -14.25
N GLY A 600 10.82 -23.92 -13.11
CA GLY A 600 11.92 -24.12 -12.17
C GLY A 600 11.96 -25.54 -11.58
N VAL A 601 10.80 -26.13 -11.27
CA VAL A 601 10.75 -27.55 -10.85
C VAL A 601 11.26 -28.47 -11.95
N LYS A 602 10.86 -28.24 -13.20
CA LYS A 602 11.34 -29.03 -14.35
C LYS A 602 12.85 -28.91 -14.53
N ASP A 603 13.41 -27.71 -14.43
CA ASP A 603 14.84 -27.47 -14.56
C ASP A 603 15.64 -28.16 -13.42
N VAL A 604 15.13 -28.11 -12.18
CA VAL A 604 15.75 -28.78 -11.04
C VAL A 604 15.69 -30.30 -11.20
N LEU A 605 14.54 -30.85 -11.62
CA LEU A 605 14.39 -32.28 -11.91
C LEU A 605 15.38 -32.76 -12.97
N ALA A 606 15.49 -32.06 -14.10
CA ALA A 606 16.44 -32.44 -15.15
C ALA A 606 17.91 -32.45 -14.68
N ARG A 607 18.29 -31.55 -13.76
CA ARG A 607 19.64 -31.56 -13.16
C ARG A 607 19.81 -32.62 -12.08
N ALA A 608 18.75 -32.91 -11.31
CA ALA A 608 18.75 -34.00 -10.33
C ALA A 608 18.86 -35.37 -11.03
N GLU A 609 18.16 -35.54 -12.17
CA GLU A 609 18.28 -36.72 -13.03
C GLU A 609 19.70 -36.92 -13.54
N ALA A 610 20.40 -35.85 -13.94
CA ALA A 610 21.80 -35.93 -14.35
C ALA A 610 22.74 -36.39 -13.21
N VAL A 611 22.53 -35.90 -11.98
CA VAL A 611 23.28 -36.36 -10.80
C VAL A 611 22.97 -37.82 -10.49
N GLN A 612 21.69 -38.20 -10.55
CA GLN A 612 21.26 -39.59 -10.35
C GLN A 612 21.91 -40.51 -11.39
N GLN A 613 21.97 -40.10 -12.65
CA GLN A 613 22.58 -40.87 -13.73
C GLN A 613 24.09 -41.06 -13.50
N ALA A 614 24.82 -40.00 -13.11
CA ALA A 614 26.24 -40.10 -12.78
C ALA A 614 26.49 -41.04 -11.58
N LEU A 615 25.61 -41.04 -10.56
CA LEU A 615 25.67 -42.01 -9.46
C LEU A 615 25.41 -43.44 -9.95
N ILE A 616 24.38 -43.64 -10.78
CA ILE A 616 24.06 -44.96 -11.34
C ILE A 616 25.25 -45.54 -12.12
N GLU A 617 25.95 -44.72 -12.91
CA GLU A 617 27.13 -45.14 -13.65
C GLU A 617 28.26 -45.59 -12.72
N VAL A 618 28.56 -44.83 -11.66
CA VAL A 618 29.62 -45.16 -10.70
C VAL A 618 29.29 -46.43 -9.90
N PHE A 619 28.08 -46.53 -9.36
CA PHE A 619 27.65 -47.69 -8.58
C PHE A 619 27.41 -48.92 -9.46
N GLY A 620 26.97 -48.76 -10.71
CA GLY A 620 26.80 -49.84 -11.68
C GLY A 620 28.13 -50.47 -12.08
N ALA A 621 29.17 -49.65 -12.25
CA ALA A 621 30.52 -50.11 -12.59
C ALA A 621 31.30 -50.74 -11.42
N ARG A 622 30.73 -50.80 -10.20
CA ARG A 622 31.46 -51.22 -8.99
C ARG A 622 32.11 -52.61 -9.06
N ASN A 623 31.53 -53.54 -9.83
CA ASN A 623 32.06 -54.89 -9.99
C ASN A 623 33.09 -55.00 -11.13
N GLU A 624 33.15 -53.99 -12.00
CA GLU A 624 34.07 -53.94 -13.15
C GLU A 624 35.40 -53.24 -12.80
N VAL A 625 35.40 -52.42 -11.75
CA VAL A 625 36.61 -51.76 -11.22
C VAL A 625 37.40 -52.75 -10.36
N GLN A 626 38.63 -53.05 -10.77
CA GLN A 626 39.59 -53.85 -10.01
C GLN A 626 40.82 -52.98 -9.68
N PRO A 627 40.92 -52.43 -8.45
CA PRO A 627 42.06 -51.58 -8.08
C PRO A 627 43.42 -52.31 -7.98
N GLY A 628 43.40 -53.63 -7.79
CA GLY A 628 44.58 -54.45 -7.51
C GLY A 628 44.86 -54.61 -6.00
N GLU A 629 45.61 -55.66 -5.65
CA GLU A 629 45.82 -56.07 -4.24
C GLU A 629 46.51 -55.01 -3.37
N ARG A 630 47.53 -54.32 -3.91
CA ARG A 630 48.28 -53.29 -3.18
C ARG A 630 47.44 -52.04 -2.90
N VAL A 631 46.64 -51.62 -3.88
CA VAL A 631 45.73 -50.48 -3.73
C VAL A 631 44.63 -50.81 -2.74
N LEU A 632 44.09 -52.03 -2.75
CA LEU A 632 43.09 -52.49 -1.78
C LEU A 632 43.66 -52.57 -0.36
N ALA A 633 44.91 -53.04 -0.22
CA ALA A 633 45.62 -53.04 1.06
C ALA A 633 45.81 -51.62 1.61
N GLU A 634 46.22 -50.66 0.78
CA GLU A 634 46.35 -49.24 1.15
C GLU A 634 45.00 -48.62 1.55
N LEU A 635 43.92 -49.00 0.86
CA LEU A 635 42.58 -48.54 1.21
C LEU A 635 42.02 -49.23 2.47
N GLY A 636 42.64 -50.31 2.96
CA GLY A 636 42.21 -51.05 4.14
C GLY A 636 40.96 -51.91 3.95
N HIS A 637 40.68 -52.37 2.73
CA HIS A 637 39.46 -53.12 2.40
C HIS A 637 39.72 -54.26 1.41
N GLU A 638 38.86 -55.28 1.43
CA GLU A 638 39.03 -56.50 0.61
C GLU A 638 38.61 -56.33 -0.86
N SER A 639 37.71 -55.38 -1.17
CA SER A 639 37.22 -55.17 -2.54
C SER A 639 36.66 -53.76 -2.75
N TRP A 640 36.62 -53.30 -4.01
CA TRP A 640 36.01 -52.01 -4.36
C TRP A 640 34.50 -51.92 -4.04
N PRO A 641 33.66 -52.95 -4.30
CA PRO A 641 32.27 -52.95 -3.87
C PRO A 641 32.08 -52.76 -2.35
N ALA A 642 32.98 -53.30 -1.51
CA ALA A 642 32.91 -53.13 -0.06
C ALA A 642 33.18 -51.68 0.39
N ILE A 643 34.01 -50.94 -0.36
CA ILE A 643 34.32 -49.53 -0.09
C ILE A 643 33.17 -48.62 -0.54
N LEU A 644 32.65 -48.85 -1.75
CA LEU A 644 31.64 -47.98 -2.36
C LEU A 644 30.24 -48.23 -1.79
N GLY A 645 29.88 -49.49 -1.53
CA GLY A 645 28.57 -49.90 -1.04
C GLY A 645 27.49 -50.02 -2.14
N GLU A 646 26.22 -49.92 -1.74
CA GLU A 646 25.07 -49.99 -2.64
C GLU A 646 24.36 -48.63 -2.76
N LEU A 647 23.84 -48.33 -3.96
CA LEU A 647 23.07 -47.10 -4.18
C LEU A 647 21.65 -47.27 -3.65
N GLY A 648 21.37 -46.66 -2.50
CA GLY A 648 20.04 -46.65 -1.88
C GLY A 648 19.16 -45.45 -2.27
N LEU A 649 19.60 -44.61 -3.21
CA LEU A 649 18.92 -43.38 -3.60
C LEU A 649 17.93 -43.62 -4.75
N GLY A 650 16.63 -43.47 -4.51
CA GLY A 650 15.58 -43.57 -5.53
C GLY A 650 15.63 -42.45 -6.57
N GLN A 651 14.93 -42.62 -7.69
CA GLN A 651 14.91 -41.60 -8.75
C GLN A 651 14.22 -40.30 -8.30
N PRO A 652 14.72 -39.13 -8.74
CA PRO A 652 14.10 -37.85 -8.48
C PRO A 652 12.83 -37.69 -9.34
N VAL A 653 11.68 -37.59 -8.70
CA VAL A 653 10.38 -37.28 -9.31
C VAL A 653 9.78 -36.05 -8.63
N ARG A 654 8.75 -35.45 -9.25
CA ARG A 654 8.16 -34.20 -8.76
C ARG A 654 7.64 -34.32 -7.32
N GLU A 655 7.18 -35.50 -6.92
CA GLU A 655 6.59 -35.80 -5.62
C GLU A 655 7.64 -35.92 -4.51
N ASN A 656 8.87 -36.37 -4.83
CA ASN A 656 9.93 -36.63 -3.82
C ASN A 656 11.13 -35.69 -3.92
N VAL A 657 11.21 -34.81 -4.94
CA VAL A 657 12.42 -34.01 -5.23
C VAL A 657 12.91 -33.20 -4.03
N GLY A 658 12.01 -32.69 -3.18
CA GLY A 658 12.39 -31.96 -1.97
C GLY A 658 13.12 -32.82 -0.95
N ASP A 659 12.66 -34.05 -0.76
CA ASP A 659 13.28 -35.02 0.16
C ASP A 659 14.59 -35.56 -0.43
N TRP A 660 14.58 -35.82 -1.74
CA TRP A 660 15.76 -36.25 -2.50
C TRP A 660 16.90 -35.23 -2.42
N LEU A 661 16.60 -33.93 -2.61
CA LEU A 661 17.60 -32.86 -2.52
C LEU A 661 18.26 -32.75 -1.14
N ARG A 662 17.58 -33.13 -0.06
CA ARG A 662 18.18 -33.12 1.30
C ARG A 662 19.26 -34.18 1.49
N VAL A 663 19.21 -35.27 0.74
CA VAL A 663 20.11 -36.43 0.91
C VAL A 663 21.06 -36.64 -0.28
N ALA A 664 20.79 -36.05 -1.44
CA ALA A 664 21.61 -36.26 -2.64
C ALA A 664 23.07 -35.84 -2.43
N ASP A 665 23.32 -34.71 -1.75
CA ASP A 665 24.68 -34.23 -1.49
C ASP A 665 25.52 -35.23 -0.67
N SER A 666 24.93 -35.94 0.29
CA SER A 666 25.68 -36.96 1.06
C SER A 666 26.06 -38.15 0.19
N TRP A 667 25.20 -38.58 -0.73
CA TRP A 667 25.50 -39.66 -1.67
C TRP A 667 26.61 -39.30 -2.65
N VAL A 668 26.54 -38.09 -3.23
CA VAL A 668 27.59 -37.59 -4.13
C VAL A 668 28.91 -37.44 -3.38
N ASN A 669 28.90 -36.85 -2.19
CA ASN A 669 30.12 -36.66 -1.39
C ASN A 669 30.73 -38.00 -0.96
N HIS A 670 29.92 -39.00 -0.64
CA HIS A 670 30.39 -40.36 -0.36
C HIS A 670 31.08 -40.98 -1.59
N ALA A 671 30.38 -41.02 -2.73
CA ALA A 671 30.92 -41.62 -3.96
C ALA A 671 32.17 -40.89 -4.47
N ALA A 672 32.13 -39.56 -4.54
CA ALA A 672 33.29 -38.74 -4.91
C ALA A 672 34.44 -38.90 -3.89
N GLY A 673 34.14 -39.02 -2.60
CA GLY A 673 35.14 -39.31 -1.57
C GLY A 673 35.80 -40.67 -1.73
N CYS A 674 35.05 -41.72 -2.08
CA CYS A 674 35.58 -43.03 -2.42
C CYS A 674 36.48 -42.97 -3.67
N LEU A 675 36.02 -42.33 -4.74
CA LEU A 675 36.79 -42.18 -5.99
C LEU A 675 38.07 -41.35 -5.78
N SER A 676 38.01 -40.29 -4.98
CA SER A 676 39.17 -39.48 -4.60
C SER A 676 40.21 -40.29 -3.81
N ARG A 677 39.76 -41.17 -2.90
CA ARG A 677 40.65 -42.09 -2.16
C ARG A 677 41.27 -43.12 -3.10
N LEU A 678 40.46 -43.71 -4.00
CA LEU A 678 40.94 -44.63 -5.03
C LEU A 678 41.99 -43.97 -5.91
N GLY A 679 41.72 -42.78 -6.45
CA GLY A 679 42.66 -42.04 -7.29
C GLY A 679 43.99 -41.75 -6.59
N ARG A 680 43.95 -41.36 -5.31
CA ARG A 680 45.17 -41.14 -4.50
C ARG A 680 45.97 -42.43 -4.28
N ALA A 681 45.31 -43.52 -3.90
CA ALA A 681 45.97 -44.80 -3.65
C ALA A 681 46.56 -45.40 -4.94
N VAL A 682 45.81 -45.34 -6.04
CA VAL A 682 46.27 -45.81 -7.36
C VAL A 682 47.43 -44.96 -7.88
N LEU A 683 47.39 -43.64 -7.70
CA LEU A 683 48.51 -42.77 -8.08
C LEU A 683 49.78 -43.11 -7.29
N ALA A 684 49.66 -43.31 -5.97
CA ALA A 684 50.78 -43.67 -5.12
C ALA A 684 51.41 -45.00 -5.57
N GLU A 685 50.60 -46.04 -5.79
CA GLU A 685 51.08 -47.33 -6.31
C GLU A 685 51.67 -47.22 -7.72
N LEU A 686 51.06 -46.42 -8.60
CA LEU A 686 51.58 -46.18 -9.95
C LEU A 686 52.98 -45.57 -9.90
N LEU A 687 53.20 -44.55 -9.06
CA LEU A 687 54.51 -43.94 -8.90
C LEU A 687 55.52 -44.87 -8.22
N HIS A 688 55.09 -45.71 -7.28
CA HIS A 688 55.94 -46.70 -6.64
C HIS A 688 56.38 -47.81 -7.61
N ALA A 689 55.45 -48.28 -8.44
CA ALA A 689 55.70 -49.23 -9.52
C ALA A 689 56.67 -48.65 -10.57
N GLU A 690 56.48 -47.38 -10.95
CA GLU A 690 57.39 -46.68 -11.85
C GLU A 690 58.78 -46.49 -11.25
N ALA A 691 58.88 -46.13 -9.96
CA ALA A 691 60.15 -46.03 -9.27
C ALA A 691 60.90 -47.37 -9.23
N SER A 692 60.17 -48.48 -9.04
CA SER A 692 60.73 -49.84 -9.09
C SER A 692 61.24 -50.20 -10.49
N VAL A 693 60.50 -49.85 -11.54
CA VAL A 693 60.94 -50.02 -12.93
C VAL A 693 62.17 -49.18 -13.22
N ALA A 694 62.19 -47.91 -12.81
CA ALA A 694 63.33 -47.02 -12.98
C ALA A 694 64.58 -47.52 -12.24
N ALA A 695 64.43 -48.00 -11.01
CA ALA A 695 65.49 -48.66 -10.24
C ALA A 695 66.05 -49.89 -10.96
N ALA A 696 65.17 -50.73 -11.52
CA ALA A 696 65.59 -51.91 -12.29
C ALA A 696 66.40 -51.55 -13.54
N THR A 697 66.09 -50.44 -14.23
CA THR A 697 66.93 -49.95 -15.34
C THR A 697 68.34 -49.52 -14.93
N ARG A 698 68.56 -49.26 -13.62
CA ARG A 698 69.86 -48.92 -13.04
C ARG A 698 70.58 -50.11 -12.40
N GLY A 699 70.04 -51.33 -12.55
CA GLY A 699 70.65 -52.57 -12.08
C GLY A 699 70.13 -53.09 -10.73
N GLU A 700 69.10 -52.48 -10.15
CA GLU A 700 68.44 -53.02 -8.96
C GLU A 700 67.51 -54.20 -9.31
N PRO A 701 67.32 -55.20 -8.43
CA PRO A 701 66.41 -56.31 -8.70
C PRO A 701 64.94 -55.84 -8.75
N LEU A 702 64.24 -56.16 -9.83
CA LEU A 702 62.81 -55.86 -9.97
C LEU A 702 61.98 -56.80 -9.07
N PRO A 703 61.08 -56.28 -8.21
CA PRO A 703 60.22 -57.11 -7.38
C PRO A 703 59.23 -57.92 -8.22
N ALA A 704 58.67 -58.98 -7.62
CA ALA A 704 57.62 -59.76 -8.25
C ALA A 704 56.40 -58.87 -8.54
N THR A 705 55.86 -58.99 -9.76
CA THR A 705 54.63 -58.28 -10.15
C THR A 705 53.46 -58.75 -9.27
N PRO A 706 52.61 -57.84 -8.79
CA PRO A 706 51.35 -58.20 -8.14
C PRO A 706 50.49 -59.17 -8.96
N ALA A 707 49.80 -60.10 -8.30
CA ALA A 707 49.07 -61.16 -8.98
C ALA A 707 47.82 -60.65 -9.71
N ILE A 708 47.15 -59.64 -9.14
CA ILE A 708 45.95 -59.02 -9.70
C ILE A 708 46.33 -57.77 -10.49
N ILE A 709 46.12 -57.82 -11.81
CA ILE A 709 46.31 -56.66 -12.70
C ILE A 709 45.11 -55.72 -12.52
N PRO A 710 45.35 -54.44 -12.18
CA PRO A 710 44.27 -53.49 -12.04
C PRO A 710 43.53 -53.28 -13.36
N ALA A 711 42.21 -53.12 -13.28
CA ALA A 711 41.36 -52.93 -14.45
C ALA A 711 40.27 -51.89 -14.16
N ALA A 712 40.00 -51.06 -15.15
CA ALA A 712 38.90 -50.10 -15.13
C ALA A 712 37.73 -50.64 -15.98
N PRO A 713 36.52 -50.07 -15.82
CA PRO A 713 35.39 -50.37 -16.69
C PRO A 713 35.74 -50.08 -18.16
N PRO A 714 35.21 -50.86 -19.11
CA PRO A 714 35.54 -50.72 -20.54
C PRO A 714 35.06 -49.40 -21.13
N ALA A 715 33.99 -48.82 -20.57
CA ALA A 715 33.47 -47.51 -20.95
C ALA A 715 32.93 -46.78 -19.70
N TYR A 716 33.14 -45.48 -19.67
CA TYR A 716 32.63 -44.57 -18.63
C TYR A 716 32.61 -43.15 -19.16
N THR A 717 31.80 -42.29 -18.54
CA THR A 717 31.72 -40.88 -18.89
C THR A 717 33.03 -40.16 -18.58
N THR A 718 33.59 -39.45 -19.57
CA THR A 718 34.86 -38.74 -19.43
C THR A 718 34.64 -37.23 -19.46
N LEU A 719 35.14 -36.55 -18.42
CA LEU A 719 35.16 -35.09 -18.33
C LEU A 719 36.59 -34.53 -18.43
N VAL A 720 36.98 -34.03 -19.61
CA VAL A 720 38.28 -33.37 -19.84
C VAL A 720 38.32 -32.01 -19.13
N THR A 721 39.50 -31.55 -18.77
CA THR A 721 39.68 -30.24 -18.12
C THR A 721 39.23 -29.12 -19.08
N ASP A 722 38.54 -28.11 -18.56
CA ASP A 722 37.91 -27.01 -19.32
C ASP A 722 36.73 -27.45 -20.23
N THR A 723 36.21 -28.67 -20.12
CA THR A 723 34.96 -29.09 -20.81
C THR A 723 33.77 -29.23 -19.85
N GLU A 724 33.88 -28.70 -18.63
CA GLU A 724 32.82 -28.69 -17.62
C GLU A 724 31.55 -27.97 -18.13
N ARG A 725 30.37 -28.42 -17.68
CA ARG A 725 29.07 -27.99 -18.24
C ARG A 725 28.76 -26.50 -18.10
N PHE A 726 29.50 -25.75 -17.26
CA PHE A 726 29.22 -24.35 -16.97
C PHE A 726 30.50 -23.50 -16.82
N HIS A 727 30.95 -22.90 -17.93
CA HIS A 727 31.97 -21.83 -17.94
C HIS A 727 31.40 -20.41 -17.90
N ARG A 728 30.07 -20.29 -17.96
CA ARG A 728 29.36 -19.01 -18.00
C ARG A 728 28.24 -19.01 -17.00
N ILE A 729 28.18 -17.96 -16.18
CA ILE A 729 27.02 -17.71 -15.34
C ILE A 729 25.91 -17.17 -16.23
N GLU A 730 24.81 -17.94 -16.35
CA GLU A 730 23.59 -17.43 -16.96
C GLU A 730 23.05 -16.28 -16.10
N ASN A 731 23.17 -15.06 -16.61
CA ASN A 731 22.60 -13.91 -15.94
C ASN A 731 21.07 -14.05 -15.90
N PRO A 732 20.43 -13.88 -14.73
CA PRO A 732 18.98 -13.96 -14.62
C PRO A 732 18.32 -12.95 -15.55
N ASP A 733 17.23 -13.35 -16.21
CA ASP A 733 16.45 -12.46 -17.07
C ASP A 733 15.83 -11.32 -16.24
N PHE A 734 15.38 -10.25 -16.89
CA PHE A 734 14.79 -9.08 -16.25
C PHE A 734 13.72 -9.45 -15.21
N TRP A 735 12.85 -10.42 -15.52
CA TRP A 735 11.80 -10.85 -14.60
C TRP A 735 12.31 -11.58 -13.36
N ASP A 736 13.39 -12.36 -13.49
CA ASP A 736 14.02 -13.02 -12.34
C ASP A 736 14.76 -11.98 -11.48
N ARG A 737 15.37 -10.99 -12.13
CA ARG A 737 16.00 -9.84 -11.46
C ARG A 737 14.99 -8.91 -10.79
N PHE A 738 13.82 -8.70 -11.37
CA PHE A 738 12.72 -7.95 -10.76
C PHE A 738 12.20 -8.65 -9.51
N ARG A 739 11.95 -9.97 -9.60
CA ARG A 739 11.46 -10.78 -8.46
C ARG A 739 12.48 -10.88 -7.33
N SER A 740 13.76 -11.03 -7.65
CA SER A 740 14.87 -11.11 -6.68
C SER A 740 15.42 -9.75 -6.24
N ALA A 741 14.95 -8.66 -6.85
CA ALA A 741 15.50 -7.30 -6.72
C ALA A 741 17.02 -7.23 -6.99
N ASN A 742 17.51 -8.03 -7.94
CA ASN A 742 18.92 -8.11 -8.31
C ASN A 742 19.28 -7.14 -9.45
N GLY A 743 19.94 -6.05 -9.07
CA GLY A 743 20.35 -4.97 -9.96
C GLY A 743 19.52 -3.71 -9.77
N PHE A 744 20.10 -2.56 -10.16
CA PHE A 744 19.52 -1.25 -9.88
C PHE A 744 18.15 -1.05 -10.55
N LEU A 745 18.05 -1.24 -11.88
CA LEU A 745 16.79 -1.01 -12.61
C LEU A 745 15.67 -1.98 -12.20
N PRO A 746 15.89 -3.31 -12.13
CA PRO A 746 14.83 -4.24 -11.71
C PRO A 746 14.42 -4.04 -10.24
N GLY A 747 15.37 -3.71 -9.37
CA GLY A 747 15.09 -3.36 -7.97
C GLY A 747 14.26 -2.08 -7.83
N LEU A 748 14.58 -1.04 -8.61
CA LEU A 748 13.83 0.22 -8.64
C LEU A 748 12.40 0.02 -9.18
N ALA A 749 12.26 -0.73 -10.27
CA ALA A 749 10.94 -1.07 -10.83
C ALA A 749 10.07 -1.81 -9.81
N ARG A 750 10.64 -2.79 -9.09
CA ARG A 750 9.92 -3.51 -8.02
C ARG A 750 9.50 -2.57 -6.89
N ALA A 751 10.40 -1.69 -6.45
CA ALA A 751 10.10 -0.71 -5.41
C ALA A 751 8.97 0.25 -5.84
N ALA A 752 8.98 0.71 -7.10
CA ALA A 752 7.93 1.58 -7.64
C ALA A 752 6.56 0.89 -7.68
N VAL A 753 6.50 -0.37 -8.15
CA VAL A 753 5.25 -1.16 -8.15
C VAL A 753 4.74 -1.38 -6.73
N ALA A 754 5.63 -1.74 -5.80
CA ALA A 754 5.27 -1.97 -4.41
C ALA A 754 4.77 -0.69 -3.72
N LEU A 755 5.45 0.45 -3.95
CA LEU A 755 5.01 1.76 -3.48
C LEU A 755 3.65 2.16 -4.06
N GLY A 756 3.39 1.88 -5.34
CA GLY A 756 2.08 2.11 -5.96
C GLY A 756 0.97 1.31 -5.29
N ILE A 757 1.20 0.03 -4.98
CA ILE A 757 0.22 -0.83 -4.29
C ILE A 757 -0.04 -0.33 -2.86
N VAL A 758 1.01 -0.06 -2.08
CA VAL A 758 0.83 0.44 -0.71
C VAL A 758 0.21 1.84 -0.70
N GLY A 759 0.60 2.71 -1.63
CA GLY A 759 -0.01 4.02 -1.83
C GLY A 759 -1.51 3.92 -2.12
N ALA A 760 -1.93 3.01 -2.99
CA ALA A 760 -3.35 2.77 -3.26
C ALA A 760 -4.12 2.29 -2.01
N VAL A 761 -3.52 1.41 -1.18
CA VAL A 761 -4.12 0.95 0.08
C VAL A 761 -4.25 2.10 1.09
N LEU A 762 -3.22 2.96 1.21
CA LEU A 762 -3.26 4.12 2.10
C LEU A 762 -4.31 5.15 1.65
N VAL A 763 -4.37 5.46 0.34
CA VAL A 763 -5.39 6.36 -0.22
C VAL A 763 -6.79 5.80 -0.01
N PHE A 764 -7.01 4.51 -0.26
CA PHE A 764 -8.29 3.85 0.01
C PHE A 764 -8.65 3.92 1.51
N GLY A 765 -7.68 3.72 2.40
CA GLY A 765 -7.86 3.87 3.84
C GLY A 765 -8.25 5.30 4.26
N TRP A 766 -7.64 6.33 3.66
CA TRP A 766 -7.98 7.73 3.90
C TRP A 766 -9.37 8.11 3.36
N SER A 767 -9.77 7.60 2.20
CA SER A 767 -11.09 7.90 1.62
C SER A 767 -12.28 7.32 2.40
N LEU A 768 -12.04 6.43 3.36
CA LEU A 768 -13.11 5.83 4.17
C LEU A 768 -13.52 6.69 5.40
N ASP A 769 -12.82 7.80 5.67
CA ASP A 769 -13.10 8.71 6.81
C ASP A 769 -13.79 10.03 6.39
N GLU A 770 -14.21 10.17 5.13
CA GLU A 770 -14.95 11.33 4.62
C GLU A 770 -16.48 11.16 4.77
N SER A 771 -17.15 12.19 5.28
CA SER A 771 -18.62 12.34 5.30
C SER A 771 -19.01 13.53 4.43
N THR A 772 -20.15 13.47 3.76
CA THR A 772 -20.63 14.58 2.91
C THR A 772 -21.75 15.35 3.61
N VAL A 773 -21.60 16.67 3.72
CA VAL A 773 -22.64 17.59 4.22
C VAL A 773 -23.34 18.24 3.03
N THR A 774 -24.64 18.02 2.88
CA THR A 774 -25.47 18.70 1.89
C THR A 774 -26.10 19.93 2.52
N VAL A 775 -25.77 21.12 2.03
CA VAL A 775 -26.37 22.39 2.43
C VAL A 775 -27.56 22.67 1.55
N TYR A 776 -28.74 22.91 2.14
CA TYR A 776 -29.99 23.21 1.44
C TYR A 776 -30.54 24.58 1.86
N ASN A 777 -30.86 25.45 0.89
CA ASN A 777 -31.41 26.77 1.10
C ASN A 777 -32.91 26.84 0.74
N PRO A 778 -33.83 26.69 1.72
CA PRO A 778 -35.27 26.83 1.47
C PRO A 778 -35.79 28.28 1.56
N LEU A 779 -34.93 29.27 1.85
CA LEU A 779 -35.36 30.66 2.00
C LEU A 779 -35.55 31.32 0.64
N ALA A 780 -36.51 32.25 0.55
CA ALA A 780 -36.80 32.99 -0.69
C ALA A 780 -35.77 34.09 -1.00
N ARG A 781 -34.48 33.83 -0.74
CA ARG A 781 -33.33 34.69 -1.07
C ARG A 781 -32.02 33.91 -1.14
N THR A 782 -31.03 34.50 -1.79
CA THR A 782 -29.66 33.97 -1.83
C THR A 782 -28.99 34.02 -0.45
N ILE A 783 -28.31 32.94 -0.09
CA ILE A 783 -27.52 32.81 1.16
C ILE A 783 -26.08 32.39 0.87
N VAL A 784 -25.18 32.67 1.81
CA VAL A 784 -23.81 32.15 1.83
C VAL A 784 -23.63 31.31 3.08
N ALA A 785 -23.33 30.03 2.91
CA ALA A 785 -23.06 29.09 3.99
C ALA A 785 -21.57 28.75 4.06
N THR A 786 -21.02 28.66 5.26
CA THR A 786 -19.65 28.26 5.55
C THR A 786 -19.64 26.97 6.36
N ILE A 787 -19.08 25.90 5.80
CA ILE A 787 -18.96 24.57 6.43
C ILE A 787 -17.48 24.20 6.52
N ASP A 788 -16.94 24.06 7.73
CA ASP A 788 -15.54 23.66 7.95
C ASP A 788 -14.53 24.53 7.16
N GLY A 789 -14.80 25.83 7.08
CA GLY A 789 -13.99 26.82 6.34
C GLY A 789 -14.25 26.93 4.83
N LYS A 790 -15.14 26.11 4.26
CA LYS A 790 -15.54 26.18 2.84
C LYS A 790 -16.83 26.97 2.69
N GLU A 791 -16.83 27.99 1.81
CA GLU A 791 -18.02 28.80 1.53
C GLU A 791 -18.77 28.32 0.29
N VAL A 792 -20.10 28.32 0.35
CA VAL A 792 -21.00 28.06 -0.78
C VAL A 792 -22.10 29.11 -0.83
N THR A 793 -22.37 29.64 -2.03
CA THR A 793 -23.48 30.56 -2.28
C THR A 793 -24.62 29.79 -2.93
N LEU A 794 -25.81 29.87 -2.33
CA LEU A 794 -26.99 29.12 -2.76
C LEU A 794 -28.14 30.09 -3.08
N ALA A 795 -28.69 29.98 -4.28
CA ALA A 795 -29.94 30.64 -4.68
C ALA A 795 -31.13 30.04 -3.89
N PRO A 796 -32.34 30.65 -3.94
CA PRO A 796 -33.54 30.05 -3.38
C PRO A 796 -33.76 28.63 -3.91
N ASP A 797 -34.12 27.71 -3.00
CA ASP A 797 -34.39 26.28 -3.22
C ASP A 797 -33.18 25.46 -3.75
N ALA A 798 -31.99 26.06 -3.78
CA ALA A 798 -30.77 25.41 -4.23
C ALA A 798 -30.08 24.62 -3.10
N HIS A 799 -29.27 23.65 -3.48
CA HIS A 799 -28.44 22.86 -2.56
C HIS A 799 -27.03 22.63 -3.12
N ALA A 800 -26.08 22.29 -2.23
CA ALA A 800 -24.72 21.88 -2.60
C ALA A 800 -24.12 20.92 -1.58
N SER A 801 -23.23 20.04 -2.05
CA SER A 801 -22.56 19.03 -1.22
C SER A 801 -21.11 19.42 -0.93
N ILE A 802 -20.70 19.27 0.33
CA ILE A 802 -19.35 19.59 0.81
C ILE A 802 -18.81 18.39 1.59
N ASP A 803 -17.66 17.85 1.16
CA ASP A 803 -16.99 16.77 1.88
C ASP A 803 -16.19 17.30 3.07
N VAL A 804 -16.34 16.62 4.22
CA VAL A 804 -15.76 16.97 5.52
C VAL A 804 -15.25 15.72 6.24
N HIS A 805 -14.31 15.89 7.16
CA HIS A 805 -13.72 14.77 7.91
C HIS A 805 -14.65 14.34 9.06
N SER A 806 -14.93 13.03 9.14
CA SER A 806 -15.77 12.45 10.19
C SER A 806 -15.06 12.34 11.55
N GLY A 807 -15.82 12.33 12.66
CA GLY A 807 -15.30 12.11 14.01
C GLY A 807 -14.69 13.35 14.68
N ARG A 808 -15.07 14.56 14.26
CA ARG A 808 -14.72 15.84 14.91
C ARG A 808 -15.90 16.81 14.91
N GLU A 809 -15.84 17.85 15.75
CA GLU A 809 -16.74 19.00 15.65
C GLU A 809 -16.31 19.91 14.51
N ILE A 810 -17.29 20.40 13.74
CA ILE A 810 -17.11 21.36 12.67
C ILE A 810 -17.94 22.62 12.92
N THR A 811 -17.43 23.76 12.45
CA THR A 811 -18.14 25.04 12.52
C THR A 811 -19.04 25.21 11.30
N VAL A 812 -20.30 25.53 11.56
CA VAL A 812 -21.34 25.79 10.56
C VAL A 812 -21.87 27.21 10.75
N ALA A 813 -21.87 27.99 9.67
CA ALA A 813 -22.47 29.33 9.67
C ALA A 813 -23.23 29.59 8.37
N ALA A 814 -24.28 30.39 8.42
CA ALA A 814 -24.96 30.90 7.24
C ALA A 814 -25.29 32.38 7.42
N ARG A 815 -25.18 33.14 6.32
CA ARG A 815 -25.49 34.57 6.26
C ARG A 815 -26.22 34.91 4.96
N THR A 816 -26.91 36.03 4.92
CA THR A 816 -27.44 36.58 3.67
C THR A 816 -26.29 37.05 2.78
N GLU A 817 -26.55 37.22 1.49
CA GLU A 817 -25.57 37.83 0.55
C GLU A 817 -25.07 39.20 1.04
N ASP A 818 -25.95 40.00 1.65
CA ASP A 818 -25.62 41.31 2.23
C ASP A 818 -24.85 41.26 3.57
N GLY A 819 -24.56 40.06 4.08
CA GLY A 819 -23.73 39.85 5.28
C GLY A 819 -24.47 39.66 6.61
N ASP A 820 -25.81 39.64 6.63
CA ASP A 820 -26.57 39.44 7.86
C ASP A 820 -26.49 37.98 8.33
N PRO A 821 -26.21 37.70 9.62
CA PRO A 821 -26.17 36.34 10.13
C PRO A 821 -27.55 35.69 10.16
N ILE A 822 -27.60 34.41 9.76
CA ILE A 822 -28.80 33.55 9.78
C ILE A 822 -28.61 32.45 10.83
N ASP A 823 -27.54 31.66 10.71
CA ASP A 823 -27.17 30.58 11.64
C ASP A 823 -25.69 30.68 12.00
N ALA A 824 -25.35 30.28 13.22
CA ALA A 824 -23.97 30.04 13.66
C ALA A 824 -23.96 28.99 14.79
N PHE A 825 -23.35 27.83 14.56
CA PHE A 825 -23.28 26.74 15.55
C PHE A 825 -22.11 25.77 15.28
N GLN A 826 -21.79 24.94 16.28
CA GLN A 826 -20.87 23.80 16.13
C GLN A 826 -21.69 22.52 15.98
N ALA A 827 -21.25 21.61 15.10
CA ALA A 827 -21.90 20.33 14.87
C ALA A 827 -20.89 19.18 14.89
N SER A 828 -21.21 18.10 15.59
CA SER A 828 -20.44 16.86 15.57
C SER A 828 -20.88 15.98 14.40
N ILE A 829 -19.91 15.45 13.65
CA ILE A 829 -20.17 14.42 12.63
C ILE A 829 -19.77 13.07 13.19
N ASP A 830 -20.75 12.20 13.46
CA ASP A 830 -20.48 10.84 13.86
C ASP A 830 -19.83 10.08 12.70
N ARG A 831 -18.90 9.16 13.01
CA ARG A 831 -18.29 8.29 12.00
C ARG A 831 -19.29 7.31 11.37
N ALA A 832 -20.46 7.13 11.99
CA ALA A 832 -21.57 6.36 11.41
C ALA A 832 -22.36 7.14 10.33
N ASP A 833 -22.27 8.46 10.30
CA ASP A 833 -23.06 9.31 9.40
C ASP A 833 -22.29 9.59 8.10
N SER A 834 -22.55 8.80 7.05
CA SER A 834 -21.95 9.01 5.72
C SER A 834 -22.47 10.28 5.02
N HIS A 835 -23.73 10.66 5.30
CA HIS A 835 -24.37 11.85 4.77
C HIS A 835 -25.14 12.62 5.85
N VAL A 836 -24.98 13.94 5.85
CA VAL A 836 -25.72 14.85 6.75
C VAL A 836 -26.32 15.99 5.92
N VAL A 837 -27.52 16.44 6.26
CA VAL A 837 -28.15 17.60 5.63
C VAL A 837 -28.19 18.76 6.61
N TYR A 838 -27.67 19.91 6.17
CA TYR A 838 -27.82 21.21 6.79
C TYR A 838 -28.91 22.00 6.07
N THR A 839 -30.08 22.12 6.69
CA THR A 839 -31.18 22.97 6.19
C THR A 839 -31.08 24.34 6.84
N VAL A 840 -30.78 25.37 6.03
CA VAL A 840 -30.55 26.74 6.52
C VAL A 840 -31.76 27.23 7.32
N ALA A 841 -31.52 27.76 8.52
CA ALA A 841 -32.51 28.22 9.49
C ALA A 841 -33.58 27.19 9.90
N GLY A 842 -33.42 25.91 9.53
CA GLY A 842 -34.46 24.89 9.69
C GLY A 842 -35.74 25.26 8.95
N ALA A 843 -35.62 26.01 7.85
CA ALA A 843 -36.73 26.65 7.17
C ALA A 843 -37.47 25.75 6.17
N ALA A 844 -37.26 24.44 6.19
CA ALA A 844 -38.14 23.51 5.48
C ALA A 844 -38.06 22.09 6.08
N PRO A 845 -39.15 21.31 6.02
CA PRO A 845 -39.09 19.86 6.17
C PRO A 845 -38.38 19.23 4.97
N LEU A 846 -37.82 18.04 5.16
CA LEU A 846 -37.34 17.22 4.04
C LEU A 846 -38.37 16.16 3.68
N ARG A 847 -38.54 15.90 2.39
CA ARG A 847 -39.43 14.87 1.88
C ARG A 847 -38.66 13.58 1.66
N GLN A 848 -39.10 12.52 2.32
CA GLN A 848 -38.59 11.17 2.07
C GLN A 848 -39.61 10.35 1.29
N TRP A 849 -39.20 9.83 0.14
CA TRP A 849 -40.02 8.96 -0.70
C TRP A 849 -39.21 7.80 -1.26
N THR A 850 -39.89 6.85 -1.91
CA THR A 850 -39.26 5.63 -2.42
C THR A 850 -39.48 5.51 -3.93
N ALA A 851 -38.39 5.53 -4.70
CA ALA A 851 -38.41 5.21 -6.12
C ALA A 851 -38.54 3.70 -6.30
N VAL A 852 -39.57 3.28 -7.05
CA VAL A 852 -39.93 1.88 -7.27
C VAL A 852 -39.54 1.47 -8.69
N TYR A 853 -38.89 0.31 -8.80
CA TYR A 853 -38.51 -0.29 -10.06
C TYR A 853 -39.11 -1.70 -10.16
N GLY A 854 -39.83 -1.98 -11.25
CA GLY A 854 -40.49 -3.28 -11.44
C GLY A 854 -41.69 -3.48 -10.51
N ALA A 855 -41.90 -4.71 -10.03
CA ALA A 855 -43.09 -5.11 -9.26
C ALA A 855 -43.02 -4.82 -7.74
N ALA A 856 -42.10 -3.99 -7.28
CA ALA A 856 -41.97 -3.66 -5.85
C ALA A 856 -43.06 -2.66 -5.39
N SER A 857 -43.38 -2.65 -4.10
CA SER A 857 -44.29 -1.68 -3.50
C SER A 857 -43.52 -0.69 -2.61
N ALA A 858 -43.98 0.56 -2.55
CA ALA A 858 -43.39 1.60 -1.72
C ALA A 858 -44.38 2.09 -0.66
N PRO A 859 -43.91 2.44 0.56
CA PRO A 859 -44.70 3.22 1.49
C PRO A 859 -44.97 4.63 0.92
N PRO A 860 -46.04 5.31 1.37
CA PRO A 860 -46.33 6.68 0.94
C PRO A 860 -45.19 7.63 1.33
N PRO A 861 -44.95 8.70 0.54
CA PRO A 861 -44.03 9.77 0.91
C PRO A 861 -44.36 10.33 2.29
N ARG A 862 -43.31 10.70 3.05
CA ARG A 862 -43.46 11.33 4.37
C ARG A 862 -42.59 12.57 4.47
N LEU A 863 -43.10 13.61 5.12
CA LEU A 863 -42.31 14.76 5.53
C LEU A 863 -41.62 14.47 6.86
N LEU A 864 -40.32 14.76 6.91
CA LEU A 864 -39.52 14.77 8.13
C LEU A 864 -39.66 16.13 8.81
N SER A 865 -39.72 16.16 10.14
CA SER A 865 -39.80 17.43 10.89
C SER A 865 -38.65 18.36 10.50
N PRO A 866 -38.89 19.68 10.37
CA PRO A 866 -37.86 20.62 9.99
C PRO A 866 -36.77 20.68 11.07
N GLN A 867 -35.55 20.30 10.70
CA GLN A 867 -34.38 20.40 11.55
C GLN A 867 -33.25 21.12 10.83
N ARG A 868 -32.47 21.90 11.58
CA ARG A 868 -31.28 22.57 11.05
C ARG A 868 -30.22 21.56 10.62
N TRP A 869 -29.96 20.54 11.43
CA TRP A 869 -28.90 19.55 11.20
C TRP A 869 -29.44 18.15 11.44
N GLN A 870 -29.46 17.30 10.41
CA GLN A 870 -29.99 15.94 10.52
C GLN A 870 -29.25 14.92 9.64
N PRO A 871 -28.94 13.70 10.14
CA PRO A 871 -28.38 12.63 9.33
C PRO A 871 -29.32 12.20 8.20
N ALA A 872 -28.76 11.88 7.04
CA ALA A 872 -29.51 11.41 5.87
C ALA A 872 -29.30 9.90 5.66
N VAL A 873 -30.17 9.10 6.28
CA VAL A 873 -30.15 7.62 6.13
C VAL A 873 -31.00 7.21 4.91
N THR A 874 -30.52 7.53 3.71
CA THR A 874 -31.21 7.23 2.44
C THR A 874 -30.23 6.93 1.31
N ASP A 875 -30.69 6.21 0.28
CA ASP A 875 -29.85 5.82 -0.86
C ASP A 875 -29.46 7.00 -1.78
N VAL A 876 -30.34 8.01 -1.87
CA VAL A 876 -30.17 9.19 -2.74
C VAL A 876 -30.56 10.44 -1.96
N VAL A 877 -29.69 11.45 -1.95
CA VAL A 877 -29.87 12.71 -1.20
C VAL A 877 -29.75 13.87 -2.20
N PHE A 878 -30.83 14.65 -2.36
CA PHE A 878 -30.92 15.81 -3.26
C PHE A 878 -30.45 15.53 -4.71
N ALA A 879 -30.71 14.33 -5.22
CA ALA A 879 -30.38 13.95 -6.58
C ALA A 879 -31.49 13.12 -7.21
N ALA A 880 -31.56 13.12 -8.54
CA ALA A 880 -32.50 12.26 -9.25
C ALA A 880 -32.13 10.78 -9.03
N PRO A 881 -33.08 9.92 -8.62
CA PRO A 881 -32.81 8.49 -8.52
C PRO A 881 -32.48 7.92 -9.92
N PRO A 882 -31.67 6.86 -10.01
CA PRO A 882 -31.23 6.30 -11.28
C PRO A 882 -32.43 5.90 -12.16
N ALA A 883 -32.36 6.13 -13.47
CA ALA A 883 -33.47 5.82 -14.38
C ALA A 883 -33.82 4.32 -14.46
N SER A 884 -32.88 3.43 -14.12
CA SER A 884 -33.09 1.99 -14.00
C SER A 884 -32.11 1.36 -13.01
N ILE A 885 -32.47 0.20 -12.45
CA ILE A 885 -31.60 -0.60 -11.59
C ILE A 885 -31.54 -2.05 -12.08
N LYS A 886 -30.41 -2.73 -11.85
CA LYS A 886 -30.29 -4.18 -12.08
C LYS A 886 -30.48 -4.93 -10.77
N THR A 887 -31.47 -5.82 -10.71
CA THR A 887 -31.77 -6.64 -9.54
C THR A 887 -31.96 -8.11 -9.95
N ASN A 888 -31.58 -9.03 -9.06
CA ASN A 888 -31.72 -10.48 -9.32
C ASN A 888 -33.14 -11.01 -9.08
N GLY A 889 -33.98 -10.26 -8.36
CA GLY A 889 -35.43 -10.46 -8.28
C GLY A 889 -36.14 -9.34 -9.04
N GLY A 890 -37.28 -9.61 -9.67
CA GLY A 890 -37.97 -8.75 -10.65
C GLY A 890 -38.49 -7.37 -10.20
N GLY A 891 -37.88 -6.76 -9.18
CA GLY A 891 -38.06 -5.38 -8.78
C GLY A 891 -37.09 -4.95 -7.67
N GLY A 892 -37.04 -3.65 -7.38
CA GLY A 892 -36.25 -3.08 -6.30
C GLY A 892 -36.67 -1.66 -5.96
N ILE A 893 -36.14 -1.13 -4.87
CA ILE A 893 -36.46 0.22 -4.39
C ILE A 893 -35.20 1.05 -4.12
N ARG A 894 -35.33 2.38 -4.21
CA ARG A 894 -34.35 3.36 -3.72
C ARG A 894 -35.05 4.41 -2.89
N THR A 895 -34.53 4.67 -1.70
CA THR A 895 -35.02 5.75 -0.83
C THR A 895 -34.39 7.06 -1.24
N VAL A 896 -35.22 8.09 -1.42
CA VAL A 896 -34.83 9.43 -1.87
C VAL A 896 -35.19 10.43 -0.78
N LEU A 897 -34.27 11.33 -0.48
CA LEU A 897 -34.45 12.47 0.42
C LEU A 897 -34.21 13.76 -0.35
N GLU A 898 -35.18 14.67 -0.35
CA GLU A 898 -35.14 15.92 -1.12
C GLU A 898 -35.84 17.08 -0.40
N GLY A 899 -35.78 18.27 -1.01
CA GLY A 899 -36.52 19.46 -0.59
C GLY A 899 -38.03 19.30 -0.76
N SER A 900 -38.80 20.20 -0.13
CA SER A 900 -40.27 20.26 -0.24
C SER A 900 -40.74 21.60 -0.81
N ASP A 901 -39.92 22.20 -1.69
CA ASP A 901 -40.10 23.50 -2.34
C ASP A 901 -41.26 23.53 -3.35
N ASP A 902 -41.76 22.37 -3.75
CA ASP A 902 -42.90 22.22 -4.65
C ASP A 902 -44.27 22.36 -3.97
N MET A 903 -44.32 22.43 -2.63
CA MET A 903 -45.55 22.49 -1.84
C MET A 903 -45.86 23.90 -1.33
N ALA A 904 -47.16 24.23 -1.21
CA ALA A 904 -47.56 25.50 -0.64
C ALA A 904 -47.34 25.52 0.91
N PRO A 905 -47.09 26.69 1.52
CA PRO A 905 -46.87 26.81 2.97
C PRO A 905 -47.93 26.13 3.85
N GLY A 906 -49.21 26.26 3.48
CA GLY A 906 -50.31 25.63 4.24
C GLY A 906 -50.28 24.11 4.16
N GLU A 907 -49.95 23.54 3.00
CA GLU A 907 -49.85 22.09 2.79
C GLU A 907 -48.70 21.49 3.59
N LEU A 908 -47.58 22.22 3.69
CA LEU A 908 -46.44 21.80 4.52
C LEU A 908 -46.86 21.68 5.99
N VAL A 909 -47.58 22.67 6.53
CA VAL A 909 -48.04 22.66 7.93
C VAL A 909 -49.08 21.55 8.16
N GLU A 910 -49.99 21.33 7.21
CA GLU A 910 -51.04 20.29 7.33
C GLU A 910 -50.47 18.87 7.29
N GLN A 911 -49.46 18.62 6.46
CA GLN A 911 -48.84 17.29 6.32
C GLN A 911 -47.85 16.95 7.44
N LEU A 912 -47.45 17.93 8.25
CA LEU A 912 -46.63 17.68 9.43
C LEU A 912 -47.48 17.02 10.53
N LYS A 913 -46.99 15.86 11.03
CA LYS A 913 -47.66 15.13 12.12
C LYS A 913 -47.82 15.96 13.40
N ASP A 914 -46.88 16.88 13.62
CA ASP A 914 -46.86 17.80 14.75
C ASP A 914 -46.78 19.23 14.22
N ALA A 915 -47.91 19.92 14.24
CA ALA A 915 -48.00 21.31 13.78
C ALA A 915 -47.13 22.26 14.62
N SER A 916 -46.82 21.92 15.88
CA SER A 916 -45.93 22.74 16.72
C SER A 916 -44.47 22.69 16.24
N ALA A 917 -44.07 21.60 15.57
CA ALA A 917 -42.75 21.46 14.97
C ALA A 917 -42.55 22.39 13.77
N ALA A 918 -43.61 22.97 13.19
CA ALA A 918 -43.53 23.95 12.11
C ALA A 918 -43.11 25.35 12.61
N ALA A 919 -43.22 25.65 13.90
CA ALA A 919 -43.01 26.99 14.43
C ALA A 919 -41.64 27.61 14.07
N PRO A 920 -40.49 26.91 14.22
CA PRO A 920 -39.19 27.47 13.85
C PRO A 920 -39.10 27.79 12.35
N MET A 921 -39.64 26.92 11.49
CA MET A 921 -39.69 27.12 10.05
C MET A 921 -40.50 28.37 9.70
N LEU A 922 -41.71 28.50 10.26
CA LEU A 922 -42.60 29.65 10.02
C LEU A 922 -41.92 30.97 10.42
N LEU A 923 -41.30 31.02 11.61
CA LEU A 923 -40.60 32.21 12.09
C LEU A 923 -39.35 32.54 11.25
N SER A 924 -38.66 31.53 10.72
CA SER A 924 -37.51 31.74 9.83
C SER A 924 -37.93 32.41 8.52
N HIS A 925 -39.01 31.98 7.87
CA HIS A 925 -39.54 32.66 6.69
C HIS A 925 -39.96 34.11 6.99
N VAL A 926 -40.61 34.35 8.13
CA VAL A 926 -40.96 35.74 8.55
C VAL A 926 -39.70 36.62 8.66
N ARG A 927 -38.61 36.11 9.25
CA ARG A 927 -37.38 36.89 9.48
C ARG A 927 -36.54 37.13 8.23
N PHE A 928 -36.45 36.12 7.37
CA PHE A 928 -35.39 36.07 6.38
C PHE A 928 -35.87 36.17 4.93
N ASP A 929 -37.09 35.76 4.59
CA ASP A 929 -37.58 35.84 3.20
C ASP A 929 -37.58 37.27 2.67
N ALA A 930 -37.23 37.44 1.40
CA ALA A 930 -37.26 38.73 0.73
C ALA A 930 -38.69 39.31 0.68
N PRO A 931 -38.87 40.65 0.72
CA PRO A 931 -40.18 41.30 0.60
C PRO A 931 -40.97 40.90 -0.67
N GLU A 932 -40.26 40.58 -1.75
CA GLU A 932 -40.84 40.16 -3.02
C GLU A 932 -41.19 38.66 -3.07
N SER A 933 -41.02 37.90 -1.97
CA SER A 933 -41.36 36.48 -1.95
C SER A 933 -42.85 36.27 -2.24
N ALA A 934 -43.15 35.44 -3.25
CA ALA A 934 -44.52 35.13 -3.68
C ALA A 934 -45.39 34.49 -2.57
N ARG A 935 -44.73 33.86 -1.58
CA ARG A 935 -45.38 33.13 -0.47
C ARG A 935 -45.29 33.84 0.87
N LEU A 936 -44.71 35.04 0.92
CA LEU A 936 -44.51 35.77 2.17
C LEU A 936 -45.82 36.04 2.92
N ASN A 937 -46.89 36.41 2.21
CA ASN A 937 -48.19 36.65 2.83
C ASN A 937 -48.74 35.36 3.47
N ASP A 938 -48.57 34.21 2.82
CA ASP A 938 -48.99 32.91 3.35
C ASP A 938 -48.21 32.59 4.64
N TRP A 939 -46.89 32.80 4.62
CA TRP A 939 -46.04 32.63 5.81
C TRP A 939 -46.43 33.55 6.97
N LEU A 940 -46.71 34.83 6.70
CA LEU A 940 -47.13 35.79 7.73
C LEU A 940 -48.48 35.39 8.36
N ASN A 941 -49.44 34.97 7.56
CA ASN A 941 -50.75 34.54 8.06
C ASN A 941 -50.65 33.25 8.90
N LEU A 942 -49.85 32.27 8.46
CA LEU A 942 -49.62 31.03 9.21
C LEU A 942 -48.84 31.29 10.51
N ALA A 943 -47.85 32.19 10.47
CA ALA A 943 -47.00 32.48 11.62
C ALA A 943 -47.66 33.39 12.66
N GLY A 944 -48.70 34.16 12.30
CA GLY A 944 -49.30 35.18 13.18
C GLY A 944 -49.83 34.67 14.52
N ALA A 945 -50.16 33.38 14.62
CA ALA A 945 -50.61 32.73 15.86
C ALA A 945 -49.50 31.93 16.59
N VAL A 946 -48.27 31.91 16.05
CA VAL A 946 -47.16 31.11 16.56
C VAL A 946 -46.39 31.88 17.65
N PRO A 947 -46.02 31.24 18.78
CA PRO A 947 -45.16 31.86 19.79
C PRO A 947 -43.84 32.36 19.20
N GLY A 948 -43.48 33.62 19.47
CA GLY A 948 -42.27 34.26 18.92
C GLY A 948 -42.48 35.03 17.61
N PHE A 949 -43.71 35.11 17.11
CA PHE A 949 -44.05 35.90 15.92
C PHE A 949 -43.68 37.38 16.08
N ASP A 950 -44.02 38.00 17.21
CA ASP A 950 -43.76 39.43 17.44
C ASP A 950 -42.28 39.79 17.33
N ASP A 951 -41.39 38.94 17.85
CA ASP A 951 -39.93 39.11 17.76
C ASP A 951 -39.44 38.91 16.32
N ALA A 952 -39.91 37.86 15.64
CA ALA A 952 -39.59 37.60 14.24
C ALA A 952 -40.04 38.73 13.32
N PHE A 953 -41.25 39.24 13.56
CA PHE A 953 -41.85 40.31 12.79
C PHE A 953 -41.21 41.67 13.10
N ALA A 954 -40.82 41.93 14.35
CA ALA A 954 -40.00 43.10 14.71
C ALA A 954 -38.64 43.09 14.00
N ALA A 955 -37.95 41.94 13.97
CA ALA A 955 -36.71 41.77 13.22
C ALA A 955 -36.91 42.01 11.72
N ARG A 956 -38.03 41.52 11.15
CA ARG A 956 -38.40 41.78 9.76
C ARG A 956 -38.55 43.28 9.48
N ARG A 957 -39.31 44.01 10.31
CA ARG A 957 -39.53 45.46 10.16
C ARG A 957 -38.24 46.26 10.24
N ALA A 958 -37.32 45.86 11.12
CA ALA A 958 -36.01 46.50 11.22
C ALA A 958 -35.17 46.26 9.96
N ARG A 959 -35.25 45.05 9.39
CA ARG A 959 -34.50 44.66 8.19
C ARG A 959 -35.07 45.22 6.89
N PHE A 960 -36.39 45.27 6.76
CA PHE A 960 -37.09 45.73 5.56
C PHE A 960 -38.00 46.92 5.92
N PRO A 961 -37.45 48.15 5.94
CA PRO A 961 -38.22 49.34 6.32
C PRO A 961 -39.39 49.67 5.39
N ILE A 962 -39.35 49.19 4.13
CA ILE A 962 -40.43 49.29 3.16
C ILE A 962 -40.71 47.88 2.62
N ASP A 963 -41.60 47.18 3.31
CA ASP A 963 -42.09 45.86 2.92
C ASP A 963 -43.61 45.93 2.81
N VAL A 964 -44.11 46.04 1.58
CA VAL A 964 -45.53 46.28 1.30
C VAL A 964 -46.39 45.13 1.79
N VAL A 965 -45.91 43.89 1.70
CA VAL A 965 -46.66 42.70 2.13
C VAL A 965 -46.81 42.68 3.64
N ALA A 966 -45.70 42.87 4.37
CA ALA A 966 -45.71 42.92 5.83
C ALA A 966 -46.53 44.12 6.34
N MET A 967 -46.42 45.28 5.69
CA MET A 967 -47.19 46.48 6.03
C MET A 967 -48.69 46.32 5.79
N ARG A 968 -49.09 45.63 4.71
CA ARG A 968 -50.50 45.24 4.46
C ARG A 968 -50.98 44.24 5.50
N PHE A 969 -50.14 43.28 5.88
CA PHE A 969 -50.45 42.35 6.96
C PHE A 969 -50.72 43.09 8.28
N GLU A 970 -49.89 44.08 8.66
CA GLU A 970 -50.15 44.92 9.84
C GLU A 970 -51.49 45.66 9.77
N GLN A 971 -51.82 46.25 8.61
CA GLN A 971 -53.12 46.90 8.41
C GLN A 971 -54.28 45.90 8.58
N ASN A 972 -54.16 44.71 8.00
CA ASN A 972 -55.20 43.68 8.08
C ASN A 972 -55.38 43.14 9.49
N ALA A 973 -54.27 42.80 10.16
CA ALA A 973 -54.28 42.25 11.52
C ALA A 973 -54.83 43.27 12.53
N ALA A 974 -54.63 44.57 12.29
CA ALA A 974 -55.14 45.63 13.15
C ALA A 974 -56.55 46.13 12.77
N LYS A 975 -57.10 45.76 11.61
CA LYS A 975 -58.37 46.29 11.08
C LYS A 975 -59.51 46.13 12.09
N GLY A 976 -60.29 47.19 12.29
CA GLY A 976 -61.40 47.21 13.26
C GLY A 976 -60.97 47.38 14.73
N THR A 977 -59.68 47.53 15.02
CA THR A 977 -59.15 47.82 16.37
C THR A 977 -58.56 49.23 16.45
N ALA A 978 -58.38 49.74 17.68
CA ALA A 978 -57.69 51.03 17.90
C ALA A 978 -56.23 51.04 17.40
N ALA A 979 -55.61 49.87 17.20
CA ALA A 979 -54.25 49.77 16.68
C ALA A 979 -54.16 50.08 15.17
N HIS A 980 -55.27 49.98 14.42
CA HIS A 980 -55.30 50.25 12.98
C HIS A 980 -54.85 51.69 12.67
N ASP A 981 -55.37 52.66 13.41
CA ASP A 981 -55.05 54.07 13.21
C ASP A 981 -53.58 54.36 13.48
N ALA A 982 -52.96 53.67 14.45
CA ALA A 982 -51.54 53.79 14.74
C ALA A 982 -50.66 53.21 13.61
N VAL A 983 -51.05 52.07 13.02
CA VAL A 983 -50.38 51.49 11.85
C VAL A 983 -50.47 52.46 10.66
N CYS A 984 -51.68 52.95 10.37
CA CYS A 984 -51.94 53.88 9.29
C CYS A 984 -51.23 55.23 9.46
N ALA A 985 -51.20 55.79 10.67
CA ALA A 985 -50.47 57.02 10.97
C ALA A 985 -48.96 56.85 10.75
N ARG A 986 -48.38 55.71 11.19
CA ARG A 986 -46.96 55.41 10.97
C ARG A 986 -46.63 55.31 9.48
N GLN A 987 -47.43 54.58 8.71
CA GLN A 987 -47.20 54.42 7.27
C GLN A 987 -47.42 55.73 6.49
N ARG A 988 -48.38 56.57 6.91
CA ARG A 988 -48.56 57.92 6.37
C ARG A 988 -47.34 58.81 6.61
N ALA A 989 -46.79 58.79 7.82
CA ALA A 989 -45.56 59.53 8.14
C ALA A 989 -44.35 59.06 7.33
N LEU A 990 -44.29 57.78 6.93
CA LEU A 990 -43.28 57.28 6.00
C LEU A 990 -43.52 57.79 4.57
N ALA A 991 -44.78 57.76 4.10
CA ALA A 991 -45.15 58.27 2.78
C ALA A 991 -44.88 59.78 2.63
N GLU A 992 -45.13 60.57 3.67
CA GLU A 992 -44.83 62.02 3.68
C GLU A 992 -43.33 62.31 3.54
N LYS A 993 -42.46 61.42 4.06
CA LYS A 993 -41.00 61.53 3.91
C LYS A 993 -40.51 61.08 2.53
N ALA A 994 -41.31 60.33 1.78
CA ALA A 994 -40.97 59.78 0.47
C ALA A 994 -42.14 59.91 -0.52
N PRO A 995 -42.53 61.15 -0.91
CA PRO A 995 -43.77 61.44 -1.65
C PRO A 995 -43.83 60.88 -3.07
N ASP A 996 -42.69 60.43 -3.62
CA ASP A 996 -42.59 59.80 -4.94
C ASP A 996 -42.48 58.27 -4.88
N GLN A 997 -42.54 57.67 -3.67
CA GLN A 997 -42.54 56.21 -3.49
C GLN A 997 -43.99 55.68 -3.64
N PRO A 998 -44.29 54.89 -4.69
CA PRO A 998 -45.67 54.51 -5.01
C PRO A 998 -46.30 53.52 -4.01
N ASP A 999 -45.53 52.62 -3.41
CA ASP A 999 -46.05 51.61 -2.48
C ASP A 999 -46.51 52.20 -1.14
N LEU A 1000 -45.77 53.19 -0.63
CA LEU A 1000 -46.15 53.94 0.57
C LEU A 1000 -47.41 54.76 0.31
N ALA A 1001 -47.52 55.39 -0.86
CA ALA A 1001 -48.74 56.09 -1.27
C ALA A 1001 -49.92 55.12 -1.41
N TYR A 1002 -49.69 53.91 -1.95
CA TYR A 1002 -50.69 52.84 -2.05
C TYR A 1002 -51.18 52.40 -0.66
N LEU A 1003 -50.27 52.18 0.29
CA LEU A 1003 -50.61 51.82 1.67
C LEU A 1003 -51.43 52.92 2.35
N VAL A 1004 -51.16 54.20 2.07
CA VAL A 1004 -51.95 55.33 2.58
C VAL A 1004 -53.36 55.34 1.98
N ALA A 1005 -53.51 55.07 0.67
CA ALA A 1005 -54.82 54.94 0.04
C ALA A 1005 -55.62 53.77 0.64
N ARG A 1006 -54.95 52.66 0.97
CA ARG A 1006 -55.56 51.50 1.64
C ARG A 1006 -56.06 51.79 3.06
N CYS A 1007 -55.48 52.78 3.75
CA CYS A 1007 -55.94 53.24 5.05
C CYS A 1007 -57.21 54.12 5.00
N MET A 1008 -57.70 54.49 3.82
CA MET A 1008 -58.97 55.21 3.68
C MET A 1008 -60.15 54.29 3.99
N PRO A 1009 -61.30 54.83 4.45
CA PRO A 1009 -62.53 54.06 4.55
C PRO A 1009 -62.94 53.50 3.19
N THR A 1010 -63.38 52.24 3.19
CA THR A 1010 -63.82 51.53 1.98
C THR A 1010 -65.00 52.23 1.31
N GLY A 1011 -64.90 52.42 0.00
CA GLY A 1011 -65.95 53.04 -0.81
C GLY A 1011 -65.42 53.92 -1.94
N PRO A 1012 -66.30 54.69 -2.61
CA PRO A 1012 -65.96 55.39 -3.85
C PRO A 1012 -64.78 56.36 -3.75
N ALA A 1013 -64.55 56.96 -2.58
CA ALA A 1013 -63.42 57.87 -2.36
C ALA A 1013 -62.07 57.14 -2.34
N GLN A 1014 -62.03 55.93 -1.78
CA GLN A 1014 -60.84 55.08 -1.79
C GLN A 1014 -60.61 54.52 -3.20
N ASP A 1015 -61.65 54.08 -3.88
CA ASP A 1015 -61.58 53.60 -5.27
C ASP A 1015 -61.00 54.68 -6.20
N ALA A 1016 -61.50 55.92 -6.08
CA ALA A 1016 -60.97 57.06 -6.81
C ALA A 1016 -59.50 57.37 -6.48
N ALA A 1017 -59.08 57.14 -5.22
CA ALA A 1017 -57.69 57.32 -4.81
C ALA A 1017 -56.76 56.24 -5.41
N PHE A 1018 -57.23 54.98 -5.51
CA PHE A 1018 -56.49 53.93 -6.22
C PHE A 1018 -56.38 54.22 -7.72
N ASP A 1019 -57.46 54.63 -8.38
CA ASP A 1019 -57.44 54.99 -9.80
C ASP A 1019 -56.57 56.23 -10.09
N ALA A 1020 -56.56 57.21 -9.18
CA ALA A 1020 -55.69 58.39 -9.28
C ALA A 1020 -54.21 58.02 -9.06
N GLY A 1021 -53.92 57.15 -8.09
CA GLY A 1021 -52.58 56.64 -7.83
C GLY A 1021 -52.03 55.85 -9.01
N TYR A 1022 -52.82 54.95 -9.60
CA TYR A 1022 -52.40 54.20 -10.77
C TYR A 1022 -52.14 55.08 -11.99
N ARG A 1023 -52.95 56.13 -12.22
CA ARG A 1023 -52.67 57.12 -13.28
C ARG A 1023 -51.37 57.89 -13.05
N ARG A 1024 -51.00 58.15 -11.78
CA ARG A 1024 -49.72 58.80 -11.43
C ARG A 1024 -48.55 57.84 -11.57
N TRP A 1025 -48.73 56.57 -11.21
CA TRP A 1025 -47.70 55.53 -11.24
C TRP A 1025 -48.18 54.31 -12.03
N PRO A 1026 -48.15 54.37 -13.38
CA PRO A 1026 -48.67 53.31 -14.24
C PRO A 1026 -47.88 51.99 -14.14
N ASP A 1027 -46.63 52.04 -13.69
CA ASP A 1027 -45.80 50.84 -13.50
C ASP A 1027 -45.94 50.21 -12.10
N SER A 1028 -46.73 50.81 -11.19
CA SER A 1028 -46.89 50.28 -9.83
C SER A 1028 -47.81 49.05 -9.83
N ALA A 1029 -47.22 47.90 -9.50
CA ALA A 1029 -47.94 46.62 -9.43
C ALA A 1029 -49.12 46.65 -8.43
N TRP A 1030 -48.92 47.30 -7.27
CA TRP A 1030 -49.93 47.38 -6.21
C TRP A 1030 -51.11 48.27 -6.57
N TYR A 1031 -50.86 49.42 -7.18
CA TYR A 1031 -51.92 50.29 -7.70
C TYR A 1031 -52.63 49.64 -8.91
N ALA A 1032 -51.90 48.99 -9.81
CA ALA A 1032 -52.49 48.23 -10.91
C ALA A 1032 -53.42 47.12 -10.40
N ASN A 1033 -53.01 46.38 -9.37
CA ASN A 1033 -53.86 45.36 -8.75
C ASN A 1033 -55.15 45.94 -8.14
N ALA A 1034 -55.06 47.10 -7.47
CA ALA A 1034 -56.23 47.76 -6.89
C ALA A 1034 -57.16 48.36 -7.96
N ALA A 1035 -56.61 48.98 -9.00
CA ALA A 1035 -57.36 49.49 -10.14
C ALA A 1035 -58.06 48.34 -10.90
N GLY A 1036 -57.36 47.22 -11.12
CA GLY A 1036 -57.92 46.02 -11.73
C GLY A 1036 -59.07 45.42 -10.92
N TRP A 1037 -58.94 45.38 -9.59
CA TRP A 1037 -60.02 45.00 -8.67
C TRP A 1037 -61.24 45.89 -8.85
N ASN A 1038 -61.07 47.22 -8.77
CA ASN A 1038 -62.13 48.20 -8.93
C ASN A 1038 -62.82 48.11 -10.31
N ALA A 1039 -62.04 48.06 -11.39
CA ALA A 1039 -62.54 47.89 -12.76
C ALA A 1039 -63.33 46.59 -12.92
N SER A 1040 -62.89 45.49 -12.32
CA SER A 1040 -63.59 44.20 -12.40
C SER A 1040 -64.94 44.23 -11.66
N ALA A 1041 -65.00 44.86 -10.48
CA ALA A 1041 -66.24 45.01 -9.71
C ALA A 1041 -67.28 45.91 -10.41
N GLN A 1042 -66.80 46.90 -11.19
CA GLN A 1042 -67.63 47.79 -12.01
C GLN A 1042 -68.04 47.18 -13.37
N GLY A 1043 -67.62 45.95 -13.68
CA GLY A 1043 -67.91 45.29 -14.96
C GLY A 1043 -67.05 45.76 -16.14
N ARG A 1044 -66.00 46.55 -15.91
CA ARG A 1044 -65.03 47.01 -16.92
C ARG A 1044 -63.94 45.96 -17.12
N TYR A 1045 -64.33 44.78 -17.60
CA TYR A 1045 -63.45 43.61 -17.67
C TYR A 1045 -62.23 43.77 -18.59
N ARG A 1046 -62.32 44.57 -19.66
CA ARG A 1046 -61.16 44.82 -20.54
C ARG A 1046 -60.08 45.67 -19.85
N ASP A 1047 -60.49 46.69 -19.12
CA ASP A 1047 -59.59 47.54 -18.33
C ASP A 1047 -58.93 46.69 -17.23
N ALA A 1048 -59.75 45.93 -16.47
CA ALA A 1048 -59.26 45.04 -15.42
C ALA A 1048 -58.25 44.00 -15.93
N LEU A 1049 -58.45 43.48 -17.15
CA LEU A 1049 -57.53 42.52 -17.76
C LEU A 1049 -56.13 43.13 -17.98
N ALA A 1050 -56.06 44.36 -18.47
CA ALA A 1050 -54.78 45.06 -18.68
C ALA A 1050 -54.11 45.38 -17.33
N ASP A 1051 -54.89 45.81 -16.35
CA ASP A 1051 -54.37 46.21 -15.04
C ASP A 1051 -53.81 45.01 -14.26
N TYR A 1052 -54.49 43.86 -14.27
CA TYR A 1052 -53.94 42.64 -13.68
C TYR A 1052 -52.71 42.11 -14.42
N GLN A 1053 -52.56 42.36 -15.72
CA GLN A 1053 -51.33 42.04 -16.46
C GLN A 1053 -50.14 42.86 -15.96
N THR A 1054 -50.34 44.17 -15.76
CA THR A 1054 -49.32 45.05 -15.16
C THR A 1054 -48.98 44.61 -13.73
N ALA A 1055 -49.99 44.30 -12.91
CA ALA A 1055 -49.79 43.81 -11.54
C ALA A 1055 -48.94 42.52 -11.48
N LEU A 1056 -49.28 41.56 -12.34
CA LEU A 1056 -48.59 40.27 -12.41
C LEU A 1056 -47.12 40.40 -12.84
N ALA A 1057 -46.83 41.32 -13.76
CA ALA A 1057 -45.47 41.57 -14.25
C ALA A 1057 -44.62 42.37 -13.25
N GLY A 1058 -45.25 43.27 -12.48
CA GLY A 1058 -44.54 44.26 -11.66
C GLY A 1058 -44.10 43.81 -10.27
N SER A 1059 -44.72 42.78 -9.66
CA SER A 1059 -44.25 42.22 -8.38
C SER A 1059 -44.53 40.72 -8.25
N PRO A 1060 -43.50 39.89 -7.93
CA PRO A 1060 -43.70 38.47 -7.66
C PRO A 1060 -44.61 38.20 -6.45
N ALA A 1061 -44.67 39.12 -5.47
CA ALA A 1061 -45.54 39.00 -4.30
C ALA A 1061 -47.03 38.97 -4.64
N LEU A 1062 -47.41 39.53 -5.79
CA LEU A 1062 -48.79 39.55 -6.29
C LEU A 1062 -49.13 38.33 -7.17
N ARG A 1063 -48.14 37.52 -7.55
CA ARG A 1063 -48.25 36.55 -8.65
C ARG A 1063 -49.35 35.51 -8.42
N GLU A 1064 -49.42 34.94 -7.21
CA GLU A 1064 -50.41 33.91 -6.90
C GLU A 1064 -51.85 34.43 -6.87
N TYR A 1065 -52.04 35.72 -6.60
CA TYR A 1065 -53.36 36.35 -6.56
C TYR A 1065 -53.75 36.95 -7.92
N ALA A 1066 -52.90 37.80 -8.49
CA ALA A 1066 -53.14 38.51 -9.75
C ALA A 1066 -53.29 37.53 -10.93
N ALA A 1067 -52.58 36.40 -10.93
CA ALA A 1067 -52.71 35.41 -12.00
C ALA A 1067 -54.10 34.77 -12.05
N VAL A 1068 -54.73 34.53 -10.88
CA VAL A 1068 -56.08 33.97 -10.78
C VAL A 1068 -57.10 34.96 -11.33
N GLU A 1069 -57.04 36.23 -10.88
CA GLU A 1069 -57.99 37.26 -11.29
C GLU A 1069 -57.81 37.68 -12.76
N LEU A 1070 -56.56 37.75 -13.25
CA LEU A 1070 -56.26 37.94 -14.67
C LEU A 1070 -56.91 36.85 -15.50
N LEU A 1071 -56.74 35.58 -15.11
CA LEU A 1071 -57.30 34.45 -15.86
C LEU A 1071 -58.83 34.43 -15.81
N ARG A 1072 -59.41 34.75 -14.65
CA ARG A 1072 -60.86 34.89 -14.45
C ARG A 1072 -61.46 35.95 -15.38
N VAL A 1073 -60.85 37.13 -15.43
CA VAL A 1073 -61.31 38.25 -16.27
C VAL A 1073 -61.01 37.96 -17.76
N ALA A 1074 -59.89 37.32 -18.08
CA ALA A 1074 -59.57 36.92 -19.46
C ALA A 1074 -60.65 35.99 -20.03
N ARG A 1075 -61.11 35.01 -19.24
CA ARG A 1075 -62.19 34.08 -19.63
C ARG A 1075 -63.53 34.80 -19.86
N LEU A 1076 -63.77 35.91 -19.16
CA LEU A 1076 -64.96 36.75 -19.37
C LEU A 1076 -64.88 37.59 -20.65
N VAL A 1077 -63.72 38.19 -20.94
CA VAL A 1077 -63.49 39.05 -22.10
C VAL A 1077 -63.41 38.24 -23.39
N ASP A 1078 -62.55 37.22 -23.43
CA ASP A 1078 -62.28 36.37 -24.58
C ASP A 1078 -61.86 34.96 -24.11
N PRO A 1079 -62.80 34.01 -24.06
CA PRO A 1079 -62.52 32.65 -23.56
C PRO A 1079 -61.57 31.86 -24.46
N GLU A 1080 -61.48 32.16 -25.76
CA GLU A 1080 -60.58 31.47 -26.68
C GLU A 1080 -59.14 31.95 -26.48
N ALA A 1081 -58.93 33.27 -26.45
CA ALA A 1081 -57.63 33.85 -26.14
C ALA A 1081 -57.15 33.48 -24.73
N ALA A 1082 -58.05 33.34 -23.75
CA ALA A 1082 -57.71 32.94 -22.39
C ALA A 1082 -57.04 31.55 -22.32
N ARG A 1083 -57.45 30.59 -23.17
CA ARG A 1083 -56.86 29.23 -23.20
C ARG A 1083 -55.36 29.24 -23.49
N SER A 1084 -54.91 30.14 -24.38
CA SER A 1084 -53.48 30.27 -24.70
C SER A 1084 -52.62 30.70 -23.50
N ARG A 1085 -53.23 31.28 -22.46
CA ARG A 1085 -52.54 31.75 -21.25
C ARG A 1085 -52.45 30.68 -20.15
N PHE A 1086 -53.16 29.56 -20.29
CA PHE A 1086 -53.26 28.53 -19.25
C PHE A 1086 -51.88 27.97 -18.89
N VAL A 1087 -51.11 27.55 -19.90
CA VAL A 1087 -49.78 26.95 -19.69
C VAL A 1087 -48.80 27.95 -19.07
N THR A 1088 -48.76 29.17 -19.60
CA THR A 1088 -47.86 30.22 -19.13
C THR A 1088 -48.15 30.60 -17.68
N LEU A 1089 -49.42 30.81 -17.33
CA LEU A 1089 -49.81 31.19 -15.97
C LEU A 1089 -49.69 30.01 -14.99
N ALA A 1090 -49.95 28.77 -15.40
CA ALA A 1090 -49.70 27.59 -14.57
C ALA A 1090 -48.20 27.37 -14.30
N GLY A 1091 -47.32 27.83 -15.20
CA GLY A 1091 -45.88 27.87 -14.96
C GLY A 1091 -45.46 28.94 -13.94
N GLN A 1092 -46.23 30.02 -13.84
CA GLN A 1092 -45.91 31.18 -13.00
C GLN A 1092 -46.61 31.16 -11.61
N SER A 1093 -47.78 30.54 -11.49
CA SER A 1093 -48.57 30.46 -10.25
C SER A 1093 -48.96 29.02 -9.99
N ALA A 1094 -48.56 28.51 -8.82
CA ALA A 1094 -48.96 27.17 -8.40
C ALA A 1094 -50.47 27.12 -8.09
N THR A 1095 -51.06 28.22 -7.61
CA THR A 1095 -52.51 28.33 -7.40
C THR A 1095 -53.27 28.17 -8.71
N VAL A 1096 -52.84 28.84 -9.80
CA VAL A 1096 -53.45 28.67 -11.13
C VAL A 1096 -53.28 27.24 -11.64
N ARG A 1097 -52.09 26.65 -11.47
CA ARG A 1097 -51.84 25.25 -11.85
C ARG A 1097 -52.82 24.31 -11.16
N GLY A 1098 -53.00 24.45 -9.84
CA GLY A 1098 -53.95 23.67 -9.06
C GLY A 1098 -55.40 23.84 -9.51
N LEU A 1099 -55.84 25.08 -9.78
CA LEU A 1099 -57.20 25.33 -10.28
C LEU A 1099 -57.46 24.70 -11.66
N LEU A 1100 -56.48 24.74 -12.56
CA LEU A 1100 -56.59 24.18 -13.90
C LEU A 1100 -56.56 22.65 -13.92
N MET A 1101 -56.03 21.98 -12.90
CA MET A 1101 -56.07 20.51 -12.79
C MET A 1101 -57.50 19.94 -12.73
N TYR A 1102 -58.48 20.76 -12.31
CA TYR A 1102 -59.88 20.35 -12.20
C TYR A 1102 -60.71 20.65 -13.46
N GLU A 1103 -60.17 21.46 -14.39
CA GLU A 1103 -60.88 21.78 -15.63
C GLU A 1103 -61.00 20.52 -16.52
N PRO A 1104 -62.07 20.38 -17.32
CA PRO A 1104 -62.32 19.17 -18.09
C PRO A 1104 -61.20 18.87 -19.12
N GLY A 1105 -60.61 17.68 -19.04
CA GLY A 1105 -59.62 17.14 -20.00
C GLY A 1105 -59.96 15.69 -20.43
N GLU A 1106 -59.13 15.08 -21.29
CA GLU A 1106 -59.41 13.74 -21.86
C GLU A 1106 -59.47 12.60 -20.83
N THR A 1107 -58.81 12.73 -19.67
CA THR A 1107 -58.87 11.73 -18.59
C THR A 1107 -58.79 12.41 -17.22
N PRO A 1108 -59.76 12.22 -16.32
CA PRO A 1108 -59.70 12.80 -14.98
C PRO A 1108 -58.56 12.19 -14.17
N PRO A 1109 -57.81 12.99 -13.37
CA PRO A 1109 -56.71 12.48 -12.55
C PRO A 1109 -57.22 11.46 -11.52
N ALA A 1110 -56.45 10.38 -11.30
CA ALA A 1110 -56.77 9.36 -10.30
C ALA A 1110 -56.50 9.88 -8.87
N GLY A 1111 -57.29 9.42 -7.89
CA GLY A 1111 -57.12 9.76 -6.47
C GLY A 1111 -58.16 10.75 -5.95
N ALA A 1112 -57.82 11.45 -4.85
CA ALA A 1112 -58.76 12.28 -4.08
C ALA A 1112 -59.44 13.41 -4.90
N PHE A 1113 -58.84 13.81 -6.01
CA PHE A 1113 -59.29 14.91 -6.87
C PHE A 1113 -60.25 14.49 -7.99
N GLN A 1114 -60.40 13.18 -8.23
CA GLN A 1114 -61.24 12.61 -9.28
C GLN A 1114 -62.72 13.05 -9.24
N PRO A 1115 -63.38 13.17 -8.07
CA PRO A 1115 -64.79 13.55 -8.01
C PRO A 1115 -65.09 14.94 -8.60
N ILE A 1116 -64.20 15.92 -8.38
CA ILE A 1116 -64.39 17.30 -8.83
C ILE A 1116 -64.24 17.38 -10.36
N ALA A 1117 -63.25 16.69 -10.92
CA ALA A 1117 -63.07 16.63 -12.38
C ALA A 1117 -64.24 15.92 -13.08
N LEU A 1118 -64.78 14.83 -12.50
CA LEU A 1118 -65.96 14.14 -13.00
C LEU A 1118 -67.21 15.04 -12.95
N LEU A 1119 -67.38 15.79 -11.86
CA LEU A 1119 -68.46 16.75 -11.69
C LEU A 1119 -68.39 17.84 -12.78
N ALA A 1120 -67.21 18.41 -13.01
CA ALA A 1120 -66.99 19.45 -14.02
C ALA A 1120 -67.21 18.95 -15.46
N GLY A 1121 -66.99 17.65 -15.71
CA GLY A 1121 -67.29 16.98 -16.98
C GLY A 1121 -68.75 16.54 -17.17
N GLY A 1122 -69.66 16.86 -16.24
CA GLY A 1122 -71.07 16.51 -16.32
C GLY A 1122 -71.42 15.07 -15.91
N ARG A 1123 -70.46 14.29 -15.40
CA ARG A 1123 -70.67 12.91 -14.93
C ARG A 1123 -71.09 12.88 -13.45
N LEU A 1124 -72.30 13.39 -13.18
CA LEU A 1124 -72.76 13.71 -11.83
C LEU A 1124 -72.81 12.51 -10.87
N ASP A 1125 -73.39 11.39 -11.30
CA ASP A 1125 -73.51 10.19 -10.45
C ASP A 1125 -72.14 9.54 -10.18
N ASP A 1126 -71.24 9.53 -11.17
CA ASP A 1126 -69.88 9.00 -11.03
C ASP A 1126 -69.04 9.86 -10.06
N ALA A 1127 -69.21 11.19 -10.10
CA ALA A 1127 -68.58 12.10 -9.16
C ALA A 1127 -69.03 11.83 -7.71
N VAL A 1128 -70.33 11.63 -7.50
CA VAL A 1128 -70.87 11.32 -6.17
C VAL A 1128 -70.44 9.92 -5.70
N ALA A 1129 -70.37 8.93 -6.60
CA ALA A 1129 -69.91 7.59 -6.27
C ALA A 1129 -68.41 7.56 -5.90
N SER A 1130 -67.56 8.23 -6.68
CA SER A 1130 -66.11 8.30 -6.45
C SER A 1130 -65.72 9.08 -5.20
N SER A 1131 -66.59 9.97 -4.70
CA SER A 1131 -66.37 10.69 -3.44
C SER A 1131 -66.88 9.95 -2.20
N ALA A 1132 -67.55 8.80 -2.34
CA ALA A 1132 -68.11 8.08 -1.20
C ALA A 1132 -67.04 7.68 -0.18
N GLY A 1133 -67.30 7.93 1.11
CA GLY A 1133 -66.35 7.66 2.20
C GLY A 1133 -65.22 8.68 2.33
N THR A 1134 -65.18 9.73 1.50
CA THR A 1134 -64.21 10.82 1.61
C THR A 1134 -64.84 12.05 2.30
N PRO A 1135 -64.04 12.93 2.94
CA PRO A 1135 -64.54 14.19 3.50
C PRO A 1135 -65.22 15.10 2.47
N ALA A 1136 -64.86 14.97 1.18
CA ALA A 1136 -65.41 15.78 0.09
C ALA A 1136 -66.83 15.36 -0.35
N HIS A 1137 -67.37 14.24 0.14
CA HIS A 1137 -68.65 13.69 -0.36
C HIS A 1137 -69.81 14.69 -0.27
N ALA A 1138 -69.96 15.38 0.86
CA ALA A 1138 -71.05 16.32 1.09
C ALA A 1138 -70.95 17.56 0.18
N HIS A 1139 -69.73 18.07 -0.06
CA HIS A 1139 -69.47 19.14 -1.02
C HIS A 1139 -69.88 18.70 -2.44
N VAL A 1140 -69.37 17.54 -2.89
CA VAL A 1140 -69.59 17.03 -4.25
C VAL A 1140 -71.08 16.77 -4.48
N LEU A 1141 -71.79 16.19 -3.50
CA LEU A 1141 -73.23 15.94 -3.59
C LEU A 1141 -74.03 17.25 -3.72
N ARG A 1142 -73.68 18.28 -2.96
CA ARG A 1142 -74.35 19.58 -3.02
C ARG A 1142 -74.16 20.24 -4.38
N MET A 1143 -72.94 20.25 -4.90
CA MET A 1143 -72.66 20.78 -6.23
C MET A 1143 -73.35 19.94 -7.33
N ALA A 1144 -73.31 18.60 -7.25
CA ALA A 1144 -73.98 17.72 -8.20
C ALA A 1144 -75.49 17.94 -8.26
N ALA A 1145 -76.15 18.17 -7.11
CA ALA A 1145 -77.58 18.48 -7.06
C ALA A 1145 -77.95 19.85 -7.64
N ALA A 1146 -76.98 20.78 -7.71
CA ALA A 1146 -77.15 22.09 -8.32
C ALA A 1146 -76.77 22.14 -9.81
N SER A 1147 -76.15 21.08 -10.33
CA SER A 1147 -75.77 20.95 -11.73
C SER A 1147 -76.95 20.89 -12.70
N ASN A 1148 -76.71 21.33 -13.93
CA ASN A 1148 -77.58 21.07 -15.07
C ASN A 1148 -77.64 19.56 -15.34
N GLY A 1149 -78.84 19.03 -15.59
CA GLY A 1149 -79.07 17.58 -15.73
C GLY A 1149 -79.16 16.78 -14.41
N ALA A 1150 -79.10 17.43 -13.24
CA ALA A 1150 -79.20 16.74 -11.94
C ALA A 1150 -80.57 16.05 -11.73
N SER A 1151 -80.54 14.74 -11.47
CA SER A 1151 -81.72 13.92 -11.25
C SER A 1151 -82.49 14.30 -9.98
N ALA A 1152 -83.78 13.96 -9.92
CA ALA A 1152 -84.58 14.15 -8.71
C ALA A 1152 -83.97 13.42 -7.50
N ALA A 1153 -83.35 12.25 -7.71
CA ALA A 1153 -82.70 11.47 -6.67
C ALA A 1153 -81.49 12.21 -6.06
N LEU A 1154 -80.63 12.83 -6.88
CA LEU A 1154 -79.51 13.63 -6.40
C LEU A 1154 -79.98 14.83 -5.59
N ARG A 1155 -81.03 15.52 -6.04
CA ARG A 1155 -81.62 16.66 -5.33
C ARG A 1155 -82.19 16.27 -3.97
N THR A 1156 -82.92 15.15 -3.89
CA THR A 1156 -83.44 14.63 -2.62
C THR A 1156 -82.32 14.22 -1.66
N ARG A 1157 -81.26 13.58 -2.16
CA ARG A 1157 -80.10 13.21 -1.34
C ARG A 1157 -79.38 14.43 -0.77
N ALA A 1158 -79.22 15.50 -1.56
CA ALA A 1158 -78.60 16.74 -1.10
C ALA A 1158 -79.45 17.46 -0.03
N LEU A 1159 -80.79 17.39 -0.12
CA LEU A 1159 -81.69 17.93 0.92
C LEU A 1159 -81.61 17.17 2.25
N GLY A 1160 -81.12 15.92 2.24
CA GLY A 1160 -80.93 15.10 3.43
C GLY A 1160 -79.59 15.31 4.14
N LEU A 1161 -78.70 16.19 3.64
CA LEU A 1161 -77.45 16.53 4.30
C LEU A 1161 -77.71 17.27 5.62
N ALA A 1162 -76.87 17.07 6.63
CA ALA A 1162 -76.94 17.90 7.83
C ALA A 1162 -76.62 19.36 7.49
N ALA A 1163 -77.12 20.29 8.32
CA ALA A 1163 -77.06 21.72 8.03
C ALA A 1163 -75.63 22.26 7.81
N ASP A 1164 -74.63 21.70 8.50
CA ASP A 1164 -73.22 22.09 8.40
C ASP A 1164 -72.39 21.20 7.44
N ASP A 1165 -72.93 20.06 6.97
CA ASP A 1165 -72.17 19.10 6.16
C ASP A 1165 -71.77 19.70 4.80
N GLY A 1166 -70.48 19.64 4.46
CA GLY A 1166 -69.96 20.07 3.14
C GLY A 1166 -70.14 21.55 2.84
N ILE A 1167 -70.31 22.38 3.87
CA ILE A 1167 -70.39 23.84 3.78
C ILE A 1167 -68.95 24.40 3.76
N ASP A 1168 -68.60 25.06 2.66
CA ASP A 1168 -67.31 25.72 2.45
C ASP A 1168 -67.48 27.01 1.63
N GLN A 1169 -66.36 27.66 1.31
CA GLN A 1169 -66.33 28.93 0.58
C GLN A 1169 -66.98 28.90 -0.82
N TYR A 1170 -67.21 27.72 -1.40
CA TYR A 1170 -67.84 27.56 -2.72
C TYR A 1170 -69.31 27.11 -2.61
N THR A 1171 -69.68 26.40 -1.54
CA THR A 1171 -71.03 25.88 -1.36
C THR A 1171 -71.94 26.70 -0.44
N ALA A 1172 -71.40 27.60 0.39
CA ALA A 1172 -72.18 28.35 1.39
C ALA A 1172 -73.33 29.18 0.78
N ILE A 1173 -73.07 29.92 -0.31
CA ILE A 1173 -74.10 30.73 -0.99
C ILE A 1173 -75.14 29.82 -1.68
N LEU A 1174 -74.69 28.70 -2.24
CA LEU A 1174 -75.58 27.71 -2.86
C LEU A 1174 -76.48 27.02 -1.81
N ALA A 1175 -75.96 26.73 -0.61
CA ALA A 1175 -76.73 26.14 0.48
C ALA A 1175 -77.91 27.04 0.91
N LEU A 1176 -77.73 28.36 0.93
CA LEU A 1176 -78.82 29.33 1.17
C LEU A 1176 -79.92 29.25 0.10
N ALA A 1177 -79.54 29.07 -1.17
CA ALA A 1177 -80.50 28.85 -2.25
C ALA A 1177 -81.26 27.52 -2.11
N MET A 1178 -80.59 26.47 -1.63
CA MET A 1178 -81.14 25.14 -1.37
C MET A 1178 -82.05 25.07 -0.12
N GLY A 1179 -82.13 26.14 0.67
CA GLY A 1179 -83.04 26.25 1.81
C GLY A 1179 -82.39 26.05 3.19
N ALA A 1180 -81.05 26.00 3.28
CA ALA A 1180 -80.36 26.00 4.56
C ALA A 1180 -80.61 27.32 5.32
N PRO A 1181 -80.85 27.30 6.64
CA PRO A 1181 -81.04 28.52 7.42
C PRO A 1181 -79.80 29.43 7.39
N ALA A 1182 -79.98 30.73 7.17
CA ALA A 1182 -78.88 31.69 7.23
C ALA A 1182 -78.18 31.75 8.63
N GLY A 1183 -78.88 31.28 9.66
CA GLY A 1183 -78.36 31.17 11.03
C GLY A 1183 -77.43 29.98 11.27
N THR A 1184 -77.28 29.04 10.34
CA THR A 1184 -76.39 27.88 10.46
C THR A 1184 -74.95 28.34 10.77
N PRO A 1185 -74.28 27.79 11.81
CA PRO A 1185 -72.96 28.27 12.24
C PRO A 1185 -71.91 28.28 11.13
N ALA A 1186 -71.81 27.22 10.33
CA ALA A 1186 -70.84 27.16 9.23
C ALA A 1186 -71.12 28.23 8.16
N ILE A 1187 -72.39 28.40 7.75
CA ILE A 1187 -72.80 29.40 6.76
C ILE A 1187 -72.55 30.82 7.29
N ARG A 1188 -72.92 31.12 8.53
CA ARG A 1188 -72.72 32.44 9.14
C ARG A 1188 -71.24 32.79 9.22
N THR A 1189 -70.42 31.83 9.66
CA THR A 1189 -68.96 32.00 9.80
C THR A 1189 -68.34 32.28 8.43
N LEU A 1190 -68.69 31.49 7.41
CA LEU A 1190 -68.16 31.69 6.06
C LEU A 1190 -68.66 32.97 5.40
N LEU A 1191 -69.94 33.33 5.53
CA LEU A 1191 -70.43 34.60 4.99
C LEU A 1191 -69.77 35.80 5.67
N SER A 1192 -69.55 35.75 6.98
CA SER A 1192 -68.82 36.79 7.71
C SER A 1192 -67.35 36.84 7.29
N ALA A 1193 -66.73 35.68 7.01
CA ALA A 1193 -65.38 35.60 6.48
C ALA A 1193 -65.31 36.21 5.06
N LEU A 1194 -66.26 35.91 4.18
CA LEU A 1194 -66.33 36.48 2.82
C LEU A 1194 -66.60 37.99 2.85
N GLU A 1195 -67.50 38.46 3.72
CA GLU A 1195 -67.75 39.88 3.95
C GLU A 1195 -66.46 40.61 4.36
N THR A 1196 -65.70 40.03 5.29
CA THR A 1196 -64.42 40.58 5.76
C THR A 1196 -63.32 40.49 4.70
N GLN A 1197 -63.21 39.36 4.01
CA GLN A 1197 -62.19 39.08 3.00
C GLN A 1197 -62.31 40.00 1.79
N TYR A 1198 -63.55 40.24 1.33
CA TYR A 1198 -63.82 41.03 0.13
C TYR A 1198 -64.20 42.48 0.42
N ASP A 1199 -64.28 42.85 1.70
CA ASP A 1199 -64.65 44.20 2.17
C ASP A 1199 -66.00 44.67 1.63
N VAL A 1200 -66.98 43.76 1.59
CA VAL A 1200 -68.33 44.00 1.10
C VAL A 1200 -69.28 44.06 2.28
N PRO A 1201 -69.58 45.25 2.84
CA PRO A 1201 -70.48 45.35 3.98
C PRO A 1201 -71.88 44.85 3.61
N ASP A 1202 -72.56 44.25 4.58
CA ASP A 1202 -73.92 43.75 4.46
C ASP A 1202 -74.09 42.65 3.39
N LEU A 1203 -73.01 41.93 3.03
CA LEU A 1203 -73.04 40.84 2.05
C LEU A 1203 -74.19 39.83 2.31
N PRO A 1204 -74.44 39.36 3.55
CA PRO A 1204 -75.58 38.47 3.82
C PRO A 1204 -76.94 39.08 3.44
N ALA A 1205 -77.15 40.38 3.70
CA ALA A 1205 -78.40 41.07 3.38
C ALA A 1205 -78.57 41.23 1.87
N ARG A 1206 -77.49 41.55 1.16
CA ARG A 1206 -77.49 41.65 -0.32
C ARG A 1206 -77.80 40.31 -0.99
N LEU A 1207 -77.19 39.21 -0.52
CA LEU A 1207 -77.46 37.87 -1.02
C LEU A 1207 -78.91 37.42 -0.75
N ASN A 1208 -79.44 37.72 0.45
CA ASN A 1208 -80.83 37.44 0.77
C ASN A 1208 -81.81 38.21 -0.13
N ARG A 1209 -81.55 39.49 -0.40
CA ARG A 1209 -82.33 40.31 -1.34
C ARG A 1209 -82.29 39.73 -2.76
N PHE A 1210 -81.09 39.36 -3.24
CA PHE A 1210 -80.91 38.71 -4.53
C PHE A 1210 -81.75 37.41 -4.64
N LEU A 1211 -81.62 36.50 -3.67
CA LEU A 1211 -82.33 35.22 -3.69
C LEU A 1211 -83.85 35.40 -3.59
N ALA A 1212 -84.34 36.36 -2.81
CA ALA A 1212 -85.77 36.68 -2.73
C ALA A 1212 -86.33 37.17 -4.07
N LEU A 1213 -85.62 38.07 -4.76
CA LEU A 1213 -86.00 38.56 -6.09
C LEU A 1213 -85.96 37.46 -7.14
N ALA A 1214 -84.94 36.59 -7.10
CA ALA A 1214 -84.81 35.43 -7.98
C ALA A 1214 -85.95 34.42 -7.79
N ARG A 1215 -86.35 34.10 -6.55
CA ARG A 1215 -87.51 33.22 -6.24
C ARG A 1215 -88.80 33.75 -6.87
N ASN A 1216 -88.98 35.07 -6.87
CA ASN A 1216 -90.13 35.77 -7.44
C ASN A 1216 -90.07 35.93 -8.97
N GLY A 1217 -88.98 35.51 -9.63
CA GLY A 1217 -88.82 35.57 -11.08
C GLY A 1217 -88.38 36.93 -11.64
N ASN A 1218 -87.97 37.88 -10.80
CA ASN A 1218 -87.52 39.21 -11.24
C ASN A 1218 -86.00 39.24 -11.48
N ALA A 1219 -85.57 38.73 -12.63
CA ALA A 1219 -84.15 38.58 -12.96
C ALA A 1219 -83.38 39.91 -13.00
N THR A 1220 -83.96 40.96 -13.59
CA THR A 1220 -83.29 42.27 -13.76
C THR A 1220 -83.01 42.96 -12.42
N GLU A 1221 -84.01 43.00 -11.51
CA GLU A 1221 -83.80 43.58 -10.16
C GLU A 1221 -82.91 42.70 -9.29
N ALA A 1222 -82.99 41.36 -9.45
CA ALA A 1222 -82.08 40.45 -8.77
C ALA A 1222 -80.63 40.79 -9.15
N GLU A 1223 -80.32 40.89 -10.45
CA GLU A 1223 -78.96 41.18 -10.90
C GLU A 1223 -78.42 42.53 -10.39
N ARG A 1224 -79.25 43.59 -10.34
CA ARG A 1224 -78.87 44.88 -9.74
C ARG A 1224 -78.45 44.78 -8.28
N ALA A 1225 -79.01 43.83 -7.52
CA ALA A 1225 -78.62 43.63 -6.12
C ALA A 1225 -77.15 43.17 -5.98
N LEU A 1226 -76.54 42.67 -7.07
CA LEU A 1226 -75.16 42.20 -7.13
C LEU A 1226 -74.17 43.25 -7.67
N ASP A 1227 -74.61 44.47 -8.02
CA ASP A 1227 -73.74 45.50 -8.58
C ASP A 1227 -72.60 45.88 -7.62
N GLY A 1228 -71.37 45.97 -8.12
CA GLY A 1228 -70.18 46.24 -7.30
C GLY A 1228 -69.72 45.07 -6.44
N LEU A 1229 -70.33 43.88 -6.53
CA LEU A 1229 -69.75 42.67 -5.96
C LEU A 1229 -68.54 42.20 -6.78
N PRO A 1230 -67.50 41.66 -6.13
CA PRO A 1230 -66.40 40.99 -6.84
C PRO A 1230 -66.90 39.88 -7.77
N VAL A 1231 -66.16 39.66 -8.86
CA VAL A 1231 -66.55 38.73 -9.93
C VAL A 1231 -66.90 37.33 -9.41
N VAL A 1232 -66.10 36.80 -8.49
CA VAL A 1232 -66.33 35.47 -7.90
C VAL A 1232 -67.62 35.40 -7.07
N LEU A 1233 -67.88 36.38 -6.20
CA LEU A 1233 -69.10 36.43 -5.37
C LEU A 1233 -70.34 36.67 -6.24
N ARG A 1234 -70.24 37.54 -7.25
CA ARG A 1234 -71.30 37.75 -8.24
C ARG A 1234 -71.62 36.44 -8.96
N ALA A 1235 -70.60 35.72 -9.42
CA ALA A 1235 -70.80 34.45 -10.12
C ALA A 1235 -71.39 33.35 -9.22
N GLN A 1236 -70.94 33.22 -7.97
CA GLN A 1236 -71.51 32.28 -7.00
C GLN A 1236 -72.97 32.59 -6.65
N ALA A 1237 -73.30 33.88 -6.47
CA ALA A 1237 -74.67 34.31 -6.29
C ALA A 1237 -75.53 33.94 -7.51
N LEU A 1238 -75.03 34.17 -8.74
CA LEU A 1238 -75.72 33.77 -9.97
C LEU A 1238 -75.91 32.24 -10.05
N VAL A 1239 -74.96 31.41 -9.62
CA VAL A 1239 -75.14 29.95 -9.49
C VAL A 1239 -76.30 29.61 -8.56
N ALA A 1240 -76.36 30.24 -7.39
CA ALA A 1240 -77.45 30.07 -6.44
C ALA A 1240 -78.81 30.54 -7.02
N GLY A 1241 -78.82 31.62 -7.80
CA GLY A 1241 -79.99 32.10 -8.55
C GLY A 1241 -80.45 31.13 -9.64
N ILE A 1242 -79.51 30.58 -10.43
CA ILE A 1242 -79.78 29.56 -11.46
C ILE A 1242 -80.46 28.33 -10.83
N TYR A 1243 -79.98 27.87 -9.67
CA TYR A 1243 -80.59 26.76 -8.94
C TYR A 1243 -82.06 27.02 -8.58
N VAL A 1244 -82.36 28.21 -8.07
CA VAL A 1244 -83.71 28.60 -7.64
C VAL A 1244 -84.65 28.82 -8.83
N MET A 1245 -84.17 29.49 -9.88
CA MET A 1245 -84.99 29.87 -11.04
C MET A 1245 -85.16 28.74 -12.06
N LYS A 1246 -84.26 27.74 -12.05
CA LYS A 1246 -84.22 26.61 -13.00
C LYS A 1246 -84.25 27.12 -14.44
N ASP A 1247 -85.20 26.67 -15.26
CA ASP A 1247 -85.33 27.05 -16.67
C ASP A 1247 -85.70 28.54 -16.87
N ARG A 1248 -86.16 29.23 -15.82
CA ARG A 1248 -86.47 30.67 -15.87
C ARG A 1248 -85.23 31.57 -15.76
N ALA A 1249 -84.07 31.01 -15.41
CA ALA A 1249 -82.83 31.78 -15.27
C ALA A 1249 -82.32 32.25 -16.65
N PRO A 1250 -81.92 33.53 -16.81
CA PRO A 1250 -81.30 34.02 -18.03
C PRO A 1250 -80.05 33.22 -18.44
N GLU A 1251 -79.87 32.99 -19.72
CA GLU A 1251 -78.71 32.23 -20.23
C GLU A 1251 -77.38 32.98 -20.02
N GLU A 1252 -77.45 34.30 -19.95
CA GLU A 1252 -76.32 35.16 -19.60
C GLU A 1252 -75.76 34.85 -18.22
N TRP A 1253 -76.60 34.46 -17.24
CA TRP A 1253 -76.15 34.06 -15.90
C TRP A 1253 -75.32 32.78 -15.96
N ARG A 1254 -75.75 31.78 -16.75
CA ARG A 1254 -74.99 30.53 -16.95
C ARG A 1254 -73.67 30.81 -17.65
N THR A 1255 -73.69 31.63 -18.69
CA THR A 1255 -72.49 32.01 -19.45
C THR A 1255 -71.49 32.77 -18.58
N PHE A 1256 -71.94 33.75 -17.79
CA PHE A 1256 -71.11 34.51 -16.88
C PHE A 1256 -70.49 33.61 -15.81
N ALA A 1257 -71.30 32.84 -15.09
CA ALA A 1257 -70.82 31.96 -14.03
C ALA A 1257 -69.84 30.90 -14.54
N ARG A 1258 -70.08 30.34 -15.75
CA ARG A 1258 -69.16 29.37 -16.39
C ARG A 1258 -67.82 29.99 -16.78
N ARG A 1259 -67.80 31.24 -17.21
CA ARG A 1259 -66.56 31.93 -17.60
C ARG A 1259 -65.81 32.47 -16.39
N ALA A 1260 -66.52 32.97 -15.40
CA ALA A 1260 -65.95 33.51 -14.18
C ALA A 1260 -65.42 32.42 -13.25
N LEU A 1261 -66.14 31.33 -12.99
CA LEU A 1261 -65.73 30.33 -11.99
C LEU A 1261 -64.92 29.18 -12.62
N PHE A 1262 -63.88 28.73 -11.92
CA PHE A 1262 -63.14 27.51 -12.25
C PHE A 1262 -63.95 26.26 -11.90
N ALA A 1263 -63.62 25.12 -12.49
CA ALA A 1263 -64.30 23.85 -12.30
C ALA A 1263 -64.51 23.45 -10.82
N ALA A 1264 -63.53 23.71 -9.96
CA ALA A 1264 -63.63 23.43 -8.52
C ALA A 1264 -64.58 24.37 -7.75
N GLU A 1265 -64.96 25.51 -8.33
CA GLU A 1265 -65.71 26.58 -7.67
C GLU A 1265 -67.21 26.57 -8.01
N ARG A 1266 -67.66 25.69 -8.91
CA ARG A 1266 -69.02 25.70 -9.45
C ARG A 1266 -69.59 24.30 -9.71
N PRO A 1267 -70.93 24.16 -9.74
CA PRO A 1267 -71.56 22.98 -10.31
C PRO A 1267 -71.42 22.95 -11.84
N TYR A 1268 -71.78 21.83 -12.46
CA TYR A 1268 -71.82 21.72 -13.92
C TYR A 1268 -72.97 22.55 -14.48
N LEU A 1269 -72.68 23.58 -15.27
CA LEU A 1269 -73.69 24.51 -15.81
C LEU A 1269 -74.02 24.26 -17.30
N GLY A 1270 -73.39 23.26 -17.93
CA GLY A 1270 -73.48 22.99 -19.36
C GLY A 1270 -72.36 23.58 -20.20
#